data_AF-A0ABD6EER5-F1
#
_entry.id   AF-A0ABD6EER5-F1
#
_cell.length_a   1.000
_cell.length_b   1.000
_cell.length_c   1.000
_cell.angle_alpha   90.00
_cell.angle_beta   90.00
_cell.angle_gamma   90.00
#
_symmetry.space_group_name_H-M   'P 1'
#
loop_
_entity.id
_entity.type
_entity.pdbx_description
1 polymer ?
#
loop_
_entity_poly.entity_id
_entity_poly.type
_entity_poly.pdbx_seq_one_letter_code
_entity_poly.pdbx_strand_id
1 'polypeptide(L)'
;MLRQLPLFFDDRKRHHRVCAVRAALFGRVLVIDGVEKAERNVLPILNSLLESREMQLDDGRFLIPASKYDKLAKEYGENELRAKQLERVSEDFFVIALGLPVPPFKGYALDPPLRSRFQCRQIGPLSFSDLYEKCCSVAPNIPSDQISNLVSMCLAMNSSEARSTALPSFPIDSFLQLATIWNTMPSLEAERVFELAYPYSAFLKSDVHYPVLNEFLDKFSVTRKKSKCNAKLLSTDRNTNRAAIVWNDSERYINTIFGVNSGTFSPRITYVPNAEHDRLLSEMALCHGIGDFCLLGPRGSGKTTVVEEFAKRFNYEPTTIMMYQDMNSRELLQQRKMLDNGDTVWEDSVLVQCAKSGGLCVLDGIERAHWSSVEVLAPLIHHRQIDLFDGTRLVSCGQFKKLMEASGKTKRQLEESGIFEILPSFRIIAIGDSESGPQWLNDQIRSLFLFVTTDSLNAESQCTVIQKLVPGCDMLATKILVSLVERLRNSADPGLRGVSNSLTLRKIIYLCKRQVLHRGENLCAGVRRAALWKFLPVLTRNAFEEELANSGISSSSPHDDNLDDSFRPLTNSSLTGPSSLHCRENFDPTMVPDTLFYDNEQHLKVISDMARDMELGYHLLLIGNQGVGKNKITDRFLHLVNRPRHYLQLHRDTTVQSLTVHSTVVDGRVVLEDSPLVKAARDGHILVIDEADKAPLHVVAVLKSLLDNGVLRLADGRLIEPASQSKGPLSIPLHPDFRIIMLANRPGFPFLGNDLFSLLGDLFSVNIVDNPSRSSELLMLKKYAPSVDDVILDQLCSAFDDLRKLADNLSLPYPYSIRELVNIVKHIERFPNDGVIKAIRNVFDFDQYSDETLEVVEKVFQRHGIPFGVSQRKRKVMLTRAHPIPPLKVVGEWGVRNDVVPLRLHVNTLPIRTNYRSNVSLKEVEMLEQHMRSSIFSEQEFFYQLPFDHRNICSDISSQGSRFAVTTVAPPTLFIGDRNRPDVVQEVDISLLLPPIRAGYKPRIRTCFLPSGQLLVHEEVSNVLLCFDAHSQSLTRLSLNEPSMMHSMFERFTPLSVNAAKRFWRMSSIFPHILFEKNGNGINMIGLNLENYVELELPENFMLNNVTSCGDTNFITMSNCGIHLVTLEDRYAVLREVYSAGDIPSDLLCGRKVKLGGGDKAVFADNKDYYVLTSNAFPPTFSVGELAASPREKTEGYVYSKRPFYVADDLDPLLNSGALVRITSEGTLVRALPLWATPRKAMEGIDKSAVSNVAGFLEVVFPVSEQVQYIPVAKSQ
;
A
#
# COMPACT_ATOMS: atom_id res chain seq x y z
N MET A 1 -59.09 1.95 -16.90
CA MET A 1 -58.01 2.98 -17.01
C MET A 1 -58.41 4.25 -17.78
N LEU A 2 -59.39 4.25 -18.71
CA LEU A 2 -59.72 5.41 -19.57
C LEU A 2 -60.59 6.53 -18.92
N ARG A 3 -61.05 6.40 -17.67
CA ARG A 3 -61.90 7.42 -17.00
C ARG A 3 -61.16 8.50 -16.20
N GLN A 4 -59.81 8.49 -16.16
CA GLN A 4 -59.02 9.38 -15.28
C GLN A 4 -58.34 10.57 -16.00
N LEU A 5 -58.58 10.76 -17.30
CA LEU A 5 -57.90 11.77 -18.14
C LEU A 5 -58.22 13.27 -17.88
N PRO A 6 -59.39 13.69 -17.34
CA PRO A 6 -59.69 15.13 -17.23
C PRO A 6 -58.96 15.90 -16.10
N LEU A 7 -58.33 15.22 -15.14
CA LEU A 7 -57.81 15.82 -13.90
C LEU A 7 -56.27 15.91 -13.84
N PHE A 8 -55.59 15.81 -14.98
CA PHE A 8 -54.13 15.95 -15.07
C PHE A 8 -53.65 17.42 -15.09
N PHE A 9 -54.56 18.39 -15.24
CA PHE A 9 -54.26 19.75 -15.67
C PHE A 9 -54.46 20.86 -14.63
N ASP A 10 -54.57 20.53 -13.34
CA ASP A 10 -54.77 21.57 -12.32
C ASP A 10 -53.44 22.24 -11.94
N ASP A 11 -53.26 23.44 -12.49
CA ASP A 11 -52.17 24.37 -12.23
C ASP A 11 -52.29 25.00 -10.83
N ARG A 12 -51.13 25.24 -10.19
CA ARG A 12 -50.86 26.08 -8.99
C ARG A 12 -50.46 25.32 -7.72
N LYS A 13 -49.20 24.85 -7.67
CA LYS A 13 -48.24 24.89 -6.52
C LYS A 13 -47.18 23.79 -6.68
N ARG A 14 -45.89 24.16 -6.61
CA ARG A 14 -44.71 23.31 -6.87
C ARG A 14 -44.65 22.01 -6.04
N HIS A 15 -45.26 21.94 -4.86
CA HIS A 15 -45.21 20.78 -3.96
C HIS A 15 -46.39 19.79 -4.08
N HIS A 16 -47.44 20.10 -4.85
CA HIS A 16 -48.44 19.09 -5.24
C HIS A 16 -47.90 18.06 -6.24
N ARG A 17 -46.61 18.12 -6.61
CA ARG A 17 -46.00 17.28 -7.64
C ARG A 17 -45.43 15.95 -7.15
N VAL A 18 -45.40 15.68 -5.84
CA VAL A 18 -44.92 14.39 -5.30
C VAL A 18 -45.97 13.29 -5.56
N CYS A 19 -45.60 12.24 -6.30
CA CYS A 19 -46.51 11.18 -6.75
C CYS A 19 -47.29 10.51 -5.60
N ALA A 20 -46.62 10.24 -4.47
CA ALA A 20 -47.25 9.65 -3.29
C ALA A 20 -48.33 10.56 -2.68
N VAL A 21 -48.08 11.86 -2.59
CA VAL A 21 -49.01 12.85 -2.04
C VAL A 21 -50.24 12.98 -2.95
N ARG A 22 -50.04 13.05 -4.27
CA ARG A 22 -51.16 13.07 -5.23
C ARG A 22 -52.01 11.81 -5.12
N ALA A 23 -51.38 10.65 -5.01
CA ALA A 23 -52.12 9.40 -4.87
C ALA A 23 -52.94 9.36 -3.58
N ALA A 24 -52.37 9.82 -2.47
CA ALA A 24 -53.06 9.91 -1.19
C ALA A 24 -54.25 10.88 -1.21
N LEU A 25 -54.09 12.09 -1.75
CA LEU A 25 -55.14 13.11 -1.80
C LEU A 25 -56.30 12.72 -2.74
N PHE A 26 -55.98 12.20 -3.92
CA PHE A 26 -56.97 11.93 -4.97
C PHE A 26 -57.48 10.48 -4.99
N GLY A 27 -57.10 9.64 -4.02
CA GLY A 27 -57.51 8.23 -3.97
C GLY A 27 -57.02 7.41 -5.17
N ARG A 28 -55.78 7.66 -5.61
CA ARG A 28 -55.19 6.92 -6.73
C ARG A 28 -54.36 5.76 -6.21
N VAL A 29 -54.13 4.79 -7.08
CA VAL A 29 -53.19 3.70 -6.83
C VAL A 29 -51.77 4.23 -7.00
N LEU A 30 -50.97 4.17 -5.93
CA LEU A 30 -49.54 4.43 -5.96
C LEU A 30 -48.81 3.14 -6.32
N VAL A 31 -48.07 3.14 -7.43
CA VAL A 31 -47.18 2.02 -7.79
C VAL A 31 -45.75 2.41 -7.43
N ILE A 32 -45.12 1.63 -6.55
CA ILE A 32 -43.71 1.74 -6.19
C ILE A 32 -42.98 0.64 -6.94
N ASP A 33 -42.19 1.01 -7.94
CA ASP A 33 -41.39 0.05 -8.72
C ASP A 33 -39.95 -0.02 -8.20
N GLY A 34 -39.36 -1.22 -8.20
CA GLY A 34 -37.99 -1.46 -7.71
C GLY A 34 -37.80 -1.23 -6.21
N VAL A 35 -38.75 -1.62 -5.37
CA VAL A 35 -38.71 -1.37 -3.91
C VAL A 35 -37.47 -1.96 -3.23
N GLU A 36 -36.86 -3.01 -3.79
CA GLU A 36 -35.60 -3.60 -3.31
C GLU A 36 -34.39 -2.68 -3.47
N LYS A 37 -34.49 -1.60 -4.24
CA LYS A 37 -33.41 -0.63 -4.48
C LYS A 37 -33.66 0.73 -3.86
N ALA A 38 -34.76 0.88 -3.12
CA ALA A 38 -35.09 2.14 -2.47
C ALA A 38 -33.99 2.54 -1.47
N GLU A 39 -33.61 3.82 -1.46
CA GLU A 39 -32.70 4.36 -0.47
C GLU A 39 -33.29 4.18 0.94
N ARG A 40 -32.44 3.78 1.90
CA ARG A 40 -32.87 3.50 3.28
C ARG A 40 -33.57 4.68 3.96
N ASN A 41 -33.30 5.91 3.52
CA ASN A 41 -33.89 7.12 4.10
C ASN A 41 -35.34 7.37 3.63
N VAL A 42 -35.73 6.82 2.47
CA VAL A 42 -37.08 7.01 1.90
C VAL A 42 -38.09 6.05 2.54
N LEU A 43 -37.63 4.85 2.92
CA LEU A 43 -38.49 3.80 3.46
C LEU A 43 -39.22 4.19 4.77
N PRO A 44 -38.58 4.85 5.76
CA PRO A 44 -39.27 5.33 6.96
C PRO A 44 -40.36 6.37 6.68
N ILE A 45 -40.16 7.25 5.70
CA ILE A 45 -41.13 8.29 5.33
C ILE A 45 -42.39 7.66 4.74
N LEU A 46 -42.21 6.68 3.84
CA LEU A 46 -43.33 5.91 3.29
C LEU A 46 -44.02 5.05 4.34
N ASN A 47 -43.29 4.61 5.36
CA ASN A 47 -43.82 3.77 6.43
C ASN A 47 -45.02 4.44 7.10
N SER A 48 -44.88 5.70 7.54
CA SER A 48 -45.97 6.44 8.21
C SER A 48 -47.20 6.59 7.33
N LEU A 49 -47.02 6.86 6.03
CA LEU A 49 -48.11 6.99 5.06
C LEU A 49 -48.83 5.64 4.83
N LEU A 50 -48.12 4.52 4.85
CA LEU A 50 -48.68 3.18 4.67
C LEU A 50 -49.48 2.68 5.88
N GLU A 51 -49.06 3.02 7.10
CA GLU A 51 -49.68 2.52 8.33
C GLU A 51 -50.77 3.44 8.87
N SER A 52 -50.46 4.72 9.01
CA SER A 52 -51.34 5.70 9.67
C SER A 52 -52.07 6.61 8.69
N ARG A 53 -51.66 6.61 7.41
CA ARG A 53 -52.07 7.62 6.41
C ARG A 53 -51.76 9.05 6.88
N GLU A 54 -50.72 9.20 7.69
CA GLU A 54 -50.24 10.49 8.21
C GLU A 54 -48.83 10.74 7.68
N MET A 55 -48.58 11.97 7.24
CA MET A 55 -47.27 12.39 6.76
C MET A 55 -47.17 13.91 6.82
N GLN A 56 -46.07 14.41 7.37
CA GLN A 56 -45.72 15.82 7.31
C GLN A 56 -45.05 16.12 5.98
N LEU A 57 -45.46 17.22 5.34
CA LEU A 57 -44.90 17.73 4.10
C LEU A 57 -43.94 18.89 4.39
N ASP A 58 -42.90 19.03 3.57
CA ASP A 58 -41.87 20.07 3.71
C ASP A 58 -42.43 21.50 3.57
N ASP A 59 -43.63 21.65 2.97
CA ASP A 59 -44.32 22.93 2.83
C ASP A 59 -45.18 23.33 4.04
N GLY A 60 -45.10 22.55 5.13
CA GLY A 60 -45.84 22.76 6.38
C GLY A 60 -47.20 22.07 6.43
N ARG A 61 -47.67 21.50 5.30
CA ARG A 61 -48.92 20.74 5.29
C ARG A 61 -48.80 19.40 5.99
N PHE A 62 -49.91 18.92 6.53
CA PHE A 62 -49.97 17.64 7.21
C PHE A 62 -51.13 16.80 6.67
N LEU A 63 -50.79 15.61 6.15
CA LEU A 63 -51.78 14.64 5.69
C LEU A 63 -52.40 13.93 6.89
N ILE A 64 -53.73 13.88 6.93
CA ILE A 64 -54.51 13.23 7.99
C ILE A 64 -55.45 12.18 7.39
N PRO A 65 -55.63 11.00 8.02
CA PRO A 65 -56.62 10.01 7.60
C PRO A 65 -58.04 10.59 7.58
N ALA A 66 -58.81 10.19 6.57
CA ALA A 66 -60.22 10.57 6.37
C ALA A 66 -61.03 10.60 7.68
N SER A 67 -60.95 9.53 8.48
CA SER A 67 -61.71 9.40 9.73
C SER A 67 -61.38 10.44 10.80
N LYS A 68 -60.12 10.90 10.88
CA LYS A 68 -59.71 11.98 11.80
C LYS A 68 -60.05 13.35 11.23
N TYR A 69 -59.82 13.56 9.93
CA TYR A 69 -60.16 14.81 9.26
C TYR A 69 -61.66 15.10 9.33
N ASP A 70 -62.51 14.09 9.07
CA ASP A 70 -63.97 14.24 9.07
C ASP A 70 -64.52 14.51 10.48
N LYS A 71 -63.81 14.09 11.54
CA LYS A 71 -64.13 14.46 12.93
C LYS A 71 -63.75 15.91 13.20
N LEU A 72 -62.54 16.31 12.84
CA LEU A 72 -62.06 17.69 13.02
C LEU A 72 -62.86 18.70 12.17
N ALA A 73 -63.33 18.28 10.99
CA ALA A 73 -64.10 19.12 10.10
C ALA A 73 -65.48 19.44 10.68
N LYS A 74 -66.03 18.55 11.50
CA LYS A 74 -67.27 18.79 12.26
C LYS A 74 -67.07 19.76 13.43
N GLU A 75 -65.86 19.82 14.01
CA GLU A 75 -65.56 20.70 15.16
C GLU A 75 -65.11 22.11 14.75
N TYR A 76 -64.24 22.24 13.74
CA TYR A 76 -63.59 23.50 13.35
C TYR A 76 -63.99 23.99 11.94
N GLY A 77 -64.71 23.20 11.14
CA GLY A 77 -65.07 23.53 9.76
C GLY A 77 -63.91 23.39 8.76
N GLU A 78 -64.22 23.05 7.50
CA GLU A 78 -63.19 22.75 6.48
C GLU A 78 -62.26 23.93 6.15
N ASN A 79 -62.76 25.17 6.22
CA ASN A 79 -61.97 26.36 5.93
C ASN A 79 -60.90 26.63 7.00
N GLU A 80 -61.19 26.35 8.28
CA GLU A 80 -60.24 26.51 9.37
C GLU A 80 -59.17 25.40 9.36
N LEU A 81 -59.56 24.18 8.97
CA LEU A 81 -58.61 23.08 8.78
C LEU A 81 -57.64 23.34 7.62
N ARG A 82 -58.14 23.90 6.51
CA ARG A 82 -57.28 24.35 5.40
C ARG A 82 -56.35 25.48 5.82
N ALA A 83 -56.81 26.41 6.68
CA ALA A 83 -55.95 27.45 7.26
C ALA A 83 -54.85 26.86 8.17
N LYS A 84 -55.16 25.77 8.90
CA LYS A 84 -54.20 24.96 9.67
C LYS A 84 -53.35 24.01 8.81
N GLN A 85 -53.45 24.10 7.48
CA GLN A 85 -52.68 23.30 6.51
C GLN A 85 -52.89 21.77 6.65
N LEU A 86 -54.04 21.36 7.17
CA LEU A 86 -54.42 19.95 7.29
C LEU A 86 -55.12 19.48 6.01
N GLU A 87 -54.66 18.37 5.46
CA GLU A 87 -55.14 17.83 4.18
C GLU A 87 -55.72 16.42 4.37
N ARG A 88 -56.92 16.19 3.82
CA ARG A 88 -57.64 14.91 3.94
C ARG A 88 -57.07 13.87 2.99
N VAL A 89 -56.64 12.72 3.51
CA VAL A 89 -56.28 11.55 2.70
C VAL A 89 -57.55 10.80 2.27
N SER A 90 -57.63 10.42 0.99
CA SER A 90 -58.74 9.66 0.44
C SER A 90 -58.80 8.23 1.01
N GLU A 91 -60.01 7.69 1.12
CA GLU A 91 -60.21 6.30 1.54
C GLU A 91 -59.74 5.30 0.50
N ASP A 92 -59.87 5.66 -0.79
CA ASP A 92 -59.51 4.87 -1.98
C ASP A 92 -58.00 4.82 -2.26
N PHE A 93 -57.17 5.38 -1.38
CA PHE A 93 -55.73 5.33 -1.53
C PHE A 93 -55.21 3.90 -1.33
N PHE A 94 -54.57 3.36 -2.37
CA PHE A 94 -53.97 2.02 -2.38
C PHE A 94 -52.52 2.08 -2.87
N VAL A 95 -51.68 1.19 -2.33
CA VAL A 95 -50.26 1.08 -2.73
C VAL A 95 -49.97 -0.31 -3.25
N ILE A 96 -49.32 -0.38 -4.41
CA ILE A 96 -48.77 -1.59 -5.00
C ILE A 96 -47.26 -1.43 -5.06
N ALA A 97 -46.52 -2.32 -4.42
CA ALA A 97 -45.07 -2.38 -4.53
C ALA A 97 -44.66 -3.53 -5.46
N LEU A 98 -43.84 -3.22 -6.46
CA LEU A 98 -43.18 -4.16 -7.33
C LEU A 98 -41.72 -4.26 -6.87
N GLY A 99 -41.19 -5.47 -6.83
CA GLY A 99 -39.79 -5.68 -6.50
C GLY A 99 -39.31 -7.07 -6.88
N LEU A 100 -37.99 -7.18 -7.02
CA LEU A 100 -37.33 -8.44 -7.37
C LEU A 100 -36.96 -9.23 -6.09
N PRO A 101 -36.95 -10.57 -6.16
CA PRO A 101 -36.47 -11.39 -5.06
C PRO A 101 -34.95 -11.23 -4.88
N VAL A 102 -34.53 -10.87 -3.66
CA VAL A 102 -33.13 -10.73 -3.26
C VAL A 102 -32.84 -11.76 -2.16
N PRO A 103 -32.07 -12.84 -2.43
CA PRO A 103 -31.47 -13.29 -3.70
C PRO A 103 -32.48 -13.90 -4.70
N PRO A 104 -32.13 -14.06 -6.01
CA PRO A 104 -30.80 -13.97 -6.63
C PRO A 104 -30.44 -12.61 -7.25
N PHE A 105 -31.38 -11.69 -7.39
CA PHE A 105 -31.11 -10.38 -8.01
C PHE A 105 -30.40 -9.43 -7.04
N LYS A 106 -29.66 -8.46 -7.58
CA LYS A 106 -28.97 -7.45 -6.77
C LYS A 106 -29.98 -6.43 -6.21
N GLY A 107 -29.91 -6.21 -4.90
CA GLY A 107 -30.75 -5.23 -4.19
C GLY A 107 -30.62 -5.41 -2.67
N TYR A 108 -31.44 -4.68 -1.93
CA TYR A 108 -31.63 -4.84 -0.50
C TYR A 108 -32.94 -5.60 -0.24
N ALA A 109 -32.88 -6.63 0.60
CA ALA A 109 -34.09 -7.26 1.09
C ALA A 109 -34.91 -6.23 1.88
N LEU A 110 -36.23 -6.26 1.71
CA LEU A 110 -37.13 -5.37 2.43
C LEU A 110 -37.03 -5.62 3.94
N ASP A 111 -36.89 -4.53 4.70
CA ASP A 111 -36.89 -4.58 6.16
C ASP A 111 -38.18 -5.27 6.65
N PRO A 112 -38.10 -6.20 7.62
CA PRO A 112 -39.26 -6.95 8.10
C PRO A 112 -40.50 -6.09 8.47
N PRO A 113 -40.35 -4.92 9.13
CA PRO A 113 -41.49 -4.05 9.45
C PRO A 113 -42.18 -3.43 8.24
N LEU A 114 -41.44 -3.12 7.18
CA LEU A 114 -42.00 -2.61 5.94
C LEU A 114 -42.64 -3.75 5.14
N ARG A 115 -41.97 -4.91 5.09
CA ARG A 115 -42.47 -6.12 4.43
C ARG A 115 -43.82 -6.56 4.99
N SER A 116 -44.03 -6.49 6.31
CA SER A 116 -45.30 -6.91 6.94
C SER A 116 -46.51 -6.04 6.57
N ARG A 117 -46.30 -4.87 5.94
CA ARG A 117 -47.38 -3.96 5.50
C ARG A 117 -47.92 -4.31 4.11
N PHE A 118 -47.24 -5.18 3.38
CA PHE A 118 -47.64 -5.59 2.04
C PHE A 118 -48.17 -7.03 2.03
N GLN A 119 -49.26 -7.25 1.29
CA GLN A 119 -49.68 -8.60 0.93
C GLN A 119 -48.83 -9.08 -0.26
N CYS A 120 -47.80 -9.87 0.00
CA CYS A 120 -46.90 -10.36 -1.04
C CYS A 120 -47.61 -11.33 -2.00
N ARG A 121 -47.40 -11.15 -3.31
CA ARG A 121 -47.78 -12.06 -4.39
C ARG A 121 -46.56 -12.33 -5.26
N GLN A 122 -46.22 -13.59 -5.46
CA GLN A 122 -45.12 -13.97 -6.36
C GLN A 122 -45.66 -14.20 -7.76
N ILE A 123 -45.08 -13.51 -8.74
CA ILE A 123 -45.37 -13.70 -10.16
C ILE A 123 -44.25 -14.57 -10.73
N GLY A 124 -44.59 -15.77 -11.20
CA GLY A 124 -43.65 -16.68 -11.85
C GLY A 124 -43.33 -16.26 -13.29
N PRO A 125 -42.21 -16.73 -13.86
CA PRO A 125 -41.94 -16.55 -15.28
C PRO A 125 -43.00 -17.27 -16.15
N LEU A 126 -43.11 -16.85 -17.41
CA LEU A 126 -44.03 -17.48 -18.38
C LEU A 126 -43.71 -18.97 -18.55
N SER A 127 -44.76 -19.77 -18.73
CA SER A 127 -44.59 -21.21 -19.00
C SER A 127 -44.00 -21.45 -20.39
N PHE A 128 -43.42 -22.64 -20.60
CA PHE A 128 -42.92 -23.04 -21.92
C PHE A 128 -44.02 -22.92 -23.00
N SER A 129 -45.24 -23.40 -22.71
CA SER A 129 -46.36 -23.34 -23.67
C SER A 129 -46.69 -21.91 -24.07
N ASP A 130 -46.78 -21.00 -23.09
CA ASP A 130 -47.13 -19.61 -23.35
C ASP A 130 -46.07 -18.87 -24.18
N LEU A 131 -44.79 -19.11 -23.89
CA LEU A 131 -43.68 -18.52 -24.64
C LEU A 131 -43.61 -19.09 -26.06
N TYR A 132 -43.71 -20.40 -26.18
CA TYR A 132 -43.68 -21.10 -27.46
C TYR A 132 -44.81 -20.64 -28.38
N GLU A 133 -46.06 -20.60 -27.88
CA GLU A 133 -47.22 -20.13 -28.64
C GLU A 133 -47.06 -18.68 -29.11
N LYS A 134 -46.58 -17.79 -28.23
CA LYS A 134 -46.29 -16.41 -28.59
C LYS A 134 -45.20 -16.31 -29.66
N CYS A 135 -44.09 -17.04 -29.53
CA CYS A 135 -43.02 -17.02 -30.52
C CYS A 135 -43.48 -17.55 -31.88
N CYS A 136 -44.24 -18.65 -31.91
CA CYS A 136 -44.82 -19.19 -33.13
C CYS A 136 -45.79 -18.21 -33.80
N SER A 137 -46.55 -17.44 -33.02
CA SER A 137 -47.46 -16.40 -33.57
C SER A 137 -46.72 -15.24 -34.24
N VAL A 138 -45.54 -14.87 -33.71
CA VAL A 138 -44.71 -13.77 -34.23
C VAL A 138 -43.83 -14.22 -35.40
N ALA A 139 -43.41 -15.49 -35.39
CA ALA A 139 -42.44 -16.03 -36.34
C ALA A 139 -42.94 -17.27 -37.12
N PRO A 140 -43.95 -17.10 -38.00
CA PRO A 140 -44.53 -18.21 -38.75
C PRO A 140 -43.60 -18.80 -39.83
N ASN A 141 -42.56 -18.06 -40.26
CA ASN A 141 -41.66 -18.51 -41.34
C ASN A 141 -40.56 -19.47 -40.87
N ILE A 142 -40.45 -19.74 -39.57
CA ILE A 142 -39.39 -20.55 -38.97
C ILE A 142 -39.97 -21.92 -38.59
N PRO A 143 -39.24 -23.04 -38.80
CA PRO A 143 -39.67 -24.34 -38.34
C PRO A 143 -39.96 -24.37 -36.84
N SER A 144 -41.10 -24.96 -36.46
CA SER A 144 -41.55 -25.10 -35.06
C SER A 144 -40.51 -25.75 -34.15
N ASP A 145 -39.76 -26.72 -34.68
CA ASP A 145 -38.76 -27.48 -33.92
C ASP A 145 -37.59 -26.58 -33.48
N GLN A 146 -37.19 -25.63 -34.33
CA GLN A 146 -36.10 -24.69 -34.01
C GLN A 146 -36.51 -23.67 -32.94
N ILE A 147 -37.75 -23.18 -33.01
CA ILE A 147 -38.31 -22.31 -31.96
C ILE A 147 -38.40 -23.08 -30.65
N SER A 148 -38.91 -24.32 -30.69
CA SER A 148 -39.03 -25.20 -29.52
C SER A 148 -37.68 -25.44 -28.83
N ASN A 149 -36.64 -25.77 -29.61
CA ASN A 149 -35.29 -26.00 -29.10
C ASN A 149 -34.70 -24.75 -28.44
N LEU A 150 -34.85 -23.57 -29.07
CA LEU A 150 -34.31 -22.32 -28.53
C LEU A 150 -35.03 -21.87 -27.26
N VAL A 151 -36.37 -22.01 -27.20
CA VAL A 151 -37.16 -21.72 -25.98
C VAL A 151 -36.78 -22.68 -24.85
N SER A 152 -36.66 -23.98 -25.15
CA SER A 152 -36.26 -25.00 -24.17
C SER A 152 -34.88 -24.71 -23.58
N MET A 153 -33.92 -24.35 -24.43
CA MET A 153 -32.56 -24.01 -24.02
C MET A 153 -32.52 -22.82 -23.05
N CYS A 154 -33.21 -21.72 -23.37
CA CYS A 154 -33.15 -20.53 -22.52
C CYS A 154 -33.88 -20.72 -21.18
N LEU A 155 -34.98 -21.49 -21.16
CA LEU A 155 -35.63 -21.88 -19.90
C LEU A 155 -34.72 -22.78 -19.05
N ALA A 156 -33.98 -23.70 -19.68
CA ALA A 156 -32.99 -24.53 -18.99
C ALA A 156 -31.85 -23.69 -18.40
N MET A 157 -31.37 -22.65 -19.11
CA MET A 157 -30.37 -21.71 -18.58
C MET A 157 -30.88 -20.88 -17.39
N ASN A 158 -32.19 -20.66 -17.29
CA ASN A 158 -32.81 -19.93 -16.18
C ASN A 158 -33.22 -20.81 -14.99
N SER A 159 -33.03 -22.13 -15.12
CA SER A 159 -33.33 -23.12 -14.08
C SER A 159 -32.44 -22.97 -12.84
N SER A 160 -32.88 -23.53 -11.71
CA SER A 160 -32.09 -23.53 -10.47
C SER A 160 -30.75 -24.28 -10.60
N GLU A 161 -30.67 -25.26 -11.50
CA GLU A 161 -29.48 -26.07 -11.74
C GLU A 161 -28.41 -25.28 -12.50
N ALA A 162 -28.81 -24.50 -13.51
CA ALA A 162 -27.89 -23.62 -14.24
C ALA A 162 -27.36 -22.45 -13.39
N ARG A 163 -28.08 -22.06 -12.33
CA ARG A 163 -27.60 -21.04 -11.38
C ARG A 163 -26.50 -21.55 -10.46
N SER A 164 -26.42 -22.87 -10.22
CA SER A 164 -25.34 -23.45 -9.41
C SER A 164 -24.01 -23.53 -10.17
N THR A 165 -24.06 -23.53 -11.51
CA THR A 165 -22.88 -23.52 -12.39
C THR A 165 -22.35 -22.11 -12.69
N ALA A 166 -22.87 -21.08 -12.01
CA ALA A 166 -22.48 -19.67 -12.10
C ALA A 166 -22.59 -19.06 -13.53
N LEU A 167 -23.39 -19.65 -14.41
CA LEU A 167 -23.77 -19.02 -15.68
C LEU A 167 -24.77 -17.86 -15.44
N PRO A 168 -24.58 -16.69 -16.07
CA PRO A 168 -25.55 -15.60 -16.00
C PRO A 168 -26.92 -15.96 -16.61
N SER A 169 -28.00 -15.43 -16.02
CA SER A 169 -29.38 -15.75 -16.44
C SER A 169 -29.71 -15.22 -17.85
N PHE A 170 -30.60 -15.83 -18.62
CA PHE A 170 -30.98 -15.33 -19.95
C PHE A 170 -32.18 -14.35 -19.87
N PRO A 171 -32.17 -13.20 -20.59
CA PRO A 171 -33.28 -12.23 -20.57
C PRO A 171 -34.49 -12.75 -21.37
N ILE A 172 -35.53 -13.21 -20.67
CA ILE A 172 -36.73 -13.81 -21.31
C ILE A 172 -37.52 -12.78 -22.13
N ASP A 173 -37.49 -11.49 -21.76
CA ASP A 173 -38.27 -10.46 -22.46
C ASP A 173 -37.79 -10.21 -23.90
N SER A 174 -36.52 -10.49 -24.19
CA SER A 174 -35.93 -10.31 -25.53
C SER A 174 -36.45 -11.32 -26.56
N PHE A 175 -37.14 -12.38 -26.15
CA PHE A 175 -37.62 -13.44 -27.04
C PHE A 175 -38.51 -12.97 -28.17
N LEU A 176 -39.48 -12.11 -27.88
CA LEU A 176 -40.41 -11.62 -28.90
C LEU A 176 -39.69 -10.76 -29.95
N GLN A 177 -38.68 -10.00 -29.51
CA GLN A 177 -37.82 -9.23 -30.40
C GLN A 177 -36.98 -10.16 -31.27
N LEU A 178 -36.33 -11.17 -30.67
CA LEU A 178 -35.55 -12.17 -31.39
C LEU A 178 -36.37 -12.96 -32.42
N ALA A 179 -37.57 -13.41 -32.05
CA ALA A 179 -38.48 -14.11 -32.95
C ALA A 179 -38.86 -13.22 -34.14
N THR A 180 -39.04 -11.92 -33.92
CA THR A 180 -39.28 -10.95 -35.00
C THR A 180 -38.06 -10.85 -35.93
N ILE A 181 -36.84 -10.73 -35.40
CA ILE A 181 -35.60 -10.72 -36.20
C ILE A 181 -35.50 -11.99 -37.03
N TRP A 182 -35.67 -13.14 -36.39
CA TRP A 182 -35.51 -14.43 -37.03
C TRP A 182 -36.58 -14.67 -38.10
N ASN A 183 -37.80 -14.15 -37.91
CA ASN A 183 -38.86 -14.18 -38.92
C ASN A 183 -38.57 -13.27 -40.11
N THR A 184 -37.94 -12.10 -39.87
CA THR A 184 -37.51 -11.20 -40.96
C THR A 184 -36.37 -11.78 -41.77
N MET A 185 -35.45 -12.50 -41.13
CA MET A 185 -34.34 -13.20 -41.78
C MET A 185 -34.26 -14.68 -41.38
N PRO A 186 -35.05 -15.58 -42.00
CA PRO A 186 -35.05 -17.00 -41.66
C PRO A 186 -33.72 -17.71 -41.97
N SER A 187 -32.87 -17.12 -42.83
CA SER A 187 -31.54 -17.63 -43.14
C SER A 187 -30.50 -17.35 -42.03
N LEU A 188 -30.88 -16.62 -40.97
CA LEU A 188 -30.02 -16.38 -39.83
C LEU A 188 -29.91 -17.67 -39.00
N GLU A 189 -28.70 -18.01 -38.57
CA GLU A 189 -28.45 -19.19 -37.75
C GLU A 189 -29.01 -19.00 -36.33
N ALA A 190 -29.58 -20.05 -35.74
CA ALA A 190 -30.19 -20.01 -34.40
C ALA A 190 -29.21 -19.55 -33.31
N GLU A 191 -27.93 -19.96 -33.41
CA GLU A 191 -26.86 -19.50 -32.51
C GLU A 191 -26.66 -17.98 -32.59
N ARG A 192 -26.71 -17.41 -33.80
CA ARG A 192 -26.54 -15.95 -33.97
C ARG A 192 -27.73 -15.18 -33.41
N VAL A 193 -28.95 -15.69 -33.57
CA VAL A 193 -30.15 -15.12 -32.92
C VAL A 193 -29.99 -15.13 -31.40
N PHE A 194 -29.49 -16.22 -30.84
CA PHE A 194 -29.23 -16.33 -29.41
C PHE A 194 -28.16 -15.33 -28.94
N GLU A 195 -27.07 -15.18 -29.69
CA GLU A 195 -25.98 -14.24 -29.37
C GLU A 195 -26.44 -12.77 -29.36
N LEU A 196 -27.45 -12.42 -30.17
CA LEU A 196 -28.04 -11.08 -30.18
C LEU A 196 -28.74 -10.69 -28.87
N ALA A 197 -29.22 -11.64 -28.06
CA ALA A 197 -29.73 -11.33 -26.71
C ALA A 197 -28.73 -11.66 -25.61
N TYR A 198 -27.81 -12.59 -25.87
CA TYR A 198 -26.87 -13.10 -24.89
C TYR A 198 -25.46 -13.12 -25.51
N PRO A 199 -24.68 -12.02 -25.42
CA PRO A 199 -23.41 -11.87 -26.12
C PRO A 199 -22.27 -12.67 -25.46
N TYR A 200 -22.40 -13.99 -25.38
CA TYR A 200 -21.48 -14.86 -24.65
C TYR A 200 -20.03 -14.77 -25.16
N SER A 201 -19.84 -14.56 -26.46
CA SER A 201 -18.52 -14.34 -27.08
C SER A 201 -17.78 -13.14 -26.50
N ALA A 202 -18.51 -12.12 -26.03
CA ALA A 202 -17.95 -10.91 -25.46
C ALA A 202 -17.54 -11.11 -23.99
N PHE A 203 -18.43 -11.65 -23.13
CA PHE A 203 -18.20 -11.64 -21.67
C PHE A 203 -17.82 -13.00 -21.04
N LEU A 204 -18.08 -14.13 -21.70
CA LEU A 204 -17.72 -15.47 -21.19
C LEU A 204 -16.37 -15.92 -21.75
N LYS A 205 -15.28 -15.27 -21.31
CA LYS A 205 -13.90 -15.64 -21.68
C LYS A 205 -13.20 -16.56 -20.66
N SER A 206 -13.88 -16.91 -19.56
CA SER A 206 -13.32 -17.81 -18.55
C SER A 206 -13.30 -19.25 -19.07
N ASP A 207 -12.22 -19.98 -18.80
CA ASP A 207 -12.07 -21.41 -19.11
C ASP A 207 -13.17 -22.29 -18.49
N VAL A 208 -13.89 -21.79 -17.48
CA VAL A 208 -14.95 -22.53 -16.76
C VAL A 208 -16.33 -22.42 -17.41
N HIS A 209 -16.77 -21.20 -17.78
CA HIS A 209 -18.14 -20.98 -18.26
C HIS A 209 -18.35 -21.36 -19.73
N TYR A 210 -17.32 -21.20 -20.57
CA TYR A 210 -17.44 -21.45 -22.02
C TYR A 210 -17.71 -22.92 -22.36
N PRO A 211 -17.04 -23.93 -21.73
CA PRO A 211 -17.35 -25.34 -21.98
C PRO A 211 -18.77 -25.73 -21.56
N VAL A 212 -19.26 -25.22 -20.42
CA VAL A 212 -20.61 -25.50 -19.94
C VAL A 212 -21.65 -24.96 -20.93
N LEU A 213 -21.46 -23.75 -21.45
CA LEU A 213 -22.35 -23.19 -22.47
C LEU A 213 -22.33 -24.01 -23.77
N ASN A 214 -21.17 -24.45 -24.24
CA ASN A 214 -21.09 -25.29 -25.43
C ASN A 214 -21.82 -26.63 -25.24
N GLU A 215 -21.76 -27.23 -24.05
CA GLU A 215 -22.53 -28.43 -23.73
C GLU A 215 -24.05 -28.18 -23.84
N PHE A 216 -24.53 -27.02 -23.39
CA PHE A 216 -25.93 -26.61 -23.59
C PHE A 216 -26.27 -26.42 -25.07
N LEU A 217 -25.43 -25.71 -25.84
CA LEU A 217 -25.65 -25.47 -27.28
C LEU A 217 -25.71 -26.79 -28.07
N ASP A 218 -24.82 -27.73 -27.75
CA ASP A 218 -24.76 -29.05 -28.38
C ASP A 218 -26.00 -29.89 -28.02
N LYS A 219 -26.41 -29.91 -26.74
CA LYS A 219 -27.60 -30.63 -26.27
C LYS A 219 -28.88 -30.21 -26.99
N PHE A 220 -29.04 -28.93 -27.27
CA PHE A 220 -30.24 -28.38 -27.92
C PHE A 220 -30.10 -28.20 -29.44
N SER A 221 -29.03 -28.72 -30.07
CA SER A 221 -28.77 -28.62 -31.51
C SER A 221 -28.71 -27.18 -32.05
N VAL A 222 -28.28 -26.23 -31.22
CA VAL A 222 -28.01 -24.84 -31.58
C VAL A 222 -26.52 -24.69 -31.86
N THR A 223 -26.00 -25.49 -32.80
CA THR A 223 -24.55 -25.63 -33.01
C THR A 223 -23.97 -24.64 -34.00
N ARG A 224 -22.72 -24.25 -33.72
CA ARG A 224 -21.93 -23.32 -34.54
C ARG A 224 -21.55 -23.90 -35.88
N LYS A 225 -22.18 -23.43 -36.95
CA LYS A 225 -21.66 -23.65 -38.29
C LYS A 225 -20.64 -22.56 -38.58
N LYS A 226 -19.35 -22.91 -38.62
CA LYS A 226 -18.29 -22.01 -39.14
C LYS A 226 -18.41 -21.82 -40.66
N SER A 227 -19.56 -21.36 -41.13
CA SER A 227 -19.77 -20.97 -42.51
C SER A 227 -19.29 -19.52 -42.70
N LYS A 228 -18.64 -19.20 -43.83
CA LYS A 228 -18.34 -17.80 -44.19
C LYS A 228 -19.67 -17.11 -44.48
N CYS A 229 -20.21 -16.39 -43.50
CA CYS A 229 -21.44 -15.62 -43.68
C CYS A 229 -21.18 -14.46 -44.64
N ASN A 230 -21.87 -14.44 -45.78
CA ASN A 230 -21.85 -13.32 -46.72
C ASN A 230 -23.07 -12.45 -46.44
N ALA A 231 -22.85 -11.34 -45.73
CA ALA A 231 -23.90 -10.42 -45.33
C ALA A 231 -23.55 -9.00 -45.76
N LYS A 232 -24.48 -8.31 -46.42
CA LYS A 232 -24.27 -6.96 -46.92
C LYS A 232 -25.54 -6.13 -46.94
N LEU A 233 -25.44 -4.90 -46.44
CA LEU A 233 -26.45 -3.87 -46.59
C LEU A 233 -26.28 -3.18 -47.95
N LEU A 234 -27.20 -3.44 -48.89
CA LEU A 234 -27.11 -2.97 -50.28
C LEU A 234 -27.55 -1.51 -50.42
N SER A 235 -28.77 -1.21 -49.98
CA SER A 235 -29.40 0.10 -50.14
C SER A 235 -30.36 0.38 -48.99
N THR A 236 -30.57 1.67 -48.76
CA THR A 236 -31.49 2.20 -47.76
C THR A 236 -32.35 3.24 -48.46
N ASP A 237 -33.68 3.10 -48.38
CA ASP A 237 -34.63 4.00 -49.02
C ASP A 237 -35.51 4.66 -47.96
N ARG A 238 -35.31 5.98 -47.81
CA ARG A 238 -36.08 6.83 -46.90
C ARG A 238 -37.54 6.96 -47.32
N ASN A 239 -37.85 6.92 -48.61
CA ASN A 239 -39.22 7.14 -49.09
C ASN A 239 -40.13 5.96 -48.74
N THR A 240 -39.59 4.74 -48.86
CA THR A 240 -40.31 3.51 -48.50
C THR A 240 -40.05 3.07 -47.07
N ASN A 241 -39.16 3.74 -46.33
CA ASN A 241 -38.70 3.36 -44.99
C ASN A 241 -38.21 1.90 -44.94
N ARG A 242 -37.43 1.50 -45.96
CA ARG A 242 -36.94 0.13 -46.12
C ARG A 242 -35.43 0.07 -46.29
N ALA A 243 -34.83 -0.98 -45.77
CA ALA A 243 -33.43 -1.33 -45.96
C ALA A 243 -33.33 -2.71 -46.64
N ALA A 244 -32.51 -2.83 -47.68
CA ALA A 244 -32.27 -4.08 -48.39
C ALA A 244 -31.00 -4.76 -47.87
N ILE A 245 -31.15 -5.97 -47.32
CA ILE A 245 -30.05 -6.77 -46.78
C ILE A 245 -29.96 -8.08 -47.56
N VAL A 246 -28.74 -8.45 -47.94
CA VAL A 246 -28.42 -9.77 -48.44
C VAL A 246 -27.75 -10.56 -47.33
N TRP A 247 -28.23 -11.78 -47.07
CA TRP A 247 -27.60 -12.72 -46.14
C TRP A 247 -27.55 -14.10 -46.79
N ASN A 248 -26.35 -14.67 -46.93
CA ASN A 248 -26.13 -15.98 -47.57
C ASN A 248 -26.93 -16.11 -48.88
N ASP A 249 -26.72 -15.14 -49.78
CA ASP A 249 -27.36 -15.03 -51.11
C ASP A 249 -28.89 -14.82 -51.12
N SER A 250 -29.50 -14.62 -49.94
CA SER A 250 -30.93 -14.30 -49.80
C SER A 250 -31.12 -12.80 -49.60
N GLU A 251 -31.77 -12.12 -50.55
CA GLU A 251 -32.12 -10.69 -50.42
C GLU A 251 -33.48 -10.51 -49.71
N ARG A 252 -33.52 -9.65 -48.70
CA ARG A 252 -34.74 -9.28 -47.96
C ARG A 252 -34.81 -7.79 -47.69
N TYR A 253 -36.04 -7.27 -47.66
CA TYR A 253 -36.35 -5.88 -47.32
C TYR A 253 -36.87 -5.81 -45.89
N ILE A 254 -36.28 -4.94 -45.07
CA ILE A 254 -36.64 -4.73 -43.67
C ILE A 254 -37.23 -3.34 -43.53
N ASN A 255 -38.36 -3.23 -42.84
CA ASN A 255 -38.93 -1.94 -42.48
C ASN A 255 -38.06 -1.31 -41.38
N THR A 256 -37.59 -0.09 -41.61
CA THR A 256 -36.69 0.63 -40.69
C THR A 256 -37.10 2.10 -40.60
N ILE A 257 -36.59 2.80 -39.60
CA ILE A 257 -36.91 4.22 -39.38
C ILE A 257 -35.68 5.07 -39.73
N PHE A 258 -35.90 6.15 -40.47
CA PHE A 258 -34.86 7.11 -40.87
C PHE A 258 -34.90 8.36 -40.00
N GLY A 259 -33.76 9.03 -39.87
CA GLY A 259 -33.67 10.30 -39.14
C GLY A 259 -34.49 11.42 -39.81
N VAL A 260 -34.99 12.33 -38.97
CA VAL A 260 -35.89 13.43 -39.38
C VAL A 260 -35.16 14.50 -40.18
N ASN A 261 -33.86 14.73 -39.92
CA ASN A 261 -33.08 15.82 -40.50
C ASN A 261 -33.01 15.73 -42.05
N SER A 262 -33.10 16.88 -42.71
CA SER A 262 -33.06 17.03 -44.17
C SER A 262 -31.64 17.25 -44.72
N GLY A 263 -30.66 17.52 -43.84
CA GLY A 263 -29.25 17.67 -44.22
C GLY A 263 -28.54 16.32 -44.32
N THR A 264 -27.73 16.14 -45.37
CA THR A 264 -26.83 14.99 -45.49
C THR A 264 -25.72 15.09 -44.45
N PHE A 265 -25.71 14.17 -43.48
CA PHE A 265 -24.59 14.03 -42.54
C PHE A 265 -23.33 13.56 -43.30
N SER A 266 -22.26 14.34 -43.21
CA SER A 266 -20.93 13.94 -43.69
C SER A 266 -20.21 13.21 -42.55
N PRO A 267 -19.86 11.91 -42.70
CA PRO A 267 -19.09 11.19 -41.68
C PRO A 267 -17.74 11.87 -41.48
N ARG A 268 -17.24 11.85 -40.24
CA ARG A 268 -15.99 12.52 -39.87
C ARG A 268 -14.79 11.63 -40.19
N ILE A 269 -14.98 10.32 -40.10
CA ILE A 269 -13.95 9.32 -40.35
C ILE A 269 -14.15 8.70 -41.75
N THR A 270 -13.06 8.51 -42.49
CA THR A 270 -13.07 7.77 -43.75
C THR A 270 -13.39 6.30 -43.49
N TYR A 271 -14.57 5.87 -43.92
CA TYR A 271 -14.96 4.45 -43.83
C TYR A 271 -14.36 3.64 -44.99
N VAL A 272 -13.73 2.52 -44.65
CA VAL A 272 -13.22 1.55 -45.63
C VAL A 272 -14.09 0.29 -45.56
N PRO A 273 -14.79 -0.07 -46.64
CA PRO A 273 -15.66 -1.25 -46.64
C PRO A 273 -14.83 -2.53 -46.55
N ASN A 274 -15.26 -3.43 -45.67
CA ASN A 274 -14.72 -4.78 -45.49
C ASN A 274 -15.89 -5.76 -45.23
N ALA A 275 -15.67 -7.06 -45.40
CA ALA A 275 -16.73 -8.07 -45.26
C ALA A 275 -17.26 -8.15 -43.82
N GLU A 276 -16.41 -7.96 -42.82
CA GLU A 276 -16.78 -8.05 -41.39
C GLU A 276 -17.66 -6.89 -40.94
N HIS A 277 -17.36 -5.65 -41.36
CA HIS A 277 -18.19 -4.47 -41.11
C HIS A 277 -19.46 -4.49 -41.97
N ASP A 278 -19.45 -5.06 -43.18
CA ASP A 278 -20.66 -5.25 -43.98
C ASP A 278 -21.65 -6.21 -43.27
N ARG A 279 -21.15 -7.29 -42.65
CA ARG A 279 -21.93 -8.14 -41.75
C ARG A 279 -22.46 -7.35 -40.56
N LEU A 280 -21.58 -6.59 -39.91
CA LEU A 280 -21.93 -5.81 -38.72
C LEU A 280 -23.02 -4.77 -39.00
N LEU A 281 -22.91 -4.02 -40.11
CA LEU A 281 -23.92 -3.07 -40.56
C LEU A 281 -25.25 -3.75 -40.86
N SER A 282 -25.23 -4.97 -41.38
CA SER A 282 -26.44 -5.75 -41.66
C SER A 282 -27.15 -6.15 -40.36
N GLU A 283 -26.41 -6.61 -39.35
CA GLU A 283 -26.95 -6.94 -38.03
C GLU A 283 -27.45 -5.71 -37.27
N MET A 284 -26.73 -4.59 -37.36
CA MET A 284 -27.17 -3.30 -36.81
C MET A 284 -28.48 -2.84 -37.45
N ALA A 285 -28.62 -3.00 -38.78
CA ALA A 285 -29.86 -2.67 -39.49
C ALA A 285 -31.05 -3.55 -39.07
N LEU A 286 -30.81 -4.85 -38.83
CA LEU A 286 -31.82 -5.77 -38.28
C LEU A 286 -32.29 -5.34 -36.89
N CYS A 287 -31.35 -5.05 -35.98
CA CYS A 287 -31.68 -4.63 -34.61
C CYS A 287 -32.39 -3.27 -34.58
N HIS A 288 -31.94 -2.31 -35.40
CA HIS A 288 -32.53 -0.97 -35.54
C HIS A 288 -34.00 -0.98 -35.98
N GLY A 289 -34.39 -1.97 -36.81
CA GLY A 289 -35.77 -2.16 -37.23
C GLY A 289 -36.73 -2.43 -36.07
N ILE A 290 -36.23 -2.96 -34.96
CA ILE A 290 -37.02 -3.31 -33.77
C ILE A 290 -36.87 -2.28 -32.66
N GLY A 291 -35.64 -1.91 -32.30
CA GLY A 291 -35.39 -1.11 -31.10
C GLY A 291 -33.97 -0.58 -30.97
N ASP A 292 -33.60 -0.28 -29.72
CA ASP A 292 -32.27 0.18 -29.34
C ASP A 292 -31.32 -1.02 -29.18
N PHE A 293 -30.02 -0.82 -29.43
CA PHE A 293 -29.04 -1.91 -29.39
C PHE A 293 -27.68 -1.45 -28.86
N CYS A 294 -26.86 -2.42 -28.48
CA CYS A 294 -25.53 -2.25 -27.93
C CYS A 294 -24.49 -2.93 -28.82
N LEU A 295 -23.48 -2.20 -29.27
CA LEU A 295 -22.35 -2.70 -30.04
C LEU A 295 -21.18 -3.02 -29.12
N LEU A 296 -20.80 -4.30 -29.04
CA LEU A 296 -19.69 -4.79 -28.22
C LEU A 296 -18.54 -5.27 -29.09
N GLY A 297 -17.31 -4.95 -28.70
CA GLY A 297 -16.12 -5.47 -29.35
C GLY A 297 -14.83 -4.92 -28.75
N PRO A 298 -13.66 -5.43 -29.17
CA PRO A 298 -12.39 -5.01 -28.60
C PRO A 298 -12.04 -3.57 -29.00
N ARG A 299 -11.03 -2.99 -28.35
CA ARG A 299 -10.54 -1.65 -28.67
C ARG A 299 -9.92 -1.62 -30.06
N GLY A 300 -10.16 -0.54 -30.80
CA GLY A 300 -9.62 -0.38 -32.16
C GLY A 300 -10.26 -1.25 -33.24
N SER A 301 -11.38 -1.94 -33.00
CA SER A 301 -12.10 -2.73 -34.03
C SER A 301 -12.91 -1.91 -35.04
N GLY A 302 -13.00 -0.59 -34.86
CA GLY A 302 -13.70 0.32 -35.77
C GLY A 302 -15.17 0.61 -35.38
N LYS A 303 -15.59 0.29 -34.16
CA LYS A 303 -16.98 0.49 -33.67
C LYS A 303 -17.55 1.88 -33.99
N THR A 304 -16.83 2.94 -33.62
CA THR A 304 -17.25 4.33 -33.85
C THR A 304 -17.42 4.64 -35.34
N THR A 305 -16.49 4.19 -36.18
CA THR A 305 -16.53 4.40 -37.63
C THR A 305 -17.73 3.69 -38.27
N VAL A 306 -18.06 2.48 -37.80
CA VAL A 306 -19.24 1.74 -38.28
C VAL A 306 -20.52 2.44 -37.84
N VAL A 307 -20.59 2.99 -36.63
CA VAL A 307 -21.75 3.77 -36.16
C VAL A 307 -21.94 5.06 -36.95
N GLU A 308 -20.87 5.77 -37.32
CA GLU A 308 -20.97 6.96 -38.20
C GLU A 308 -21.46 6.60 -39.61
N GLU A 309 -20.95 5.52 -40.19
CA GLU A 309 -21.39 5.04 -41.50
C GLU A 309 -22.85 4.55 -41.46
N PHE A 310 -23.26 3.88 -40.37
CA PHE A 310 -24.65 3.53 -40.11
C PHE A 310 -25.54 4.77 -40.05
N ALA A 311 -25.14 5.78 -39.27
CA ALA A 311 -25.89 7.02 -39.14
C ALA A 311 -26.04 7.73 -40.49
N LYS A 312 -24.98 7.77 -41.30
CA LYS A 312 -25.02 8.30 -42.67
C LYS A 312 -26.03 7.57 -43.55
N ARG A 313 -26.02 6.23 -43.56
CA ARG A 313 -26.94 5.41 -44.39
C ARG A 313 -28.40 5.58 -43.98
N PHE A 314 -28.68 5.68 -42.67
CA PHE A 314 -30.04 5.88 -42.16
C PHE A 314 -30.43 7.35 -41.96
N ASN A 315 -29.62 8.29 -42.47
CA ASN A 315 -29.85 9.73 -42.43
C ASN A 315 -30.07 10.29 -41.00
N TYR A 316 -29.28 9.80 -40.05
CA TYR A 316 -29.18 10.32 -38.69
C TYR A 316 -27.99 11.26 -38.53
N GLU A 317 -28.13 12.22 -37.63
CA GLU A 317 -27.03 12.99 -37.06
C GLU A 317 -26.71 12.40 -35.68
N PRO A 318 -25.61 11.65 -35.54
CA PRO A 318 -25.28 10.97 -34.29
C PRO A 318 -24.77 11.98 -33.27
N THR A 319 -25.35 11.98 -32.07
CA THR A 319 -24.85 12.75 -30.94
C THR A 319 -24.28 11.80 -29.88
N THR A 320 -22.99 11.92 -29.60
CA THR A 320 -22.28 11.00 -28.69
C THR A 320 -22.21 11.57 -27.27
N ILE A 321 -22.58 10.74 -26.29
CA ILE A 321 -22.44 10.96 -24.86
C ILE A 321 -21.38 9.99 -24.35
N MET A 322 -20.33 10.53 -23.71
CA MET A 322 -19.28 9.72 -23.09
C MET A 322 -19.73 9.27 -21.70
N MET A 323 -19.76 7.97 -21.49
CA MET A 323 -20.16 7.34 -20.24
C MET A 323 -18.94 7.16 -19.31
N TYR A 324 -19.14 7.39 -18.02
CA TYR A 324 -18.12 7.25 -16.99
C TYR A 324 -18.71 6.77 -15.65
N GLN A 325 -17.85 6.29 -14.75
CA GLN A 325 -18.25 5.56 -13.54
C GLN A 325 -19.17 6.34 -12.61
N ASP A 326 -18.84 7.60 -12.35
CA ASP A 326 -19.59 8.46 -11.41
C ASP A 326 -20.75 9.22 -12.08
N MET A 327 -21.14 8.82 -13.31
CA MET A 327 -22.21 9.50 -14.04
C MET A 327 -23.54 9.29 -13.35
N ASN A 328 -24.27 10.37 -13.08
CA ASN A 328 -25.54 10.34 -12.36
C ASN A 328 -26.75 10.51 -13.28
N SER A 329 -27.94 10.13 -12.79
CA SER A 329 -29.21 10.28 -13.52
C SER A 329 -29.52 11.74 -13.92
N ARG A 330 -29.05 12.71 -13.13
CA ARG A 330 -29.14 14.15 -13.45
C ARG A 330 -28.36 14.49 -14.72
N GLU A 331 -27.17 13.94 -14.89
CA GLU A 331 -26.35 14.24 -16.07
C GLU A 331 -26.93 13.60 -17.34
N LEU A 332 -27.53 12.40 -17.21
CA LEU A 332 -28.20 11.70 -18.30
C LEU A 332 -29.56 12.29 -18.68
N LEU A 333 -30.31 12.89 -17.76
CA LEU A 333 -31.68 13.38 -18.01
C LEU A 333 -31.81 14.90 -17.99
N GLN A 334 -31.53 15.56 -16.87
CA GLN A 334 -31.59 17.02 -16.75
C GLN A 334 -30.55 17.57 -15.78
N GLN A 335 -29.82 18.57 -16.24
CA GLN A 335 -28.78 19.26 -15.48
C GLN A 335 -29.32 20.57 -14.92
N ARG A 336 -28.64 21.15 -13.94
CA ARG A 336 -28.98 22.49 -13.43
C ARG A 336 -28.09 23.51 -14.12
N LYS A 337 -28.71 24.55 -14.67
CA LYS A 337 -28.05 25.71 -15.27
C LYS A 337 -28.33 26.95 -14.44
N MET A 338 -27.31 27.77 -14.22
CA MET A 338 -27.45 29.11 -13.64
C MET A 338 -27.82 30.10 -14.75
N LEU A 339 -28.87 30.88 -14.55
CA LEU A 339 -29.21 32.03 -15.40
C LEU A 339 -28.36 33.25 -15.02
N ASP A 340 -28.32 34.26 -15.90
CA ASP A 340 -27.58 35.51 -15.68
C ASP A 340 -28.04 36.29 -14.44
N ASN A 341 -29.25 36.03 -13.95
CA ASN A 341 -29.81 36.61 -12.73
C ASN A 341 -29.41 35.84 -11.44
N GLY A 342 -28.69 34.72 -11.56
CA GLY A 342 -28.29 33.85 -10.45
C GLY A 342 -29.28 32.73 -10.09
N ASP A 343 -30.44 32.64 -10.76
CA ASP A 343 -31.40 31.56 -10.52
C ASP A 343 -30.95 30.25 -11.18
N THR A 344 -31.20 29.12 -10.53
CA THR A 344 -30.97 27.80 -11.12
C THR A 344 -32.22 27.26 -11.82
N VAL A 345 -32.12 26.93 -13.10
CA VAL A 345 -33.16 26.26 -13.88
C VAL A 345 -32.73 24.85 -14.30
N TRP A 346 -33.69 23.97 -14.55
CA TRP A 346 -33.43 22.67 -15.15
C TRP A 346 -33.20 22.84 -16.66
N GLU A 347 -32.15 22.20 -17.17
CA GLU A 347 -31.81 22.14 -18.59
C GLU A 347 -31.81 20.69 -19.05
N ASP A 348 -32.46 20.42 -20.18
CA ASP A 348 -32.50 19.08 -20.76
C ASP A 348 -31.11 18.59 -21.16
N SER A 349 -30.80 17.34 -20.82
CA SER A 349 -29.59 16.68 -21.29
C SER A 349 -29.63 16.46 -22.80
N VAL A 350 -28.47 16.11 -23.36
CA VAL A 350 -28.33 15.69 -24.77
C VAL A 350 -29.32 14.58 -25.13
N LEU A 351 -29.47 13.57 -24.26
CA LEU A 351 -30.33 12.43 -24.48
C LEU A 351 -31.81 12.86 -24.60
N VAL A 352 -32.27 13.72 -23.69
CA VAL A 352 -33.64 14.24 -23.70
C VAL A 352 -33.88 15.14 -24.92
N GLN A 353 -32.90 15.96 -25.29
CA GLN A 353 -32.95 16.77 -26.51
C GLN A 353 -33.07 15.88 -27.76
N CYS A 354 -32.27 14.82 -27.87
CA CYS A 354 -32.36 13.83 -28.94
C CYS A 354 -33.72 13.11 -28.96
N ALA A 355 -34.30 12.81 -27.80
CA ALA A 355 -35.62 12.18 -27.69
C ALA A 355 -36.73 13.10 -28.22
N LYS A 356 -36.64 14.41 -27.94
CA LYS A 356 -37.58 15.43 -28.45
C LYS A 356 -37.40 15.70 -29.94
N SER A 357 -36.17 15.70 -30.45
CA SER A 357 -35.86 15.98 -31.87
C SER A 357 -35.91 14.75 -32.78
N GLY A 358 -35.95 13.54 -32.21
CA GLY A 358 -35.91 12.29 -32.98
C GLY A 358 -34.55 11.95 -33.56
N GLY A 359 -33.46 12.36 -32.88
CA GLY A 359 -32.07 12.09 -33.27
C GLY A 359 -31.53 10.74 -32.80
N LEU A 360 -30.30 10.42 -33.20
CA LEU A 360 -29.59 9.22 -32.79
C LEU A 360 -28.62 9.55 -31.64
N CYS A 361 -28.84 8.96 -30.47
CA CYS A 361 -27.97 9.14 -29.31
C CYS A 361 -27.01 7.96 -29.17
N VAL A 362 -25.70 8.22 -29.15
CA VAL A 362 -24.65 7.21 -29.00
C VAL A 362 -24.09 7.27 -27.58
N LEU A 363 -24.22 6.20 -26.80
CA LEU A 363 -23.65 6.09 -25.46
C LEU A 363 -22.32 5.34 -25.54
N ASP A 364 -21.19 6.05 -25.56
CA ASP A 364 -19.87 5.45 -25.69
C ASP A 364 -19.23 5.15 -24.33
N GLY A 365 -18.82 3.90 -24.12
CA GLY A 365 -18.21 3.44 -22.86
C GLY A 365 -19.21 2.96 -21.82
N ILE A 366 -20.32 2.35 -22.24
CA ILE A 366 -21.39 1.88 -21.33
C ILE A 366 -20.87 0.97 -20.21
N GLU A 367 -19.80 0.21 -20.46
CA GLU A 367 -19.17 -0.69 -19.48
C GLU A 367 -18.54 0.04 -18.28
N ARG A 368 -18.28 1.34 -18.43
CA ARG A 368 -17.63 2.16 -17.40
C ARG A 368 -18.63 2.78 -16.47
N ALA A 369 -19.85 3.05 -16.94
CA ALA A 369 -20.87 3.65 -16.11
C ALA A 369 -21.36 2.69 -15.04
N HIS A 370 -21.71 3.23 -13.88
CA HIS A 370 -22.36 2.42 -12.87
C HIS A 370 -23.72 1.92 -13.39
N TRP A 371 -24.01 0.63 -13.18
CA TRP A 371 -25.18 -0.04 -13.73
C TRP A 371 -26.50 0.63 -13.34
N SER A 372 -26.58 1.23 -12.14
CA SER A 372 -27.78 1.95 -11.68
C SER A 372 -28.10 3.18 -12.52
N SER A 373 -27.08 3.84 -13.08
CA SER A 373 -27.26 5.04 -13.91
C SER A 373 -27.78 4.67 -15.29
N VAL A 374 -27.37 3.52 -15.83
CA VAL A 374 -27.87 2.97 -17.09
C VAL A 374 -29.32 2.49 -16.94
N GLU A 375 -29.67 1.91 -15.79
CA GLU A 375 -31.03 1.41 -15.50
C GLU A 375 -32.11 2.51 -15.56
N VAL A 376 -31.73 3.77 -15.29
CA VAL A 376 -32.63 4.93 -15.44
C VAL A 376 -33.19 5.04 -16.86
N LEU A 377 -32.52 4.45 -17.85
CA LEU A 377 -32.95 4.43 -19.25
C LEU A 377 -34.00 3.36 -19.54
N ALA A 378 -34.28 2.43 -18.62
CA ALA A 378 -35.22 1.33 -18.85
C ALA A 378 -36.61 1.80 -19.31
N PRO A 379 -37.25 2.81 -18.68
CA PRO A 379 -38.54 3.33 -19.12
C PRO A 379 -38.49 3.93 -20.54
N LEU A 380 -37.36 4.58 -20.87
CA LEU A 380 -37.14 5.22 -22.16
C LEU A 380 -36.92 4.19 -23.28
N ILE A 381 -36.25 3.08 -23.00
CA ILE A 381 -35.94 2.02 -23.97
C ILE A 381 -37.16 1.11 -24.18
N HIS A 382 -37.74 0.58 -23.10
CA HIS A 382 -38.84 -0.40 -23.20
C HIS A 382 -40.19 0.23 -23.54
N HIS A 383 -40.52 1.36 -22.92
CA HIS A 383 -41.86 1.95 -23.00
C HIS A 383 -41.92 3.25 -23.79
N ARG A 384 -40.76 3.81 -24.19
CA ARG A 384 -40.66 5.15 -24.78
C ARG A 384 -41.39 6.17 -23.91
N GLN A 385 -41.12 6.14 -22.61
CA GLN A 385 -41.71 7.06 -21.64
C GLN A 385 -40.69 7.40 -20.55
N ILE A 386 -40.59 8.66 -20.14
CA ILE A 386 -39.76 9.06 -19.00
C ILE A 386 -40.31 10.31 -18.32
N ASP A 387 -40.28 10.35 -16.99
CA ASP A 387 -40.63 11.51 -16.19
C ASP A 387 -39.33 12.25 -15.79
N LEU A 388 -39.31 13.58 -15.91
CA LEU A 388 -38.15 14.43 -15.67
C LEU A 388 -38.23 15.18 -14.33
N PHE A 389 -37.11 15.71 -13.85
CA PHE A 389 -36.99 16.32 -12.52
C PHE A 389 -37.73 17.66 -12.37
N ASP A 390 -37.92 18.38 -13.47
CA ASP A 390 -38.75 19.59 -13.52
C ASP A 390 -40.26 19.31 -13.51
N GLY A 391 -40.66 18.03 -13.57
CA GLY A 391 -42.04 17.57 -13.63
C GLY A 391 -42.60 17.43 -15.04
N THR A 392 -41.79 17.65 -16.08
CA THR A 392 -42.17 17.35 -17.46
C THR A 392 -42.10 15.85 -17.74
N ARG A 393 -42.84 15.39 -18.75
CA ARG A 393 -42.95 13.98 -19.11
C ARG A 393 -42.83 13.79 -20.59
N LEU A 394 -41.98 12.85 -21.01
CA LEU A 394 -41.89 12.40 -22.39
C LEU A 394 -42.70 11.11 -22.53
N VAL A 395 -43.52 11.04 -23.58
CA VAL A 395 -44.38 9.88 -23.88
C VAL A 395 -44.23 9.44 -25.33
N SER A 396 -44.51 8.17 -25.60
CA SER A 396 -44.47 7.62 -26.96
C SER A 396 -45.47 8.33 -27.88
N CYS A 397 -45.16 8.41 -29.19
CA CYS A 397 -46.06 8.97 -30.20
C CYS A 397 -47.50 8.41 -30.13
N GLY A 398 -47.65 7.10 -29.91
CA GLY A 398 -48.97 6.47 -29.78
C GLY A 398 -49.73 6.91 -28.52
N GLN A 399 -49.04 7.06 -27.39
CA GLN A 399 -49.64 7.55 -26.16
C GLN A 399 -49.93 9.06 -26.24
N PHE A 400 -49.06 9.84 -26.88
CA PHE A 400 -49.27 11.26 -27.10
C PHE A 400 -50.54 11.52 -27.91
N LYS A 401 -50.76 10.76 -28.99
CA LYS A 401 -52.01 10.82 -29.79
C LYS A 401 -53.24 10.47 -28.97
N LYS A 402 -53.19 9.39 -28.17
CA LYS A 402 -54.27 9.03 -27.25
C LYS A 402 -54.57 10.12 -26.23
N LEU A 403 -53.53 10.81 -25.73
CA LEU A 403 -53.69 11.95 -24.81
C LEU A 403 -54.30 13.17 -25.51
N MET A 404 -53.90 13.46 -26.75
CA MET A 404 -54.53 14.51 -27.56
C MET A 404 -56.02 14.23 -27.78
N GLU A 405 -56.37 13.01 -28.20
CA GLU A 405 -57.76 12.59 -28.45
C GLU A 405 -58.61 12.65 -27.18
N ALA A 406 -58.07 12.16 -26.05
CA ALA A 406 -58.81 12.12 -24.79
C ALA A 406 -58.97 13.48 -24.10
N SER A 407 -57.99 14.38 -24.24
CA SER A 407 -58.01 15.70 -23.60
C SER A 407 -58.61 16.79 -24.49
N GLY A 408 -58.72 16.56 -25.79
CA GLY A 408 -59.13 17.56 -26.77
C GLY A 408 -58.11 18.70 -26.97
N LYS A 409 -56.90 18.58 -26.41
CA LYS A 409 -55.85 19.61 -26.47
C LYS A 409 -55.00 19.48 -27.73
N THR A 410 -54.56 20.62 -28.26
CA THR A 410 -53.58 20.66 -29.35
C THR A 410 -52.19 20.26 -28.87
N LYS A 411 -51.29 19.88 -29.81
CA LYS A 411 -49.89 19.52 -29.49
C LYS A 411 -49.19 20.60 -28.65
N ARG A 412 -49.32 21.88 -29.04
CA ARG A 412 -48.74 23.02 -28.30
C ARG A 412 -49.27 23.12 -26.87
N GLN A 413 -50.58 22.97 -26.67
CA GLN A 413 -51.18 23.03 -25.33
C GLN A 413 -50.76 21.86 -24.43
N LEU A 414 -50.45 20.69 -25.01
CA LEU A 414 -49.89 19.57 -24.25
C LEU A 414 -48.41 19.83 -23.88
N GLU A 415 -47.64 20.36 -24.82
CA GLU A 415 -46.24 20.76 -24.58
C GLU A 415 -46.14 21.86 -23.51
N GLU A 416 -47.04 22.86 -23.55
CA GLU A 416 -47.17 23.90 -22.51
C GLU A 416 -47.56 23.31 -21.15
N SER A 417 -48.31 22.20 -21.13
CA SER A 417 -48.62 21.45 -19.89
C SER A 417 -47.48 20.54 -19.42
N GLY A 418 -46.33 20.55 -20.10
CA GLY A 418 -45.15 19.78 -19.76
C GLY A 418 -45.14 18.33 -20.28
N ILE A 419 -46.01 17.98 -21.23
CA ILE A 419 -46.05 16.65 -21.85
C ILE A 419 -45.47 16.75 -23.26
N PHE A 420 -44.39 16.03 -23.53
CA PHE A 420 -43.67 16.04 -24.79
C PHE A 420 -43.77 14.70 -25.52
N GLU A 421 -43.81 14.75 -26.85
CA GLU A 421 -43.82 13.58 -27.72
C GLU A 421 -42.39 13.08 -27.98
N ILE A 422 -42.15 11.78 -27.80
CA ILE A 422 -40.94 11.11 -28.30
C ILE A 422 -41.18 10.70 -29.75
N LEU A 423 -40.33 11.21 -30.65
CA LEU A 423 -40.43 10.89 -32.07
C LEU A 423 -40.03 9.42 -32.34
N PRO A 424 -40.72 8.70 -33.24
CA PRO A 424 -40.41 7.30 -33.54
C PRO A 424 -38.99 7.05 -34.06
N SER A 425 -38.36 8.06 -34.67
CA SER A 425 -36.98 8.02 -35.17
C SER A 425 -35.93 8.08 -34.06
N PHE A 426 -36.30 8.47 -32.84
CA PHE A 426 -35.36 8.47 -31.73
C PHE A 426 -34.81 7.06 -31.48
N ARG A 427 -33.48 6.97 -31.38
CA ARG A 427 -32.76 5.72 -31.14
C ARG A 427 -31.56 5.92 -30.23
N ILE A 428 -31.27 4.89 -29.45
CA ILE A 428 -30.08 4.80 -28.61
C ILE A 428 -29.19 3.67 -29.13
N ILE A 429 -27.92 3.99 -29.39
CA ILE A 429 -26.88 2.99 -29.67
C ILE A 429 -25.86 3.05 -28.53
N ALA A 430 -25.74 1.99 -27.76
CA ALA A 430 -24.67 1.86 -26.79
C ALA A 430 -23.42 1.26 -27.45
N ILE A 431 -22.23 1.72 -27.08
CA ILE A 431 -20.94 1.16 -27.50
C ILE A 431 -20.20 0.72 -26.25
N GLY A 432 -19.73 -0.53 -26.26
CA GLY A 432 -18.96 -1.08 -25.16
C GLY A 432 -17.75 -1.93 -25.58
N ASP A 433 -16.88 -2.17 -24.60
CA ASP A 433 -15.70 -3.01 -24.74
C ASP A 433 -15.99 -4.47 -24.35
N SER A 434 -15.61 -5.43 -25.19
CA SER A 434 -15.74 -6.86 -24.91
C SER A 434 -14.61 -7.43 -24.04
N GLU A 435 -13.57 -6.65 -23.75
CA GLU A 435 -12.51 -7.07 -22.83
C GLU A 435 -12.79 -6.71 -21.37
N SER A 436 -13.77 -5.83 -21.14
CA SER A 436 -14.18 -5.44 -19.79
C SER A 436 -14.95 -6.58 -19.15
N GLY A 437 -14.52 -7.01 -17.95
CA GLY A 437 -15.04 -8.21 -17.28
C GLY A 437 -16.57 -8.20 -17.07
N PRO A 438 -17.16 -9.35 -16.69
CA PRO A 438 -18.61 -9.57 -16.66
C PRO A 438 -19.37 -8.75 -15.61
N GLN A 439 -18.69 -7.93 -14.80
CA GLN A 439 -19.29 -7.24 -13.65
C GLN A 439 -20.35 -6.20 -14.03
N TRP A 440 -20.20 -5.52 -15.16
CA TRP A 440 -21.14 -4.47 -15.58
C TRP A 440 -22.39 -5.06 -16.24
N LEU A 441 -22.25 -6.14 -17.01
CA LEU A 441 -23.32 -6.77 -17.79
C LEU A 441 -24.23 -7.66 -16.91
N ASN A 442 -24.97 -7.02 -16.00
CA ASN A 442 -25.92 -7.69 -15.11
C ASN A 442 -27.21 -8.11 -15.84
N ASP A 443 -28.13 -8.81 -15.15
CA ASP A 443 -29.41 -9.26 -15.72
C ASP A 443 -30.25 -8.10 -16.31
N GLN A 444 -30.17 -6.91 -15.71
CA GLN A 444 -30.97 -5.75 -16.07
C GLN A 444 -30.44 -5.06 -17.33
N ILE A 445 -29.14 -4.82 -17.43
CA ILE A 445 -28.56 -4.24 -18.65
C ILE A 445 -28.76 -5.17 -19.84
N ARG A 446 -28.76 -6.49 -19.61
CA ARG A 446 -29.02 -7.48 -20.68
C ARG A 446 -30.46 -7.50 -21.15
N SER A 447 -31.42 -7.11 -20.32
CA SER A 447 -32.80 -6.93 -20.79
C SER A 447 -32.99 -5.62 -21.56
N LEU A 448 -32.13 -4.61 -21.37
CA LEU A 448 -32.29 -3.30 -22.04
C LEU A 448 -32.00 -3.35 -23.54
N PHE A 449 -30.95 -4.07 -23.96
CA PHE A 449 -30.43 -3.98 -25.33
C PHE A 449 -30.36 -5.34 -26.02
N LEU A 450 -30.52 -5.33 -27.33
CA LEU A 450 -29.95 -6.35 -28.20
C LEU A 450 -28.46 -6.07 -28.41
N PHE A 451 -27.62 -7.09 -28.46
CA PHE A 451 -26.18 -6.99 -28.53
C PHE A 451 -25.65 -7.40 -29.89
N VAL A 452 -24.94 -6.50 -30.55
CA VAL A 452 -24.21 -6.80 -31.77
C VAL A 452 -22.74 -6.93 -31.40
N THR A 453 -22.15 -8.10 -31.63
CA THR A 453 -20.74 -8.38 -31.29
C THR A 453 -19.85 -8.29 -32.52
N THR A 454 -18.69 -7.64 -32.36
CA THR A 454 -17.61 -7.60 -33.36
C THR A 454 -16.31 -8.10 -32.76
N ASP A 455 -15.60 -8.93 -33.52
CA ASP A 455 -14.24 -9.36 -33.21
C ASP A 455 -13.22 -8.37 -33.79
N SER A 456 -11.93 -8.63 -33.56
CA SER A 456 -10.86 -7.92 -34.23
C SER A 456 -10.75 -8.33 -35.69
N LEU A 457 -10.53 -7.36 -36.58
CA LEU A 457 -10.34 -7.60 -38.02
C LEU A 457 -9.24 -8.62 -38.28
N ASN A 458 -9.45 -9.52 -39.25
CA ASN A 458 -8.42 -10.45 -39.71
C ASN A 458 -7.18 -9.72 -40.29
N ALA A 459 -5.97 -10.31 -40.23
CA ALA A 459 -4.73 -9.74 -40.76
C ALA A 459 -4.84 -9.15 -42.16
N GLU A 460 -5.46 -9.90 -43.09
CA GLU A 460 -5.66 -9.47 -44.48
C GLU A 460 -6.54 -8.22 -44.55
N SER A 461 -7.68 -8.24 -43.84
CA SER A 461 -8.59 -7.11 -43.72
C SER A 461 -7.87 -5.89 -43.12
N GLN A 462 -7.08 -6.05 -42.07
CA GLN A 462 -6.29 -4.97 -41.47
C GLN A 462 -5.31 -4.35 -42.49
N CYS A 463 -4.57 -5.19 -43.24
CA CYS A 463 -3.66 -4.71 -44.28
C CYS A 463 -4.39 -3.92 -45.37
N THR A 464 -5.55 -4.38 -45.84
CA THR A 464 -6.34 -3.66 -46.85
C THR A 464 -6.87 -2.31 -46.35
N VAL A 465 -7.27 -2.23 -45.07
CA VAL A 465 -7.71 -0.99 -44.44
C VAL A 465 -6.55 -0.01 -44.34
N ILE A 466 -5.38 -0.46 -43.85
CA ILE A 466 -4.17 0.37 -43.72
C ILE A 466 -3.74 0.90 -45.10
N GLN A 467 -3.70 0.04 -46.13
CA GLN A 467 -3.30 0.43 -47.47
C GLN A 467 -4.21 1.51 -48.08
N LYS A 468 -5.52 1.43 -47.85
CA LYS A 468 -6.48 2.43 -48.34
C LYS A 468 -6.41 3.74 -47.55
N LEU A 469 -6.13 3.68 -46.25
CA LEU A 469 -6.02 4.88 -45.40
C LEU A 469 -4.67 5.60 -45.54
N VAL A 470 -3.60 4.88 -45.87
CA VAL A 470 -2.23 5.40 -45.99
C VAL A 470 -1.66 5.02 -47.37
N PRO A 471 -1.98 5.79 -48.42
CA PRO A 471 -1.45 5.53 -49.75
C PRO A 471 0.08 5.72 -49.77
N GLY A 472 0.82 4.65 -50.09
CA GLY A 472 2.29 4.67 -50.16
C GLY A 472 3.02 3.93 -49.03
N CYS A 473 2.31 3.23 -48.15
CA CYS A 473 2.92 2.40 -47.11
C CYS A 473 3.62 1.16 -47.68
N ASP A 474 4.74 0.75 -47.09
CA ASP A 474 5.40 -0.53 -47.42
C ASP A 474 4.55 -1.70 -46.92
N MET A 475 4.09 -2.53 -47.86
CA MET A 475 3.22 -3.66 -47.57
C MET A 475 3.94 -4.78 -46.83
N LEU A 476 5.26 -4.91 -46.99
CA LEU A 476 6.04 -5.91 -46.25
C LEU A 476 6.15 -5.51 -44.78
N ALA A 477 6.58 -4.29 -44.49
CA ALA A 477 6.62 -3.75 -43.13
C ALA A 477 5.24 -3.80 -42.45
N THR A 478 4.16 -3.45 -43.17
CA THR A 478 2.78 -3.52 -42.64
C THR A 478 2.38 -4.94 -42.26
N LYS A 479 2.66 -5.93 -43.13
CA LYS A 479 2.36 -7.35 -42.84
C LYS A 479 3.13 -7.85 -41.63
N ILE A 480 4.40 -7.46 -41.49
CA ILE A 480 5.23 -7.80 -40.33
C ILE A 480 4.59 -7.23 -39.05
N LEU A 481 4.22 -5.94 -39.04
CA LEU A 481 3.58 -5.30 -37.88
C LEU A 481 2.26 -5.97 -37.49
N VAL A 482 1.39 -6.24 -38.46
CA VAL A 482 0.10 -6.91 -38.20
C VAL A 482 0.33 -8.32 -37.65
N SER A 483 1.28 -9.08 -38.22
CA SER A 483 1.59 -10.43 -37.74
C SER A 483 2.21 -10.45 -36.33
N LEU A 484 2.98 -9.42 -35.98
CA LEU A 484 3.51 -9.24 -34.62
C LEU A 484 2.36 -9.02 -33.63
N VAL A 485 1.45 -8.09 -33.93
CA VAL A 485 0.32 -7.77 -33.02
C VAL A 485 -0.60 -8.96 -32.83
N GLU A 486 -0.85 -9.75 -33.87
CA GLU A 486 -1.64 -10.99 -33.75
C GLU A 486 -0.94 -12.04 -32.87
N ARG A 487 0.38 -12.21 -33.00
CA ARG A 487 1.15 -13.08 -32.11
C ARG A 487 1.09 -12.63 -30.66
N LEU A 488 1.25 -11.33 -30.40
CA LEU A 488 1.15 -10.75 -29.06
C LEU A 488 -0.26 -10.95 -28.47
N ARG A 489 -1.32 -10.81 -29.26
CA ARG A 489 -2.70 -11.02 -28.80
C ARG A 489 -2.99 -12.48 -28.46
N ASN A 490 -2.40 -13.40 -29.23
CA ASN A 490 -2.62 -14.85 -29.09
C ASN A 490 -1.58 -15.54 -28.18
N SER A 491 -0.68 -14.80 -27.54
CA SER A 491 0.38 -15.36 -26.69
C SER A 491 -0.17 -16.09 -25.47
N ALA A 492 0.57 -17.07 -24.94
CA ALA A 492 0.24 -17.68 -23.65
C ALA A 492 0.50 -16.74 -22.46
N ASP A 493 1.51 -15.86 -22.57
CA ASP A 493 1.90 -14.90 -21.53
C ASP A 493 0.87 -13.74 -21.42
N PRO A 494 0.23 -13.55 -20.25
CA PRO A 494 -0.67 -12.43 -19.99
C PRO A 494 -0.02 -11.06 -20.18
N GLY A 495 1.29 -10.94 -19.89
CA GLY A 495 2.03 -9.68 -20.06
C GLY A 495 2.06 -9.23 -21.52
N LEU A 496 2.38 -10.15 -22.44
CA LEU A 496 2.40 -9.87 -23.88
C LEU A 496 1.01 -9.56 -24.44
N ARG A 497 -0.05 -10.22 -23.95
CA ARG A 497 -1.44 -9.86 -24.30
C ARG A 497 -1.75 -8.42 -23.89
N GLY A 498 -1.31 -8.01 -22.70
CA GLY A 498 -1.43 -6.64 -22.22
C GLY A 498 -0.72 -5.63 -23.12
N VAL A 499 0.45 -5.97 -23.68
CA VAL A 499 1.16 -5.11 -24.66
C VAL A 499 0.35 -4.99 -25.96
N SER A 500 -0.32 -6.05 -26.41
CA SER A 500 -1.14 -6.02 -27.62
C SER A 500 -2.27 -4.98 -27.54
N ASN A 501 -2.79 -4.70 -26.34
CA ASN A 501 -3.81 -3.67 -26.10
C ASN A 501 -3.29 -2.24 -26.30
N SER A 502 -1.96 -2.04 -26.24
CA SER A 502 -1.31 -0.75 -26.52
C SER A 502 -1.00 -0.55 -28.01
N LEU A 503 -1.01 -1.64 -28.80
CA LEU A 503 -0.71 -1.65 -30.24
C LEU A 503 -1.98 -1.85 -31.06
N THR A 504 -2.97 -0.97 -30.85
CA THR A 504 -4.23 -1.01 -31.59
C THR A 504 -4.05 -0.69 -33.08
N LEU A 505 -5.04 -1.02 -33.92
CA LEU A 505 -5.02 -0.69 -35.35
C LEU A 505 -4.79 0.80 -35.61
N ARG A 506 -5.27 1.68 -34.71
CA ARG A 506 -5.01 3.12 -34.75
C ARG A 506 -3.53 3.44 -34.63
N LYS A 507 -2.80 2.75 -33.74
CA LYS A 507 -1.35 2.90 -33.57
C LYS A 507 -0.57 2.35 -34.76
N ILE A 508 -1.01 1.22 -35.33
CA ILE A 508 -0.41 0.69 -36.56
C ILE A 508 -0.56 1.69 -37.71
N ILE A 509 -1.76 2.27 -37.90
CA ILE A 509 -2.00 3.32 -38.91
C ILE A 509 -1.08 4.52 -38.67
N TYR A 510 -0.92 4.95 -37.41
CA TYR A 510 0.01 6.02 -37.04
C TYR A 510 1.47 5.69 -37.42
N LEU A 511 1.96 4.50 -37.07
CA LEU A 511 3.32 4.04 -37.43
C LEU A 511 3.51 4.02 -38.94
N CYS A 512 2.54 3.51 -39.69
CA CYS A 512 2.56 3.50 -41.15
C CYS A 512 2.59 4.91 -41.75
N LYS A 513 1.79 5.86 -41.23
CA LYS A 513 1.81 7.27 -41.68
C LYS A 513 3.17 7.92 -41.42
N ARG A 514 3.73 7.67 -40.24
CA ARG A 514 5.05 8.19 -39.85
C ARG A 514 6.16 7.67 -40.75
N GLN A 515 6.14 6.39 -41.10
CA GLN A 515 7.11 5.76 -41.99
C GLN A 515 7.03 6.29 -43.44
N VAL A 516 5.84 6.69 -43.90
CA VAL A 516 5.64 7.31 -45.23
C VAL A 516 6.19 8.73 -45.27
N LEU A 517 5.98 9.52 -44.21
CA LEU A 517 6.45 10.91 -44.13
C LEU A 517 7.98 11.00 -43.92
N HIS A 518 8.54 10.11 -43.10
CA HIS A 518 9.97 10.04 -42.80
C HIS A 518 10.56 8.71 -43.28
N ARG A 519 10.94 8.66 -44.56
CA ARG A 519 11.59 7.49 -45.16
C ARG A 519 12.95 7.25 -44.50
N GLY A 520 13.18 6.05 -43.95
CA GLY A 520 14.44 5.66 -43.30
C GLY A 520 14.36 5.47 -41.79
N GLU A 521 13.22 5.78 -41.15
CA GLU A 521 13.08 5.59 -39.70
C GLU A 521 13.05 4.11 -39.28
N ASN A 522 13.77 3.80 -38.20
CA ASN A 522 13.80 2.47 -37.59
C ASN A 522 12.42 2.08 -37.05
N LEU A 523 11.73 1.18 -37.76
CA LEU A 523 10.42 0.62 -37.37
C LEU A 523 10.42 0.08 -35.93
N CYS A 524 11.52 -0.57 -35.53
CA CYS A 524 11.72 -1.10 -34.17
C CYS A 524 11.57 -0.01 -33.09
N ALA A 525 12.14 1.18 -33.31
CA ALA A 525 12.06 2.27 -32.37
C ALA A 525 10.63 2.82 -32.24
N GLY A 526 9.89 2.90 -33.35
CA GLY A 526 8.47 3.27 -33.35
C GLY A 526 7.60 2.28 -32.58
N VAL A 527 7.80 0.97 -32.80
CA VAL A 527 7.05 -0.09 -32.11
C VAL A 527 7.35 -0.10 -30.61
N ARG A 528 8.63 -0.02 -30.20
CA ARG A 528 9.02 0.05 -28.77
C ARG A 528 8.35 1.22 -28.06
N ARG A 529 8.30 2.38 -28.72
CA ARG A 529 7.66 3.59 -28.19
C ARG A 529 6.16 3.41 -28.03
N ALA A 530 5.48 2.89 -29.05
CA ALA A 530 4.04 2.63 -29.01
C ALA A 530 3.66 1.58 -27.96
N ALA A 531 4.52 0.58 -27.75
CA ALA A 531 4.33 -0.50 -26.77
C ALA A 531 4.69 -0.13 -25.33
N LEU A 532 5.12 1.12 -25.06
CA LEU A 532 5.63 1.53 -23.74
C LEU A 532 6.73 0.60 -23.19
N TRP A 533 7.56 0.08 -24.10
CA TRP A 533 8.62 -0.91 -23.86
C TRP A 533 9.40 -0.71 -22.54
N LYS A 534 9.81 0.54 -22.28
CA LYS A 534 10.65 0.91 -21.13
C LYS A 534 9.94 0.86 -19.77
N PHE A 535 8.61 0.78 -19.75
CA PHE A 535 7.82 0.65 -18.54
C PHE A 535 7.33 -0.78 -18.30
N LEU A 536 7.58 -1.70 -19.24
CA LEU A 536 7.22 -3.11 -19.05
C LEU A 536 8.11 -3.77 -17.97
N PRO A 537 7.56 -4.67 -17.14
CA PRO A 537 8.34 -5.51 -16.23
C PRO A 537 9.45 -6.26 -16.97
N VAL A 538 10.59 -6.50 -16.31
CA VAL A 538 11.80 -7.09 -16.95
C VAL A 538 11.49 -8.40 -17.69
N LEU A 539 10.66 -9.27 -17.12
CA LEU A 539 10.28 -10.55 -17.74
C LEU A 539 9.47 -10.34 -19.03
N THR A 540 8.40 -9.54 -18.96
CA THR A 540 7.54 -9.21 -20.13
C THR A 540 8.32 -8.45 -21.19
N ARG A 541 9.25 -7.59 -20.76
CA ARG A 541 10.17 -6.86 -21.62
C ARG A 541 11.05 -7.85 -22.40
N ASN A 542 11.71 -8.79 -21.74
CA ASN A 542 12.56 -9.77 -22.45
C ASN A 542 11.74 -10.61 -23.44
N ALA A 543 10.56 -11.10 -23.02
CA ALA A 543 9.66 -11.84 -23.89
C ALA A 543 9.21 -11.03 -25.12
N PHE A 544 9.00 -9.71 -24.96
CA PHE A 544 8.63 -8.83 -26.06
C PHE A 544 9.77 -8.62 -27.07
N GLU A 545 11.05 -8.53 -26.65
CA GLU A 545 12.17 -8.47 -27.60
C GLU A 545 12.35 -9.79 -28.35
N GLU A 546 12.15 -10.92 -27.67
CA GLU A 546 12.18 -12.22 -28.33
C GLU A 546 11.13 -12.28 -29.44
N GLU A 547 9.90 -11.80 -29.19
CA GLU A 547 8.86 -11.72 -30.22
C GLU A 547 9.15 -10.71 -31.34
N LEU A 548 9.79 -9.57 -31.04
CA LEU A 548 10.26 -8.62 -32.06
C LEU A 548 11.32 -9.25 -32.97
N ALA A 549 12.30 -9.94 -32.38
CA ALA A 549 13.34 -10.64 -33.11
C ALA A 549 12.75 -11.78 -33.97
N ASN A 550 11.83 -12.56 -33.42
CA ASN A 550 11.08 -13.61 -34.14
C ASN A 550 10.21 -13.05 -35.28
N SER A 551 9.89 -11.76 -35.24
CA SER A 551 9.12 -11.07 -36.29
C SER A 551 9.99 -10.48 -37.39
N GLY A 552 11.32 -10.60 -37.30
CA GLY A 552 12.24 -10.02 -38.26
C GLY A 552 12.37 -8.49 -38.14
N ILE A 553 11.89 -7.90 -37.03
CA ILE A 553 12.14 -6.49 -36.71
C ILE A 553 13.46 -6.44 -35.96
N SER A 554 14.57 -6.53 -36.70
CA SER A 554 15.90 -6.52 -36.12
C SER A 554 16.18 -5.18 -35.43
N SER A 555 16.71 -5.25 -34.21
CA SER A 555 17.41 -4.13 -33.61
C SER A 555 18.67 -3.88 -34.43
N SER A 556 18.75 -2.72 -35.08
CA SER A 556 20.09 -2.17 -35.37
C SER A 556 20.85 -2.14 -34.04
N SER A 557 22.13 -2.49 -34.08
CA SER A 557 22.99 -2.61 -32.91
C SER A 557 22.85 -1.39 -31.97
N PRO A 558 23.05 -1.53 -30.65
CA PRO A 558 23.14 -0.38 -29.73
C PRO A 558 24.36 0.54 -30.02
N HIS A 559 25.14 0.24 -31.07
CA HIS A 559 26.31 1.00 -31.52
C HIS A 559 26.14 1.69 -32.89
N ASP A 560 24.98 1.55 -33.55
CA ASP A 560 24.62 2.35 -34.75
C ASP A 560 23.72 3.54 -34.39
N ASP A 561 23.96 4.17 -33.23
CA ASP A 561 23.66 5.59 -32.99
C ASP A 561 24.76 6.47 -33.63
N ASN A 562 25.42 6.01 -34.70
CA ASN A 562 26.06 6.93 -35.63
C ASN A 562 24.94 7.72 -36.29
N LEU A 563 24.73 8.92 -35.74
CA LEU A 563 23.99 10.03 -36.31
C LEU A 563 23.85 9.85 -37.83
N ASP A 564 22.62 9.72 -38.32
CA ASP A 564 22.34 10.28 -39.63
C ASP A 564 22.86 11.72 -39.58
N ASP A 565 23.93 11.99 -40.33
CA ASP A 565 24.58 13.29 -40.56
C ASP A 565 23.60 14.37 -41.11
N SER A 566 22.32 14.05 -41.18
CA SER A 566 21.21 14.96 -41.46
C SER A 566 20.65 15.66 -40.22
N PHE A 567 21.12 15.34 -39.00
CA PHE A 567 20.76 16.10 -37.80
C PHE A 567 21.53 17.42 -37.75
N ARG A 568 21.16 18.37 -38.61
CA ARG A 568 21.40 19.78 -38.30
C ARG A 568 20.60 20.06 -37.02
N PRO A 569 21.22 20.51 -35.93
CA PRO A 569 20.46 20.95 -34.78
C PRO A 569 19.40 21.93 -35.29
N LEU A 570 18.18 21.83 -34.77
CA LEU A 570 17.13 22.85 -34.87
C LEU A 570 17.65 24.15 -34.24
N THR A 571 18.68 24.71 -34.85
CA THR A 571 19.22 26.03 -34.70
C THR A 571 18.27 26.94 -35.46
N ASN A 572 18.14 28.18 -35.01
CA ASN A 572 17.23 29.19 -35.54
C ASN A 572 17.29 29.39 -37.07
N SER A 573 18.27 28.80 -37.77
CA SER A 573 18.47 28.85 -39.22
C SER A 573 18.01 27.61 -40.03
N SER A 574 17.58 26.49 -39.41
CA SER A 574 17.23 25.26 -40.16
C SER A 574 15.74 25.08 -40.46
N LEU A 575 14.88 26.02 -40.06
CA LEU A 575 13.45 26.05 -40.41
C LEU A 575 13.18 26.63 -41.82
N THR A 576 14.17 26.69 -42.70
CA THR A 576 14.02 27.14 -44.10
C THR A 576 13.82 25.97 -45.07
N GLY A 577 12.95 25.03 -44.70
CA GLY A 577 12.42 23.99 -45.60
C GLY A 577 10.93 24.23 -45.86
N PRO A 578 10.41 23.99 -47.06
CA PRO A 578 9.02 24.32 -47.39
C PRO A 578 8.06 23.24 -46.85
N SER A 579 7.76 23.27 -45.55
CA SER A 579 6.64 22.50 -44.97
C SER A 579 6.11 23.14 -43.67
N SER A 580 5.10 24.01 -43.84
CA SER A 580 3.91 24.30 -43.01
C SER A 580 3.94 24.42 -41.47
N LEU A 581 5.08 24.38 -40.77
CA LEU A 581 5.11 24.67 -39.32
C LEU A 581 5.11 26.17 -38.99
N HIS A 582 5.22 27.05 -40.00
CA HIS A 582 5.37 28.49 -39.84
C HIS A 582 4.22 29.19 -39.08
N CYS A 583 4.68 30.11 -38.24
CA CYS A 583 3.97 30.93 -37.27
C CYS A 583 2.89 31.82 -37.87
N ARG A 584 1.84 32.06 -37.09
CA ARG A 584 1.00 33.26 -37.27
C ARG A 584 1.66 34.43 -36.53
N GLU A 585 1.52 35.65 -37.06
CA GLU A 585 2.08 36.86 -36.44
C GLU A 585 1.07 37.53 -35.47
N ASN A 586 -0.15 36.98 -35.35
CA ASN A 586 -1.26 37.57 -34.60
C ASN A 586 -1.50 36.86 -33.26
N PHE A 587 -0.52 36.83 -32.36
CA PHE A 587 -0.71 36.39 -30.98
C PHE A 587 0.21 37.16 -30.03
N ASP A 588 -0.16 37.21 -28.75
CA ASP A 588 0.68 37.84 -27.72
C ASP A 588 1.99 37.04 -27.56
N PRO A 589 3.17 37.66 -27.77
CA PRO A 589 4.45 36.97 -27.67
C PRO A 589 4.70 36.39 -26.28
N THR A 590 4.08 36.90 -25.21
CA THR A 590 4.23 36.33 -23.86
C THR A 590 3.59 34.95 -23.71
N MET A 591 2.73 34.55 -24.64
CA MET A 591 2.11 33.22 -24.68
C MET A 591 3.06 32.15 -25.22
N VAL A 592 4.18 32.54 -25.84
CA VAL A 592 5.25 31.63 -26.24
C VAL A 592 6.22 31.51 -25.07
N PRO A 593 6.46 30.29 -24.54
CA PRO A 593 7.36 30.13 -23.42
C PRO A 593 8.81 30.48 -23.81
N ASP A 594 9.51 31.18 -22.91
CA ASP A 594 10.96 31.34 -22.95
C ASP A 594 11.55 30.70 -21.69
N THR A 595 12.26 29.59 -21.87
CA THR A 595 12.78 28.79 -20.74
C THR A 595 14.25 28.53 -20.88
N LEU A 596 14.96 28.63 -19.74
CA LEU A 596 16.35 28.22 -19.63
C LEU A 596 16.44 26.69 -19.82
N PHE A 597 16.87 26.30 -21.01
CA PHE A 597 17.02 24.93 -21.45
C PHE A 597 18.48 24.65 -21.79
N TYR A 598 18.98 23.49 -21.34
CA TYR A 598 20.31 23.02 -21.69
C TYR A 598 20.17 21.88 -22.68
N ASP A 599 20.85 22.02 -23.81
CA ASP A 599 20.83 21.02 -24.86
C ASP A 599 21.43 19.70 -24.36
N ASN A 600 20.60 18.66 -24.41
CA ASN A 600 20.92 17.27 -24.10
C ASN A 600 20.48 16.44 -25.30
N GLU A 601 21.37 15.60 -25.82
CA GLU A 601 21.09 14.74 -26.99
C GLU A 601 19.80 13.94 -26.83
N GLN A 602 19.54 13.36 -25.66
CA GLN A 602 18.32 12.58 -25.41
C GLN A 602 17.06 13.46 -25.46
N HIS A 603 17.09 14.65 -24.86
CA HIS A 603 15.96 15.56 -24.93
C HIS A 603 15.76 16.12 -26.34
N LEU A 604 16.84 16.38 -27.08
CA LEU A 604 16.77 16.83 -28.47
C LEU A 604 16.17 15.75 -29.39
N LYS A 605 16.47 14.47 -29.14
CA LYS A 605 15.82 13.33 -29.82
C LYS A 605 14.30 13.32 -29.58
N VAL A 606 13.88 13.53 -28.33
CA VAL A 606 12.45 13.65 -27.98
C VAL A 606 11.81 14.86 -28.65
N ILE A 607 12.44 16.04 -28.63
CA ILE A 607 11.94 17.26 -29.29
C ILE A 607 11.80 17.04 -30.80
N SER A 608 12.78 16.38 -31.43
CA SER A 608 12.70 16.02 -32.85
C SER A 608 11.52 15.10 -33.12
N ASP A 609 11.30 14.10 -32.29
CA ASP A 609 10.17 13.20 -32.44
C ASP A 609 8.82 13.90 -32.23
N MET A 610 8.74 14.81 -31.26
CA MET A 610 7.57 15.66 -31.05
C MET A 610 7.27 16.52 -32.29
N ALA A 611 8.31 17.06 -32.95
CA ALA A 611 8.14 17.83 -34.19
C ALA A 611 7.55 16.99 -35.32
N ARG A 612 8.07 15.78 -35.53
CA ARG A 612 7.57 14.82 -36.55
C ARG A 612 6.11 14.45 -36.30
N ASP A 613 5.77 14.15 -35.06
CA ASP A 613 4.40 13.78 -34.68
C ASP A 613 3.41 14.94 -34.82
N MET A 614 3.86 16.16 -34.53
CA MET A 614 3.04 17.36 -34.68
C MET A 614 2.80 17.72 -36.15
N GLU A 615 3.78 17.48 -37.03
CA GLU A 615 3.64 17.65 -38.49
C GLU A 615 2.57 16.70 -39.07
N LEU A 616 2.47 15.48 -38.52
CA LEU A 616 1.41 14.52 -38.85
C LEU A 616 0.01 14.92 -38.30
N GLY A 617 -0.06 15.98 -37.48
CA GLY A 617 -1.29 16.49 -36.90
C GLY A 617 -1.77 15.75 -35.65
N TYR A 618 -0.93 14.92 -35.01
CA TYR A 618 -1.30 14.20 -33.80
C TYR A 618 -1.15 15.06 -32.54
N HIS A 619 -1.94 14.74 -31.52
CA HIS A 619 -1.75 15.24 -30.16
C HIS A 619 -0.59 14.50 -29.50
N LEU A 620 0.12 15.15 -28.57
CA LEU A 620 1.33 14.60 -27.96
C LEU A 620 1.09 14.21 -26.49
N LEU A 621 1.64 13.09 -26.06
CA LEU A 621 1.62 12.62 -24.67
C LEU A 621 3.05 12.34 -24.22
N LEU A 622 3.56 13.10 -23.26
CA LEU A 622 4.87 12.89 -22.66
C LEU A 622 4.71 12.12 -21.36
N ILE A 623 5.33 10.94 -21.29
CA ILE A 623 5.28 10.05 -20.12
C ILE A 623 6.69 9.87 -19.58
N GLY A 624 6.86 10.01 -18.28
CA GLY A 624 8.16 9.83 -17.63
C GLY A 624 8.07 9.96 -16.12
N ASN A 625 9.17 9.73 -15.42
CA ASN A 625 9.23 9.93 -13.97
C ASN A 625 9.03 11.41 -13.59
N GLN A 626 8.76 11.67 -12.31
CA GLN A 626 8.65 13.04 -11.81
C GLN A 626 10.03 13.73 -11.85
N GLY A 627 10.06 14.98 -12.30
CA GLY A 627 11.28 15.80 -12.31
C GLY A 627 12.28 15.49 -13.43
N VAL A 628 11.93 14.67 -14.43
CA VAL A 628 12.79 14.37 -15.61
C VAL A 628 12.90 15.53 -16.61
N GLY A 629 12.07 16.57 -16.48
CA GLY A 629 12.10 17.74 -17.37
C GLY A 629 11.00 17.82 -18.43
N LYS A 630 9.91 17.04 -18.32
CA LYS A 630 8.73 17.07 -19.23
C LYS A 630 8.24 18.49 -19.56
N ASN A 631 8.09 19.34 -18.54
CA ASN A 631 7.70 20.74 -18.70
C ASN A 631 8.75 21.52 -19.51
N LYS A 632 10.04 21.41 -19.16
CA LYS A 632 11.12 22.11 -19.87
C LYS A 632 11.24 21.70 -21.34
N ILE A 633 11.07 20.41 -21.65
CA ILE A 633 11.09 19.90 -23.02
C ILE A 633 9.93 20.48 -23.83
N THR A 634 8.74 20.49 -23.25
CA THR A 634 7.53 21.06 -23.87
C THR A 634 7.72 22.55 -24.15
N ASP A 635 8.19 23.30 -23.17
CA ASP A 635 8.42 24.73 -23.29
C ASP A 635 9.47 25.04 -24.35
N ARG A 636 10.59 24.30 -24.34
CA ARG A 636 11.62 24.44 -25.36
C ARG A 636 11.12 24.10 -26.76
N PHE A 637 10.32 23.04 -26.91
CA PHE A 637 9.72 22.68 -28.19
C PHE A 637 8.81 23.81 -28.72
N LEU A 638 7.94 24.35 -27.86
CA LEU A 638 7.02 25.42 -28.21
C LEU A 638 7.73 26.74 -28.56
N HIS A 639 8.84 27.02 -27.88
CA HIS A 639 9.75 28.11 -28.20
C HIS A 639 10.35 27.95 -29.59
N LEU A 640 10.86 26.76 -29.92
CA LEU A 640 11.50 26.46 -31.21
C LEU A 640 10.52 26.50 -32.39
N VAL A 641 9.28 26.01 -32.19
CA VAL A 641 8.22 26.05 -33.20
C VAL A 641 7.50 27.40 -33.21
N ASN A 642 7.79 28.26 -32.22
CA ASN A 642 7.17 29.58 -32.02
C ASN A 642 5.63 29.53 -32.11
N ARG A 643 5.03 28.74 -31.21
CA ARG A 643 3.58 28.53 -31.09
C ARG A 643 3.10 28.95 -29.69
N PRO A 644 2.00 29.71 -29.59
CA PRO A 644 1.45 30.14 -28.30
C PRO A 644 0.84 28.95 -27.56
N ARG A 645 0.94 28.97 -26.23
CA ARG A 645 0.38 27.93 -25.37
C ARG A 645 -0.63 28.46 -24.36
N HIS A 646 -1.60 27.63 -24.04
CA HIS A 646 -2.38 27.73 -22.81
C HIS A 646 -1.97 26.60 -21.87
N TYR A 647 -1.76 26.91 -20.59
CA TYR A 647 -1.38 25.92 -19.59
C TYR A 647 -2.56 25.59 -18.67
N LEU A 648 -2.81 24.31 -18.43
CA LEU A 648 -3.84 23.80 -17.55
C LEU A 648 -3.26 22.68 -16.68
N GLN A 649 -3.22 22.86 -15.36
CA GLN A 649 -2.81 21.81 -14.44
C GLN A 649 -4.04 21.11 -13.85
N LEU A 650 -4.04 19.78 -13.88
CA LEU A 650 -5.13 18.96 -13.35
C LEU A 650 -4.83 18.49 -11.92
N HIS A 651 -5.88 18.34 -11.12
CA HIS A 651 -5.84 17.96 -9.72
C HIS A 651 -6.89 16.89 -9.42
N ARG A 652 -6.80 16.28 -8.23
CA ARG A 652 -7.76 15.25 -7.77
C ARG A 652 -9.19 15.79 -7.65
N ASP A 653 -9.33 17.08 -7.32
CA ASP A 653 -10.62 17.77 -7.15
C ASP A 653 -11.10 18.47 -8.43
N THR A 654 -10.40 18.32 -9.56
CA THR A 654 -10.86 18.88 -10.83
C THR A 654 -12.20 18.26 -11.20
N THR A 655 -13.12 19.09 -11.69
CA THR A 655 -14.44 18.66 -12.19
C THR A 655 -14.56 18.94 -13.68
N VAL A 656 -15.51 18.28 -14.37
CA VAL A 656 -15.80 18.53 -15.79
C VAL A 656 -16.16 20.01 -16.05
N GLN A 657 -16.89 20.63 -15.12
CA GLN A 657 -17.22 22.04 -15.22
C GLN A 657 -15.97 22.91 -15.20
N SER A 658 -15.05 22.69 -14.25
CA SER A 658 -13.80 23.46 -14.15
C SER A 658 -12.88 23.30 -15.38
N LEU A 659 -13.01 22.21 -16.14
CA LEU A 659 -12.24 21.99 -17.37
C LEU A 659 -12.80 22.79 -18.56
N THR A 660 -14.09 23.13 -18.54
CA THR A 660 -14.79 23.81 -19.64
C THR A 660 -15.00 25.31 -19.38
N VAL A 661 -15.48 25.68 -18.19
CA VAL A 661 -15.85 27.06 -17.85
C VAL A 661 -15.51 27.33 -16.38
N HIS A 662 -14.94 28.49 -16.08
CA HIS A 662 -14.71 28.94 -14.71
C HIS A 662 -15.74 30.01 -14.32
N SER A 663 -16.22 29.96 -13.09
CA SER A 663 -17.07 31.02 -12.54
C SER A 663 -16.19 32.03 -11.80
N THR A 664 -16.13 33.26 -12.29
CA THR A 664 -15.45 34.39 -11.64
C THR A 664 -16.49 35.37 -11.11
N VAL A 665 -16.18 36.08 -10.03
CA VAL A 665 -17.06 37.15 -9.53
C VAL A 665 -16.52 38.48 -10.02
N VAL A 666 -17.25 39.12 -10.94
CA VAL A 666 -16.93 40.45 -11.47
C VAL A 666 -18.03 41.40 -11.01
N ASP A 667 -17.65 42.47 -10.31
CA ASP A 667 -18.58 43.49 -9.78
C ASP A 667 -19.74 42.91 -8.95
N GLY A 668 -19.46 41.87 -8.15
CA GLY A 668 -20.47 41.20 -7.31
C GLY A 668 -21.44 40.28 -8.07
N ARG A 669 -21.19 40.01 -9.36
CA ARG A 669 -21.96 39.06 -10.18
C ARG A 669 -21.07 37.88 -10.57
N VAL A 670 -21.62 36.67 -10.52
CA VAL A 670 -20.93 35.48 -11.02
C VAL A 670 -20.99 35.49 -12.55
N VAL A 671 -19.85 35.69 -13.20
CA VAL A 671 -19.69 35.62 -14.65
C VAL A 671 -18.99 34.31 -15.01
N LEU A 672 -19.44 33.67 -16.08
CA LEU A 672 -18.83 32.47 -16.62
C LEU A 672 -17.74 32.86 -17.64
N GLU A 673 -16.50 32.50 -17.35
CA GLU A 673 -15.35 32.71 -18.22
C GLU A 673 -14.89 31.42 -18.90
N ASP A 674 -14.51 31.54 -20.18
CA ASP A 674 -13.93 30.44 -20.95
C ASP A 674 -12.65 29.91 -20.29
N SER A 675 -12.58 28.59 -20.11
CA SER A 675 -11.36 27.93 -19.61
C SER A 675 -10.21 28.02 -20.63
N PRO A 676 -8.96 27.77 -20.21
CA PRO A 676 -7.81 27.71 -21.12
C PRO A 676 -8.00 26.73 -22.29
N LEU A 677 -8.76 25.65 -22.07
CA LEU A 677 -9.12 24.68 -23.12
C LEU A 677 -9.97 25.32 -24.22
N VAL A 678 -11.04 26.04 -23.84
CA VAL A 678 -11.97 26.66 -24.78
C VAL A 678 -11.27 27.76 -25.58
N LYS A 679 -10.46 28.58 -24.91
CA LYS A 679 -9.63 29.62 -25.56
C LYS A 679 -8.67 29.01 -26.58
N ALA A 680 -7.93 27.98 -26.18
CA ALA A 680 -6.98 27.31 -27.06
C ALA A 680 -7.68 26.67 -28.29
N ALA A 681 -8.83 26.01 -28.08
CA ALA A 681 -9.61 25.38 -29.14
C ALA A 681 -10.14 26.39 -30.18
N ARG A 682 -10.60 27.56 -29.73
CA ARG A 682 -11.09 28.64 -30.59
C ARG A 682 -9.95 29.33 -31.35
N ASP A 683 -8.86 29.64 -30.66
CA ASP A 683 -7.80 30.49 -31.20
C ASP A 683 -6.72 29.67 -31.97
N GLY A 684 -6.75 28.33 -31.86
CA GLY A 684 -5.80 27.45 -32.53
C GLY A 684 -4.44 27.35 -31.86
N HIS A 685 -4.41 27.63 -30.55
CA HIS A 685 -3.21 27.55 -29.74
C HIS A 685 -2.97 26.13 -29.23
N ILE A 686 -1.81 25.89 -28.64
CA ILE A 686 -1.47 24.59 -28.05
C ILE A 686 -1.91 24.56 -26.59
N LEU A 687 -2.70 23.57 -26.21
CA LEU A 687 -3.06 23.35 -24.82
C LEU A 687 -2.08 22.37 -24.17
N VAL A 688 -1.35 22.83 -23.16
CA VAL A 688 -0.48 22.00 -22.32
C VAL A 688 -1.26 21.59 -21.08
N ILE A 689 -1.52 20.29 -20.93
CA ILE A 689 -2.19 19.71 -19.76
C ILE A 689 -1.16 19.00 -18.89
N ASP A 690 -0.96 19.49 -17.67
CA ASP A 690 -0.01 18.91 -16.70
C ASP A 690 -0.74 18.11 -15.61
N GLU A 691 -0.05 17.11 -15.06
CA GLU A 691 -0.53 16.21 -14.01
C GLU A 691 -1.87 15.52 -14.33
N ALA A 692 -2.11 15.18 -15.61
CA ALA A 692 -3.36 14.57 -16.06
C ALA A 692 -3.65 13.21 -15.39
N ASP A 693 -2.62 12.51 -14.94
CA ASP A 693 -2.72 11.27 -14.16
C ASP A 693 -3.32 11.49 -12.76
N LYS A 694 -3.34 12.71 -12.22
CA LYS A 694 -3.90 12.98 -10.90
C LYS A 694 -5.40 13.25 -10.91
N ALA A 695 -5.99 13.62 -12.05
CA ALA A 695 -7.42 13.90 -12.15
C ALA A 695 -8.26 12.62 -12.21
N PRO A 696 -9.51 12.65 -11.72
CA PRO A 696 -10.44 11.54 -11.88
C PRO A 696 -10.61 11.14 -13.36
N LEU A 697 -10.66 9.84 -13.64
CA LEU A 697 -10.76 9.32 -15.01
C LEU A 697 -11.98 9.87 -15.75
N HIS A 698 -13.09 10.14 -15.06
CA HIS A 698 -14.29 10.69 -15.68
C HIS A 698 -14.09 12.10 -16.23
N VAL A 699 -13.26 12.93 -15.59
CA VAL A 699 -12.93 14.30 -16.07
C VAL A 699 -12.11 14.21 -17.34
N VAL A 700 -11.14 13.30 -17.36
CA VAL A 700 -10.26 13.12 -18.51
C VAL A 700 -11.00 12.43 -19.67
N ALA A 701 -11.99 11.57 -19.39
CA ALA A 701 -12.82 10.92 -20.41
C ALA A 701 -13.59 11.91 -21.29
N VAL A 702 -13.93 13.08 -20.77
CA VAL A 702 -14.61 14.14 -21.53
C VAL A 702 -13.73 14.66 -22.68
N LEU A 703 -12.41 14.66 -22.51
CA LEU A 703 -11.47 15.04 -23.57
C LEU A 703 -11.43 14.03 -24.72
N LYS A 704 -11.90 12.79 -24.50
CA LYS A 704 -11.92 11.75 -25.54
C LYS A 704 -12.69 12.22 -26.78
N SER A 705 -13.88 12.79 -26.62
CA SER A 705 -14.70 13.29 -27.73
C SER A 705 -14.01 14.39 -28.52
N LEU A 706 -13.28 15.27 -27.81
CA LEU A 706 -12.54 16.36 -28.42
C LEU A 706 -11.34 15.83 -29.22
N LEU A 707 -10.59 14.89 -28.64
CA LEU A 707 -9.40 14.30 -29.25
C LEU A 707 -9.72 13.37 -30.44
N ASP A 708 -10.85 12.65 -30.37
CA ASP A 708 -11.23 11.66 -31.40
C ASP A 708 -11.92 12.34 -32.59
N ASN A 709 -12.90 13.22 -32.30
CA ASN A 709 -13.82 13.75 -33.32
C ASN A 709 -13.84 15.30 -33.40
N GLY A 710 -13.07 15.99 -32.56
CA GLY A 710 -13.09 17.46 -32.52
C GLY A 710 -14.36 18.05 -31.92
N VAL A 711 -15.12 17.27 -31.14
CA VAL A 711 -16.39 17.71 -30.56
C VAL A 711 -16.38 17.67 -29.04
N LEU A 712 -16.79 18.77 -28.42
CA LEU A 712 -16.94 18.83 -26.96
C LEU A 712 -18.10 19.75 -26.59
N ARG A 713 -19.08 19.21 -25.85
CA ARG A 713 -20.16 20.01 -25.27
C ARG A 713 -19.70 20.60 -23.94
N LEU A 714 -19.88 21.90 -23.77
CA LEU A 714 -19.52 22.64 -22.58
C LEU A 714 -20.67 22.64 -21.56
N ALA A 715 -20.35 22.90 -20.29
CA ALA A 715 -21.33 22.90 -19.20
C ALA A 715 -22.40 24.01 -19.32
N ASP A 716 -22.15 25.06 -20.09
CA ASP A 716 -23.10 26.15 -20.37
C ASP A 716 -24.02 25.88 -21.58
N GLY A 717 -23.86 24.71 -22.22
CA GLY A 717 -24.64 24.29 -23.39
C GLY A 717 -24.01 24.64 -24.74
N ARG A 718 -22.88 25.38 -24.77
CA ARG A 718 -22.14 25.61 -26.03
C ARG A 718 -21.48 24.32 -26.53
N LEU A 719 -21.23 24.24 -27.83
CA LEU A 719 -20.65 23.06 -28.49
C LEU A 719 -19.39 23.44 -29.26
N ILE A 720 -18.23 22.89 -28.88
CA ILE A 720 -17.05 22.91 -29.73
C ILE A 720 -17.26 21.88 -30.84
N GLU A 721 -17.10 22.29 -32.09
CA GLU A 721 -17.24 21.40 -33.25
C GLU A 721 -16.33 21.84 -34.41
N PRO A 722 -15.95 20.93 -35.33
CA PRO A 722 -15.13 21.30 -36.49
C PRO A 722 -15.74 22.47 -37.27
N ALA A 723 -14.90 23.40 -37.74
CA ALA A 723 -15.36 24.61 -38.43
C ALA A 723 -16.29 24.33 -39.63
N SER A 724 -16.13 23.20 -40.32
CA SER A 724 -17.00 22.75 -41.42
C SER A 724 -18.43 22.41 -41.00
N GLN A 725 -18.64 22.06 -39.73
CA GLN A 725 -19.93 21.65 -39.16
C GLN A 725 -20.56 22.75 -38.31
N SER A 726 -19.81 23.81 -37.97
CA SER A 726 -20.27 24.91 -37.12
C SER A 726 -21.55 25.58 -37.63
N LYS A 727 -22.70 25.30 -37.00
CA LYS A 727 -24.01 25.83 -37.39
C LYS A 727 -24.79 26.33 -36.17
N GLY A 728 -24.56 27.58 -35.77
CA GLY A 728 -25.42 28.26 -34.79
C GLY A 728 -24.70 29.29 -33.92
N PRO A 729 -25.45 30.02 -33.08
CA PRO A 729 -24.88 30.99 -32.13
C PRO A 729 -24.21 30.35 -30.92
N LEU A 730 -24.51 29.08 -30.63
CA LEU A 730 -23.95 28.32 -29.49
C LEU A 730 -22.78 27.40 -29.90
N SER A 731 -22.37 27.41 -31.17
CA SER A 731 -21.23 26.61 -31.64
C SER A 731 -19.92 27.40 -31.62
N ILE A 732 -18.86 26.73 -31.20
CA ILE A 732 -17.49 27.25 -31.17
C ILE A 732 -16.71 26.48 -32.24
N PRO A 733 -16.31 27.13 -33.35
CA PRO A 733 -15.55 26.46 -34.40
C PRO A 733 -14.17 26.07 -33.86
N LEU A 734 -13.87 24.77 -33.90
CA LEU A 734 -12.56 24.23 -33.57
C LEU A 734 -11.55 24.64 -34.65
N HIS A 735 -10.47 25.26 -34.22
CA HIS A 735 -9.40 25.68 -35.13
C HIS A 735 -8.56 24.47 -35.60
N PRO A 736 -8.21 24.37 -36.90
CA PRO A 736 -7.49 23.20 -37.45
C PRO A 736 -6.09 22.99 -36.85
N ASP A 737 -5.44 24.06 -36.39
CA ASP A 737 -4.11 24.01 -35.75
C ASP A 737 -4.16 23.67 -34.25
N PHE A 738 -5.33 23.57 -33.64
CA PHE A 738 -5.45 23.25 -32.22
C PHE A 738 -4.80 21.90 -31.91
N ARG A 739 -3.89 21.86 -30.93
CA ARG A 739 -3.23 20.62 -30.48
C ARG A 739 -3.15 20.59 -28.96
N ILE A 740 -3.18 19.37 -28.42
CA ILE A 740 -2.98 19.12 -26.99
C ILE A 740 -1.62 18.45 -26.79
N ILE A 741 -0.85 18.95 -25.83
CA ILE A 741 0.33 18.29 -25.27
C ILE A 741 -0.01 17.92 -23.83
N MET A 742 -0.14 16.62 -23.57
CA MET A 742 -0.48 16.10 -22.25
C MET A 742 0.76 15.54 -21.57
N LEU A 743 0.94 15.85 -20.29
CA LEU A 743 2.08 15.44 -19.49
C LEU A 743 1.57 14.52 -18.36
N ALA A 744 2.14 13.33 -18.28
CA ALA A 744 1.72 12.32 -17.31
C ALA A 744 2.93 11.60 -16.71
N ASN A 745 2.74 11.01 -15.52
CA ASN A 745 3.73 10.12 -14.92
C ASN A 745 3.67 8.69 -15.49
N ARG A 746 4.71 7.89 -15.23
CA ARG A 746 4.76 6.49 -15.69
C ARG A 746 3.57 5.68 -15.18
N PRO A 747 2.95 4.81 -16.00
CA PRO A 747 1.94 3.86 -15.52
C PRO A 747 2.60 2.71 -14.73
N GLY A 748 1.99 2.27 -13.62
CA GLY A 748 2.43 1.08 -12.85
C GLY A 748 3.06 1.36 -11.47
N PHE A 749 3.07 0.34 -10.60
CA PHE A 749 3.46 0.44 -9.18
C PHE A 749 4.95 0.82 -9.00
N PRO A 750 5.31 1.74 -8.06
CA PRO A 750 4.44 2.50 -7.17
C PRO A 750 3.81 3.67 -7.94
N PHE A 751 2.52 3.54 -8.26
CA PHE A 751 1.75 4.50 -9.03
C PHE A 751 0.95 5.36 -8.05
N LEU A 752 1.03 6.68 -8.20
CA LEU A 752 0.30 7.64 -7.36
C LEU A 752 -0.93 8.26 -8.07
N GLY A 753 -1.21 7.85 -9.32
CA GLY A 753 -2.25 8.41 -10.18
C GLY A 753 -3.30 7.40 -10.68
N ASN A 754 -4.11 7.83 -11.66
CA ASN A 754 -5.11 7.04 -12.39
C ASN A 754 -4.56 6.57 -13.75
N ASP A 755 -4.99 5.39 -14.22
CA ASP A 755 -4.51 4.81 -15.50
C ASP A 755 -5.11 5.53 -16.72
N LEU A 756 -4.56 6.71 -16.99
CA LEU A 756 -4.87 7.56 -18.14
C LEU A 756 -4.61 6.84 -19.48
N PHE A 757 -3.58 6.00 -19.54
CA PHE A 757 -3.16 5.35 -20.78
C PHE A 757 -4.22 4.37 -21.28
N SER A 758 -4.86 3.63 -20.36
CA SER A 758 -6.00 2.77 -20.71
C SER A 758 -7.18 3.54 -21.32
N LEU A 759 -7.31 4.84 -21.07
CA LEU A 759 -8.46 5.63 -21.50
C LEU A 759 -8.21 6.40 -22.80
N LEU A 760 -7.09 7.13 -22.85
CA LEU A 760 -6.74 8.03 -23.96
C LEU A 760 -5.43 7.67 -24.66
N GLY A 761 -4.67 6.68 -24.19
CA GLY A 761 -3.34 6.36 -24.71
C GLY A 761 -3.30 6.13 -26.23
N ASP A 762 -4.38 5.56 -26.77
CA ASP A 762 -4.55 5.31 -28.22
C ASP A 762 -4.69 6.59 -29.07
N LEU A 763 -5.13 7.71 -28.48
CA LEU A 763 -5.41 8.97 -29.18
C LEU A 763 -4.19 9.88 -29.32
N PHE A 764 -3.15 9.65 -28.52
CA PHE A 764 -1.95 10.47 -28.50
C PHE A 764 -0.77 9.80 -29.21
N SER A 765 0.14 10.57 -29.78
CA SER A 765 1.52 10.09 -29.98
C SER A 765 2.25 10.12 -28.64
N VAL A 766 2.85 8.99 -28.27
CA VAL A 766 3.45 8.81 -26.95
C VAL A 766 4.94 9.01 -27.07
N ASN A 767 5.49 9.91 -26.25
CA ASN A 767 6.91 10.18 -26.17
C ASN A 767 7.39 9.92 -24.74
N ILE A 768 8.34 8.99 -24.61
CA ILE A 768 8.88 8.59 -23.31
C ILE A 768 10.04 9.53 -22.96
N VAL A 769 9.96 10.13 -21.78
CA VAL A 769 11.00 11.02 -21.23
C VAL A 769 11.67 10.32 -20.06
N ASP A 770 12.93 9.97 -20.26
CA ASP A 770 13.76 9.32 -19.24
C ASP A 770 14.67 10.33 -18.54
N ASN A 771 15.33 9.86 -17.47
CA ASN A 771 16.46 10.59 -16.91
C ASN A 771 17.59 10.70 -17.96
N PRO A 772 18.31 11.84 -18.00
CA PRO A 772 19.48 12.02 -18.84
C PRO A 772 20.52 10.93 -18.57
N SER A 773 21.33 10.58 -19.58
CA SER A 773 22.51 9.75 -19.36
C SER A 773 23.46 10.39 -18.35
N ARG A 774 24.27 9.58 -17.67
CA ARG A 774 25.26 10.07 -16.67
C ARG A 774 26.14 11.20 -17.21
N SER A 775 26.60 11.10 -18.45
CA SER A 775 27.40 12.15 -19.11
C SER A 775 26.60 13.44 -19.31
N SER A 776 25.36 13.34 -19.77
CA SER A 776 24.46 14.49 -19.94
C SER A 776 24.04 15.11 -18.61
N GLU A 777 23.80 14.31 -17.58
CA GLU A 777 23.45 14.77 -16.23
C GLU A 777 24.60 15.57 -15.62
N LEU A 778 25.83 15.06 -15.71
CA LEU A 778 27.03 15.74 -15.22
C LEU A 778 27.28 17.06 -15.99
N LEU A 779 27.16 17.05 -17.32
CA LEU A 779 27.26 18.26 -18.14
C LEU A 779 26.20 19.31 -17.75
N MET A 780 24.98 18.88 -17.45
CA MET A 780 23.92 19.77 -16.99
C MET A 780 24.22 20.34 -15.60
N LEU A 781 24.67 19.50 -14.65
CA LEU A 781 25.01 19.95 -13.29
C LEU A 781 26.18 20.92 -13.29
N LYS A 782 27.20 20.68 -14.11
CA LYS A 782 28.36 21.58 -14.28
C LYS A 782 27.97 22.96 -14.78
N LYS A 783 26.90 23.06 -15.59
CA LYS A 783 26.35 24.36 -16.02
C LYS A 783 25.59 25.08 -14.89
N TYR A 784 25.02 24.36 -13.92
CA TYR A 784 24.38 24.96 -12.75
C TYR A 784 25.36 25.34 -11.64
N ALA A 785 26.46 24.59 -11.50
CA ALA A 785 27.48 24.78 -10.47
C ALA A 785 28.89 24.60 -11.05
N PRO A 786 29.42 25.64 -11.71
CA PRO A 786 30.73 25.57 -12.34
C PRO A 786 31.89 25.54 -11.34
N SER A 787 31.67 25.91 -10.06
CA SER A 787 32.72 25.97 -9.05
C SER A 787 32.90 24.69 -8.23
N VAL A 788 31.95 23.75 -8.34
CA VAL A 788 31.97 22.48 -7.60
C VAL A 788 32.88 21.46 -8.31
N ASP A 789 33.65 20.71 -7.52
CA ASP A 789 34.56 19.69 -8.02
C ASP A 789 33.81 18.56 -8.78
N ASP A 790 34.32 18.20 -9.95
CA ASP A 790 33.75 17.15 -10.81
C ASP A 790 33.67 15.80 -10.08
N VAL A 791 34.58 15.54 -9.12
CA VAL A 791 34.56 14.31 -8.29
C VAL A 791 33.31 14.24 -7.42
N ILE A 792 32.92 15.36 -6.79
CA ILE A 792 31.74 15.42 -5.93
C ILE A 792 30.48 15.29 -6.78
N LEU A 793 30.44 15.94 -7.96
CA LEU A 793 29.33 15.82 -8.90
C LEU A 793 29.15 14.36 -9.37
N ASP A 794 30.25 13.66 -9.68
CA ASP A 794 30.20 12.28 -10.13
C ASP A 794 29.74 11.30 -9.03
N GLN A 795 30.18 11.53 -7.78
CA GLN A 795 29.70 10.77 -6.61
C GLN A 795 28.20 10.96 -6.38
N LEU A 796 27.71 12.21 -6.46
CA LEU A 796 26.29 12.52 -6.30
C LEU A 796 25.45 11.91 -7.43
N CYS A 797 25.88 12.02 -8.69
CA CYS A 797 25.21 11.36 -9.83
C CYS A 797 25.13 9.84 -9.62
N SER A 798 26.24 9.21 -9.23
CA SER A 798 26.30 7.76 -9.01
C SER A 798 25.38 7.29 -7.88
N ALA A 799 25.33 8.06 -6.78
CA ALA A 799 24.42 7.78 -5.67
C ALA A 799 22.94 7.90 -6.09
N PHE A 800 22.57 8.96 -6.82
CA PHE A 800 21.20 9.15 -7.29
C PHE A 800 20.78 8.09 -8.33
N ASP A 801 21.69 7.62 -9.18
CA ASP A 801 21.42 6.52 -10.11
C ASP A 801 21.10 5.21 -9.39
N ASP A 802 21.83 4.89 -8.32
CA ASP A 802 21.56 3.70 -7.52
C ASP A 802 20.26 3.83 -6.72
N LEU A 803 19.95 5.01 -6.18
CA LEU A 803 18.67 5.29 -5.52
C LEU A 803 17.49 5.12 -6.50
N ARG A 804 17.62 5.61 -7.74
CA ARG A 804 16.59 5.43 -8.79
C ARG A 804 16.38 3.96 -9.14
N LYS A 805 17.46 3.17 -9.30
CA LYS A 805 17.37 1.71 -9.55
C LYS A 805 16.69 0.96 -8.40
N LEU A 806 16.96 1.35 -7.16
CA LEU A 806 16.31 0.74 -5.99
C LEU A 806 14.81 1.07 -5.93
N ALA A 807 14.41 2.28 -6.35
CA ALA A 807 13.00 2.63 -6.50
C ALA A 807 12.33 1.87 -7.66
N ASP A 808 13.02 1.65 -8.78
CA ASP A 808 12.51 0.83 -9.89
C ASP A 808 12.32 -0.65 -9.50
N ASN A 809 13.17 -1.16 -8.61
CA ASN A 809 13.05 -2.49 -8.02
C ASN A 809 12.08 -2.56 -6.82
N LEU A 810 11.29 -1.51 -6.56
CA LEU A 810 10.31 -1.42 -5.48
C LEU A 810 10.89 -1.53 -4.06
N SER A 811 12.20 -1.33 -3.89
CA SER A 811 12.85 -1.32 -2.58
C SER A 811 12.73 0.04 -1.87
N LEU A 812 12.51 1.11 -2.64
CA LEU A 812 12.22 2.46 -2.13
C LEU A 812 10.80 2.89 -2.55
N PRO A 813 10.09 3.63 -1.70
CA PRO A 813 8.69 4.00 -1.95
C PRO A 813 8.53 5.00 -3.12
N TYR A 814 9.53 5.84 -3.39
CA TYR A 814 9.50 6.80 -4.49
C TYR A 814 10.90 7.00 -5.11
N PRO A 815 10.97 7.33 -6.42
CA PRO A 815 12.23 7.63 -7.08
C PRO A 815 12.68 9.06 -6.82
N TYR A 816 13.94 9.23 -6.38
CA TYR A 816 14.55 10.56 -6.21
C TYR A 816 14.83 11.23 -7.55
N SER A 817 14.41 12.48 -7.68
CA SER A 817 14.36 13.23 -8.93
C SER A 817 15.65 13.99 -9.22
N ILE A 818 15.89 14.32 -10.49
CA ILE A 818 17.00 15.20 -10.89
C ILE A 818 16.86 16.59 -10.27
N ARG A 819 15.61 17.05 -10.03
CA ARG A 819 15.35 18.34 -9.39
C ARG A 819 15.95 18.42 -7.99
N GLU A 820 15.89 17.33 -7.24
CA GLU A 820 16.49 17.23 -5.91
C GLU A 820 18.02 17.31 -6.00
N LEU A 821 18.62 16.55 -6.93
CA LEU A 821 20.06 16.62 -7.19
C LEU A 821 20.52 18.03 -7.60
N VAL A 822 19.79 18.68 -8.51
CA VAL A 822 20.06 20.08 -8.92
C VAL A 822 19.95 21.03 -7.72
N ASN A 823 19.02 20.81 -6.79
CA ASN A 823 18.89 21.65 -5.60
C ASN A 823 20.09 21.47 -4.64
N ILE A 824 20.58 20.25 -4.45
CA ILE A 824 21.79 19.96 -3.66
C ILE A 824 22.98 20.68 -4.29
N VAL A 825 23.18 20.52 -5.60
CA VAL A 825 24.31 21.10 -6.33
C VAL A 825 24.27 22.64 -6.31
N LYS A 826 23.09 23.25 -6.52
CA LYS A 826 22.89 24.70 -6.37
C LYS A 826 23.15 25.20 -4.96
N HIS A 827 22.85 24.40 -3.95
CA HIS A 827 23.13 24.74 -2.56
C HIS A 827 24.63 24.75 -2.29
N ILE A 828 25.37 23.74 -2.78
CA ILE A 828 26.84 23.67 -2.64
C ILE A 828 27.51 24.86 -3.34
N GLU A 829 27.08 25.21 -4.55
CA GLU A 829 27.58 26.38 -5.28
C GLU A 829 27.33 27.70 -4.52
N ARG A 830 26.14 27.86 -3.94
CA ARG A 830 25.77 29.10 -3.24
C ARG A 830 26.35 29.20 -1.82
N PHE A 831 26.57 28.06 -1.16
CA PHE A 831 27.01 27.97 0.23
C PHE A 831 28.15 26.95 0.40
N PRO A 832 29.37 27.23 -0.10
CA PRO A 832 30.48 26.28 -0.06
C PRO A 832 30.93 25.91 1.38
N ASN A 833 30.70 26.79 2.35
CA ASN A 833 31.07 26.57 3.76
C ASN A 833 30.15 25.59 4.51
N ASP A 834 28.95 25.31 3.97
CA ASP A 834 27.94 24.48 4.65
C ASP A 834 28.22 22.98 4.53
N GLY A 835 29.14 22.59 3.64
CA GLY A 835 29.55 21.20 3.40
C GLY A 835 28.49 20.35 2.69
N VAL A 836 28.93 19.31 1.98
CA VAL A 836 28.06 18.46 1.15
C VAL A 836 26.98 17.74 1.97
N ILE A 837 27.30 17.31 3.20
CA ILE A 837 26.40 16.55 4.08
C ILE A 837 25.16 17.37 4.46
N LYS A 838 25.33 18.68 4.72
CA LYS A 838 24.20 19.55 5.10
C LYS A 838 23.27 19.80 3.92
N ALA A 839 23.83 19.98 2.72
CA ALA A 839 23.07 20.13 1.49
C ALA A 839 22.21 18.88 1.19
N ILE A 840 22.77 17.69 1.39
CA ILE A 840 22.06 16.41 1.24
C ILE A 840 20.92 16.32 2.28
N ARG A 841 21.19 16.59 3.56
CA ARG A 841 20.15 16.52 4.63
C ARG A 841 18.92 17.39 4.33
N ASN A 842 19.11 18.60 3.81
CA ASN A 842 17.98 19.47 3.45
C ASN A 842 16.99 18.84 2.45
N VAL A 843 17.41 17.82 1.69
CA VAL A 843 16.53 17.06 0.79
C VAL A 843 15.95 15.82 1.47
N PHE A 844 16.79 15.02 2.14
CA PHE A 844 16.39 13.71 2.69
C PHE A 844 15.76 13.77 4.10
N ASP A 845 15.82 14.91 4.80
CA ASP A 845 15.20 15.08 6.14
C ASP A 845 13.66 14.93 6.08
N PHE A 846 13.03 15.06 4.90
CA PHE A 846 11.61 14.74 4.72
C PHE A 846 11.29 13.26 4.97
N ASP A 847 12.27 12.36 4.79
CA ASP A 847 12.13 10.91 5.03
C ASP A 847 12.49 10.50 6.45
N GLN A 848 12.69 11.46 7.36
CA GLN A 848 13.10 11.17 8.75
C GLN A 848 12.11 10.28 9.53
N TYR A 849 10.88 10.15 9.05
CA TYR A 849 9.85 9.33 9.68
C TYR A 849 9.86 7.86 9.22
N SER A 850 10.62 7.51 8.17
CA SER A 850 10.78 6.13 7.69
C SER A 850 12.22 5.63 7.91
N ASP A 851 12.46 5.08 9.10
CA ASP A 851 13.78 4.55 9.50
C ASP A 851 14.32 3.53 8.46
N GLU A 852 13.45 2.69 7.88
CA GLU A 852 13.81 1.73 6.82
C GLU A 852 14.32 2.41 5.54
N THR A 853 13.72 3.53 5.13
CA THR A 853 14.11 4.26 3.92
C THR A 853 15.44 4.96 4.15
N LEU A 854 15.61 5.61 5.31
CA LEU A 854 16.87 6.27 5.67
C LEU A 854 18.05 5.29 5.76
N GLU A 855 17.85 4.10 6.32
CA GLU A 855 18.92 3.08 6.36
C GLU A 855 19.40 2.68 4.96
N VAL A 856 18.48 2.55 4.00
CA VAL A 856 18.82 2.24 2.62
C VAL A 856 19.57 3.41 1.97
N VAL A 857 19.09 4.64 2.17
CA VAL A 857 19.72 5.86 1.66
C VAL A 857 21.13 6.03 2.23
N GLU A 858 21.33 5.84 3.53
CA GLU A 858 22.63 5.87 4.20
C GLU A 858 23.59 4.84 3.61
N LYS A 859 23.15 3.60 3.42
CA LYS A 859 23.96 2.54 2.79
C LYS A 859 24.39 2.92 1.38
N VAL A 860 23.54 3.58 0.60
CA VAL A 860 23.88 4.03 -0.77
C VAL A 860 24.91 5.15 -0.73
N PHE A 861 24.71 6.19 0.06
CA PHE A 861 25.66 7.31 0.15
C PHE A 861 27.03 6.88 0.72
N GLN A 862 27.06 5.97 1.69
CA GLN A 862 28.31 5.40 2.23
C GLN A 862 29.08 4.59 1.18
N ARG A 863 28.40 3.82 0.31
CA ARG A 863 29.05 3.10 -0.79
C ARG A 863 29.75 4.03 -1.78
N HIS A 864 29.21 5.23 -1.98
CA HIS A 864 29.77 6.26 -2.88
C HIS A 864 30.71 7.25 -2.17
N GLY A 865 31.11 6.97 -0.93
CA GLY A 865 32.11 7.76 -0.20
C GLY A 865 31.59 9.01 0.51
N ILE A 866 30.26 9.16 0.67
CA ILE A 866 29.64 10.30 1.35
C ILE A 866 29.17 9.86 2.75
N PRO A 867 29.75 10.40 3.85
CA PRO A 867 29.44 9.99 5.22
C PRO A 867 28.10 10.59 5.71
N PHE A 868 26.99 10.07 5.21
CA PHE A 868 25.62 10.37 5.64
C PHE A 868 25.21 9.47 6.84
N GLY A 869 24.47 10.02 7.82
CA GLY A 869 23.91 9.25 8.96
C GLY A 869 24.64 9.27 10.32
N VAL A 870 25.87 9.79 10.40
CA VAL A 870 26.72 9.61 11.60
C VAL A 870 26.30 10.45 12.83
N SER A 871 25.41 11.45 12.70
CA SER A 871 25.25 12.48 13.75
C SER A 871 24.00 12.40 14.64
N GLN A 872 22.95 11.63 14.32
CA GLN A 872 21.69 11.72 15.11
C GLN A 872 20.86 10.42 15.13
N ARG A 873 21.30 9.41 15.91
CA ARG A 873 20.32 8.55 16.59
C ARG A 873 19.73 9.37 17.74
N LYS A 874 18.40 9.56 17.77
CA LYS A 874 17.65 10.23 18.86
C LYS A 874 18.31 9.91 20.21
N ARG A 875 18.80 10.92 20.93
CA ARG A 875 19.39 10.77 22.28
C ARG A 875 18.35 10.09 23.18
N LYS A 876 18.49 8.77 23.39
CA LYS A 876 17.64 8.02 24.32
C LYS A 876 18.04 8.46 25.73
N VAL A 877 17.11 9.08 26.45
CA VAL A 877 17.27 9.43 27.87
C VAL A 877 16.93 8.19 28.68
N MET A 878 17.87 7.66 29.47
CA MET A 878 17.69 6.52 30.36
C MET A 878 17.92 6.98 31.81
N LEU A 879 16.90 7.60 32.42
CA LEU A 879 16.92 8.01 33.83
C LEU A 879 16.18 6.99 34.68
N THR A 880 16.74 6.62 35.83
CA THR A 880 16.25 5.53 36.67
C THR A 880 15.53 6.05 37.91
N ARG A 881 14.44 5.37 38.30
CA ARG A 881 13.63 5.77 39.47
C ARG A 881 14.09 5.05 40.73
N ALA A 882 14.01 5.72 41.87
CA ALA A 882 14.22 5.11 43.18
C ALA A 882 12.97 4.36 43.64
N HIS A 883 13.15 3.15 44.15
CA HIS A 883 12.10 2.31 44.72
C HIS A 883 12.31 2.14 46.24
N PRO A 884 11.25 2.18 47.06
CA PRO A 884 11.37 1.93 48.50
C PRO A 884 11.64 0.45 48.78
N ILE A 885 12.47 0.18 49.79
CA ILE A 885 12.81 -1.16 50.27
C ILE A 885 11.81 -1.58 51.38
N PRO A 886 11.45 -2.87 51.53
CA PRO A 886 10.59 -3.33 52.62
C PRO A 886 11.18 -3.03 54.02
N PRO A 887 10.32 -2.78 55.04
CA PRO A 887 10.79 -2.50 56.40
C PRO A 887 11.49 -3.72 57.03
N LEU A 888 12.45 -3.46 57.92
CA LEU A 888 13.17 -4.49 58.67
C LEU A 888 12.21 -5.31 59.56
N LYS A 889 12.28 -6.64 59.45
CA LYS A 889 11.55 -7.60 60.31
C LYS A 889 12.54 -8.46 61.09
N VAL A 890 12.24 -8.79 62.34
CA VAL A 890 13.05 -9.73 63.14
C VAL A 890 12.91 -11.14 62.54
N VAL A 891 14.03 -11.77 62.17
CA VAL A 891 14.10 -13.07 61.47
C VAL A 891 14.56 -14.19 62.40
N GLY A 892 15.34 -13.90 63.44
CA GLY A 892 15.81 -14.90 64.41
C GLY A 892 16.78 -14.35 65.45
N GLU A 893 17.38 -15.24 66.23
CA GLU A 893 18.40 -14.91 67.23
C GLU A 893 19.74 -15.62 66.93
N TRP A 894 20.85 -14.93 67.18
CA TRP A 894 22.21 -15.40 66.91
C TRP A 894 23.17 -15.06 68.06
N GLY A 895 24.06 -16.00 68.44
CA GLY A 895 25.10 -15.78 69.44
C GLY A 895 25.88 -17.04 69.82
N VAL A 896 26.99 -16.95 70.56
CA VAL A 896 27.76 -18.14 70.98
C VAL A 896 27.04 -18.88 72.11
N ARG A 897 26.90 -20.21 72.01
CA ARG A 897 26.37 -21.04 73.11
C ARG A 897 27.44 -21.19 74.19
N ASN A 898 27.18 -20.64 75.36
CA ASN A 898 28.06 -20.80 76.52
C ASN A 898 27.77 -22.10 77.31
N ASP A 899 26.70 -22.81 76.96
CA ASP A 899 26.20 -23.98 77.69
C ASP A 899 26.88 -25.31 77.27
N VAL A 900 27.71 -25.27 76.22
CA VAL A 900 28.40 -26.44 75.64
C VAL A 900 29.91 -26.31 75.90
N VAL A 901 30.55 -27.40 76.33
CA VAL A 901 31.99 -27.40 76.63
C VAL A 901 32.79 -27.25 75.32
N PRO A 902 33.71 -26.27 75.23
CA PRO A 902 34.48 -26.05 74.02
C PRO A 902 35.50 -27.17 73.76
N LEU A 903 35.66 -27.56 72.49
CA LEU A 903 36.62 -28.58 72.07
C LEU A 903 37.99 -27.93 71.76
N ARG A 904 39.09 -28.48 72.29
CA ARG A 904 40.45 -28.01 72.00
C ARG A 904 41.10 -28.85 70.92
N LEU A 905 41.63 -28.19 69.89
CA LEU A 905 42.27 -28.77 68.71
C LEU A 905 43.76 -28.45 68.69
N HIS A 906 44.58 -29.37 68.18
CA HIS A 906 46.01 -29.13 68.00
C HIS A 906 46.26 -28.27 66.77
N VAL A 907 47.26 -27.39 66.84
CA VAL A 907 47.63 -26.47 65.77
C VAL A 907 49.09 -26.70 65.39
N ASN A 908 49.36 -26.96 64.12
CA ASN A 908 50.72 -27.13 63.59
C ASN A 908 51.13 -25.88 62.82
N THR A 909 52.33 -25.33 63.08
CA THR A 909 52.89 -24.25 62.26
C THR A 909 54.06 -24.80 61.44
N LEU A 910 53.97 -24.72 60.12
CA LEU A 910 54.90 -25.32 59.17
C LEU A 910 55.46 -24.26 58.19
N PRO A 911 56.72 -24.38 57.75
CA PRO A 911 57.31 -23.41 56.82
C PRO A 911 56.82 -23.59 55.38
N ILE A 912 56.62 -22.47 54.66
CA ILE A 912 56.26 -22.46 53.23
C ILE A 912 57.55 -22.52 52.39
N ARG A 913 57.64 -23.48 51.47
CA ARG A 913 58.78 -23.59 50.54
C ARG A 913 58.45 -23.00 49.17
N THR A 914 59.34 -22.19 48.61
CA THR A 914 59.24 -21.63 47.25
C THR A 914 60.00 -22.51 46.26
N ASN A 915 59.28 -23.24 45.39
CA ASN A 915 59.91 -24.24 44.52
C ASN A 915 60.40 -23.68 43.18
N TYR A 916 59.74 -22.65 42.63
CA TYR A 916 60.04 -22.13 41.30
C TYR A 916 59.61 -20.66 41.17
N ARG A 917 60.52 -19.81 40.68
CA ARG A 917 60.26 -18.40 40.35
C ARG A 917 60.40 -18.22 38.84
N SER A 918 59.30 -17.83 38.19
CA SER A 918 59.26 -17.51 36.76
C SER A 918 59.09 -16.01 36.56
N ASN A 919 59.93 -15.43 35.71
CA ASN A 919 59.69 -14.07 35.20
C ASN A 919 58.65 -14.16 34.08
N VAL A 920 57.60 -13.33 34.14
CA VAL A 920 56.50 -13.37 33.18
C VAL A 920 56.46 -12.05 32.40
N SER A 921 56.26 -12.11 31.09
CA SER A 921 56.09 -10.91 30.26
C SER A 921 54.71 -10.29 30.52
N LEU A 922 54.69 -9.08 31.05
CA LEU A 922 53.47 -8.29 31.21
C LEU A 922 53.12 -7.63 29.87
N LYS A 923 51.93 -7.93 29.35
CA LYS A 923 51.41 -7.27 28.14
C LYS A 923 50.43 -6.18 28.55
N GLU A 924 50.76 -4.91 28.28
CA GLU A 924 49.84 -3.79 28.48
C GLU A 924 48.81 -3.76 27.35
N VAL A 925 47.52 -3.72 27.70
CA VAL A 925 46.40 -3.66 26.77
C VAL A 925 45.52 -2.46 27.12
N GLU A 926 45.21 -1.65 26.12
CA GLU A 926 44.31 -0.51 26.28
C GLU A 926 42.86 -0.98 26.45
N MET A 927 42.16 -0.39 27.43
CA MET A 927 40.74 -0.62 27.65
C MET A 927 39.92 0.37 26.85
N LEU A 928 38.83 -0.11 26.24
CA LEU A 928 37.91 0.75 25.50
C LEU A 928 37.09 1.59 26.49
N GLU A 929 37.33 2.89 26.51
CA GLU A 929 36.52 3.87 27.23
C GLU A 929 35.28 4.25 26.40
N GLN A 930 34.11 4.17 27.01
CA GLN A 930 32.87 4.66 26.40
C GLN A 930 32.20 5.71 27.28
N HIS A 931 32.02 6.91 26.71
CA HIS A 931 31.26 7.97 27.34
C HIS A 931 29.77 7.73 27.14
N MET A 932 29.08 7.48 28.25
CA MET A 932 27.65 7.20 28.22
C MET A 932 26.86 8.51 28.13
N ARG A 933 27.16 9.53 28.93
CA ARG A 933 26.44 10.82 28.88
C ARG A 933 26.45 11.52 27.50
N SER A 934 27.45 11.25 26.65
CA SER A 934 27.50 11.80 25.28
C SER A 934 26.68 10.99 24.27
N SER A 935 26.52 9.68 24.48
CA SER A 935 25.86 8.74 23.56
C SER A 935 24.39 8.45 23.96
N ILE A 936 24.14 8.16 25.23
CA ILE A 936 22.83 7.84 25.83
C ILE A 936 22.77 8.60 27.16
N PHE A 937 21.88 9.58 27.31
CA PHE A 937 21.80 10.40 28.54
C PHE A 937 21.39 9.51 29.74
N SER A 938 22.39 9.02 30.46
CA SER A 938 22.34 8.07 31.58
C SER A 938 23.08 8.64 32.78
N GLU A 939 22.73 8.18 33.99
CA GLU A 939 23.43 8.54 35.24
C GLU A 939 24.89 8.04 35.26
N GLN A 940 25.18 6.96 34.52
CA GLN A 940 26.54 6.46 34.31
C GLN A 940 27.34 7.40 33.40
N GLU A 941 28.51 7.86 33.86
CA GLU A 941 29.36 8.79 33.08
C GLU A 941 30.24 8.06 32.05
N PHE A 942 30.99 7.06 32.50
CA PHE A 942 31.91 6.27 31.69
C PHE A 942 31.95 4.82 32.16
N PHE A 943 32.36 3.92 31.25
CA PHE A 943 32.80 2.58 31.60
C PHE A 943 33.98 2.13 30.75
N TYR A 944 34.77 1.23 31.33
CA TYR A 944 35.94 0.63 30.68
C TYR A 944 35.65 -0.84 30.43
N GLN A 945 35.84 -1.29 29.19
CA GLN A 945 35.64 -2.68 28.81
C GLN A 945 36.98 -3.41 28.76
N LEU A 946 37.07 -4.50 29.53
CA LEU A 946 38.20 -5.43 29.42
C LEU A 946 38.18 -6.13 28.05
N PRO A 947 39.36 -6.42 27.45
CA PRO A 947 39.49 -7.04 26.14
C PRO A 947 39.17 -8.54 26.19
N PHE A 948 37.92 -8.88 26.49
CA PHE A 948 37.44 -10.26 26.50
C PHE A 948 37.08 -10.71 25.08
N ASP A 949 37.55 -11.89 24.69
CA ASP A 949 37.03 -12.63 23.54
C ASP A 949 35.79 -13.43 23.96
N HIS A 950 34.99 -13.89 23.00
CA HIS A 950 33.75 -14.64 23.20
C HIS A 950 33.92 -15.95 24.01
N ARG A 951 35.17 -16.38 24.23
CA ARG A 951 35.55 -17.60 24.96
C ARG A 951 35.92 -17.34 26.42
N ASN A 952 36.26 -16.10 26.78
CA ASN A 952 36.70 -15.75 28.13
C ASN A 952 35.55 -15.89 29.14
N ILE A 953 35.75 -16.74 30.15
CA ILE A 953 34.85 -16.88 31.29
C ILE A 953 35.58 -16.35 32.53
N CYS A 954 35.04 -15.31 33.16
CA CYS A 954 35.57 -14.74 34.39
C CYS A 954 35.44 -15.75 35.55
N SER A 955 36.56 -16.03 36.23
CA SER A 955 36.64 -16.89 37.40
C SER A 955 36.41 -16.09 38.68
N ASP A 956 37.25 -15.09 38.94
CA ASP A 956 37.23 -14.32 40.18
C ASP A 956 37.73 -12.88 39.97
N ILE A 957 37.35 -12.00 40.89
CA ILE A 957 37.72 -10.59 40.88
C ILE A 957 38.19 -10.20 42.29
N SER A 958 39.36 -9.60 42.39
CA SER A 958 39.89 -9.08 43.65
C SER A 958 40.37 -7.63 43.50
N SER A 959 40.50 -6.94 44.62
CA SER A 959 40.98 -5.56 44.63
C SER A 959 41.57 -5.16 45.97
N GLN A 960 42.49 -4.21 45.94
CA GLN A 960 43.01 -3.56 47.12
C GLN A 960 43.39 -2.12 46.78
N GLY A 961 42.82 -1.16 47.50
CA GLY A 961 43.02 0.27 47.21
C GLY A 961 42.61 0.63 45.77
N SER A 962 43.55 1.17 45.01
CA SER A 962 43.36 1.51 43.59
C SER A 962 43.56 0.32 42.63
N ARG A 963 44.20 -0.77 43.06
CA ARG A 963 44.50 -1.92 42.20
C ARG A 963 43.37 -2.94 42.16
N PHE A 964 43.17 -3.57 41.01
CA PHE A 964 42.24 -4.68 40.84
C PHE A 964 42.86 -5.79 40.00
N ALA A 965 42.40 -7.01 40.22
CA ALA A 965 42.79 -8.19 39.46
C ALA A 965 41.54 -8.98 39.04
N VAL A 966 41.52 -9.43 37.80
CA VAL A 966 40.45 -10.25 37.20
C VAL A 966 41.07 -11.48 36.57
N THR A 967 40.55 -12.66 36.86
CA THR A 967 41.02 -13.91 36.27
C THR A 967 39.99 -14.53 35.34
N THR A 968 40.44 -15.12 34.23
CA THR A 968 39.59 -15.93 33.35
C THR A 968 40.02 -17.40 33.36
N VAL A 969 39.12 -18.30 32.95
CA VAL A 969 39.35 -19.76 32.96
C VAL A 969 39.62 -20.34 31.55
N ALA A 970 39.18 -19.65 30.50
CA ALA A 970 39.22 -20.14 29.12
C ALA A 970 39.63 -19.04 28.13
N PRO A 971 40.93 -18.81 27.89
CA PRO A 971 42.09 -19.41 28.57
C PRO A 971 42.32 -18.87 30.00
N PRO A 972 43.11 -19.58 30.83
CA PRO A 972 43.56 -19.09 32.14
C PRO A 972 44.46 -17.85 32.02
N THR A 973 43.89 -16.67 32.20
CA THR A 973 44.65 -15.40 32.15
C THR A 973 44.31 -14.53 33.36
N LEU A 974 45.29 -13.71 33.76
CA LEU A 974 45.22 -12.79 34.87
C LEU A 974 45.38 -11.36 34.33
N PHE A 975 44.37 -10.54 34.55
CA PHE A 975 44.33 -9.12 34.20
C PHE A 975 44.52 -8.28 35.46
N ILE A 976 45.51 -7.40 35.49
CA ILE A 976 45.81 -6.53 36.63
C ILE A 976 45.73 -5.08 36.16
N GLY A 977 44.91 -4.27 36.82
CA GLY A 977 44.73 -2.86 36.50
C GLY A 977 44.87 -1.96 37.73
N ASP A 978 45.10 -0.67 37.47
CA ASP A 978 45.12 0.37 38.48
C ASP A 978 44.07 1.43 38.14
N ARG A 979 43.19 1.75 39.09
CA ARG A 979 42.11 2.74 38.92
C ARG A 979 42.65 4.15 38.66
N ASN A 980 43.87 4.45 39.06
CA ASN A 980 44.52 5.72 38.75
C ASN A 980 44.96 5.82 37.29
N ARG A 981 45.01 4.69 36.57
CA ARG A 981 45.33 4.59 35.14
C ARG A 981 44.32 3.64 34.45
N PRO A 982 43.05 4.06 34.32
CA PRO A 982 41.95 3.20 33.88
C PRO A 982 41.96 2.90 32.38
N ASP A 983 42.85 3.52 31.62
CA ASP A 983 43.08 3.32 30.20
C ASP A 983 43.85 2.03 29.90
N VAL A 984 44.59 1.46 30.86
CA VAL A 984 45.50 0.32 30.60
C VAL A 984 45.33 -0.78 31.65
N VAL A 985 45.34 -2.03 31.18
CA VAL A 985 45.41 -3.24 32.01
C VAL A 985 46.58 -4.13 31.58
N GLN A 986 47.23 -4.77 32.54
CA GLN A 986 48.29 -5.74 32.32
C GLN A 986 47.71 -7.15 32.21
N GLU A 987 47.93 -7.80 31.08
CA GLU A 987 47.54 -9.19 30.79
C GLU A 987 48.72 -10.14 31.07
N VAL A 988 48.45 -11.20 31.83
CA VAL A 988 49.40 -12.25 32.22
C VAL A 988 48.80 -13.62 31.94
N ASP A 989 49.40 -14.38 31.03
CA ASP A 989 48.98 -15.76 30.76
C ASP A 989 49.53 -16.71 31.84
N ILE A 990 48.63 -17.37 32.56
CA ILE A 990 48.96 -18.31 33.65
C ILE A 990 48.69 -19.77 33.24
N SER A 991 48.29 -20.02 31.99
CA SER A 991 47.94 -21.36 31.49
C SER A 991 49.09 -22.36 31.60
N LEU A 992 50.34 -21.92 31.41
CA LEU A 992 51.54 -22.77 31.48
C LEU A 992 51.93 -23.18 32.90
N LEU A 993 51.43 -22.49 33.92
CA LEU A 993 51.73 -22.74 35.33
C LEU A 993 50.67 -23.60 36.03
N LEU A 994 49.54 -23.82 35.34
CA LEU A 994 48.48 -24.72 35.75
C LEU A 994 48.61 -26.07 35.05
N PRO A 995 48.04 -27.15 35.62
CA PRO A 995 47.99 -28.45 34.94
C PRO A 995 47.28 -28.35 33.57
N PRO A 996 47.73 -29.11 32.55
CA PRO A 996 47.13 -29.05 31.21
C PRO A 996 45.66 -29.47 31.24
N ILE A 997 44.80 -28.67 30.61
CA ILE A 997 43.36 -28.87 30.58
C ILE A 997 43.01 -30.10 29.72
N ARG A 998 42.78 -31.26 30.37
CA ARG A 998 42.29 -32.50 29.74
C ARG A 998 40.80 -32.68 30.02
N ALA A 999 40.08 -33.34 29.10
CA ALA A 999 38.61 -33.44 29.08
C ALA A 999 38.02 -33.82 30.47
N GLY A 1000 37.41 -32.83 31.13
CA GLY A 1000 36.79 -32.96 32.47
C GLY A 1000 37.32 -31.97 33.51
N TYR A 1001 38.56 -31.50 33.39
CA TYR A 1001 39.13 -30.47 34.28
C TYR A 1001 38.67 -29.07 33.86
N LYS A 1002 38.05 -28.34 34.79
CA LYS A 1002 37.72 -26.92 34.63
C LYS A 1002 38.48 -26.16 35.72
N PRO A 1003 39.50 -25.35 35.38
CA PRO A 1003 40.23 -24.58 36.38
C PRO A 1003 39.29 -23.68 37.18
N ARG A 1004 39.48 -23.63 38.49
CA ARG A 1004 38.77 -22.71 39.39
C ARG A 1004 39.78 -21.84 40.09
N ILE A 1005 39.94 -20.62 39.60
CA ILE A 1005 40.98 -19.71 40.05
C ILE A 1005 40.36 -18.66 40.96
N ARG A 1006 40.86 -18.56 42.19
CA ARG A 1006 40.57 -17.47 43.11
C ARG A 1006 41.79 -16.59 43.28
N THR A 1007 41.56 -15.30 43.50
CA THR A 1007 42.65 -14.35 43.70
C THR A 1007 42.43 -13.48 44.91
N CYS A 1008 43.52 -13.08 45.56
CA CYS A 1008 43.44 -12.03 46.55
C CYS A 1008 44.76 -11.30 46.76
N PHE A 1009 44.65 -10.00 47.02
CA PHE A 1009 45.78 -9.19 47.43
C PHE A 1009 46.10 -9.40 48.91
N LEU A 1010 47.39 -9.53 49.22
CA LEU A 1010 47.92 -9.52 50.58
C LEU A 1010 48.15 -8.08 51.06
N PRO A 1011 48.23 -7.82 52.38
CA PRO A 1011 48.57 -6.50 52.90
C PRO A 1011 49.90 -5.93 52.38
N SER A 1012 50.83 -6.80 52.00
CA SER A 1012 52.12 -6.47 51.38
C SER A 1012 52.01 -5.97 49.93
N GLY A 1013 50.83 -6.02 49.31
CA GLY A 1013 50.59 -5.62 47.92
C GLY A 1013 50.85 -6.70 46.86
N GLN A 1014 51.27 -7.90 47.28
CA GLN A 1014 51.41 -9.07 46.42
C GLN A 1014 50.05 -9.75 46.17
N LEU A 1015 49.85 -10.35 45.00
CA LEU A 1015 48.61 -11.03 44.62
C LEU A 1015 48.77 -12.54 44.73
N LEU A 1016 48.03 -13.16 45.64
CA LEU A 1016 47.91 -14.60 45.76
C LEU A 1016 46.86 -15.12 44.77
N VAL A 1017 47.19 -16.16 44.02
CA VAL A 1017 46.35 -16.83 43.02
C VAL A 1017 46.29 -18.31 43.39
N HIS A 1018 45.10 -18.80 43.71
CA HIS A 1018 44.86 -20.19 44.12
C HIS A 1018 43.97 -20.89 43.10
N GLU A 1019 44.43 -22.03 42.60
CA GLU A 1019 43.60 -22.93 41.80
C GLU A 1019 43.03 -24.03 42.69
N GLU A 1020 41.71 -24.06 42.86
CA GLU A 1020 41.01 -24.84 43.88
C GLU A 1020 41.08 -26.35 43.66
N VAL A 1021 41.07 -26.81 42.39
CA VAL A 1021 40.92 -28.24 42.05
C VAL A 1021 42.24 -29.00 42.12
N SER A 1022 43.33 -28.36 41.68
CA SER A 1022 44.71 -28.85 41.73
C SER A 1022 45.48 -28.38 42.96
N ASN A 1023 44.87 -27.52 43.79
CA ASN A 1023 45.45 -26.92 44.99
C ASN A 1023 46.80 -26.22 44.73
N VAL A 1024 46.94 -25.56 43.57
CA VAL A 1024 48.15 -24.82 43.22
C VAL A 1024 48.06 -23.39 43.75
N LEU A 1025 49.07 -22.96 44.52
CA LEU A 1025 49.22 -21.59 45.01
C LEU A 1025 50.34 -20.88 44.26
N LEU A 1026 50.01 -19.75 43.64
CA LEU A 1026 50.93 -18.85 42.98
C LEU A 1026 50.88 -17.50 43.68
N CYS A 1027 52.03 -16.87 43.87
CA CYS A 1027 52.14 -15.50 44.36
C CYS A 1027 52.75 -14.63 43.27
N PHE A 1028 52.01 -13.61 42.84
CA PHE A 1028 52.44 -12.62 41.87
C PHE A 1028 52.89 -11.36 42.61
N ASP A 1029 54.14 -10.97 42.40
CA ASP A 1029 54.67 -9.71 42.89
C ASP A 1029 54.76 -8.70 41.75
N ALA A 1030 53.91 -7.67 41.82
CA ALA A 1030 53.83 -6.60 40.82
C ALA A 1030 55.11 -5.75 40.76
N HIS A 1031 55.86 -5.63 41.86
CA HIS A 1031 57.10 -4.84 41.90
C HIS A 1031 58.26 -5.56 41.23
N SER A 1032 58.36 -6.88 41.42
CA SER A 1032 59.42 -7.69 40.81
C SER A 1032 59.01 -8.39 39.52
N GLN A 1033 57.78 -8.19 39.05
CA GLN A 1033 57.18 -8.82 37.86
C GLN A 1033 57.40 -10.33 37.81
N SER A 1034 57.34 -10.98 38.96
CA SER A 1034 57.68 -12.39 39.11
C SER A 1034 56.52 -13.16 39.72
N LEU A 1035 56.32 -14.37 39.20
CA LEU A 1035 55.30 -15.31 39.65
C LEU A 1035 56.00 -16.50 40.30
N THR A 1036 55.71 -16.73 41.59
CA THR A 1036 56.33 -17.78 42.41
C THR A 1036 55.31 -18.83 42.81
N ARG A 1037 55.61 -20.12 42.65
CA ARG A 1037 54.77 -21.22 43.14
C ARG A 1037 55.12 -21.57 44.59
N LEU A 1038 54.11 -21.55 45.47
CA LEU A 1038 54.22 -21.91 46.88
C LEU A 1038 53.88 -23.39 47.08
N SER A 1039 54.69 -24.11 47.86
CA SER A 1039 54.48 -25.52 48.20
C SER A 1039 54.24 -25.66 49.70
N LEU A 1040 53.10 -26.26 50.06
CA LEU A 1040 52.71 -26.48 51.46
C LEU A 1040 53.21 -27.82 52.02
N ASN A 1041 53.46 -28.85 51.19
CA ASN A 1041 53.91 -30.18 51.66
C ASN A 1041 55.31 -30.59 51.14
N GLU A 1042 55.98 -31.55 51.81
CA GLU A 1042 57.21 -32.20 51.31
C GLU A 1042 56.90 -33.12 50.12
N PRO A 1043 57.50 -32.91 48.93
CA PRO A 1043 57.35 -33.85 47.84
C PRO A 1043 58.32 -35.01 48.04
N SER A 1044 57.83 -36.21 48.35
CA SER A 1044 58.62 -37.41 48.04
C SER A 1044 58.85 -37.45 46.53
N MET A 1045 60.04 -37.88 46.07
CA MET A 1045 60.36 -37.90 44.62
C MET A 1045 59.30 -38.67 43.81
N MET A 1046 58.66 -39.68 44.41
CA MET A 1046 57.55 -40.40 43.78
C MET A 1046 56.28 -39.54 43.62
N HIS A 1047 55.97 -38.64 44.55
CA HIS A 1047 54.77 -37.79 44.47
C HIS A 1047 54.83 -36.77 43.32
N SER A 1048 56.03 -36.24 43.02
CA SER A 1048 56.25 -35.28 41.91
C SER A 1048 56.12 -35.90 40.52
N MET A 1049 56.42 -37.20 40.38
CA MET A 1049 56.22 -37.95 39.14
C MET A 1049 54.77 -38.42 38.99
N PHE A 1050 54.11 -38.81 40.08
CA PHE A 1050 52.71 -39.26 40.05
C PHE A 1050 51.73 -38.13 39.68
N GLU A 1051 51.95 -36.88 40.11
CA GLU A 1051 51.09 -35.73 39.75
C GLU A 1051 51.11 -35.34 38.26
N ARG A 1052 52.21 -35.62 37.54
CA ARG A 1052 52.28 -35.34 36.09
C ARG A 1052 51.55 -36.38 35.24
N PHE A 1053 51.26 -37.56 35.80
CA PHE A 1053 50.76 -38.71 35.04
C PHE A 1053 49.45 -39.32 35.55
N THR A 1054 48.90 -38.88 36.69
CA THR A 1054 47.56 -39.32 37.14
C THR A 1054 46.46 -38.44 36.55
N PRO A 1055 45.43 -39.03 35.89
CA PRO A 1055 44.23 -38.28 35.53
C PRO A 1055 43.49 -37.90 36.82
N LEU A 1056 43.17 -36.61 36.98
CA LEU A 1056 42.25 -36.13 38.02
C LEU A 1056 40.94 -36.90 37.88
N SER A 1057 40.68 -37.84 38.80
CA SER A 1057 39.49 -38.67 38.84
C SER A 1057 38.23 -37.79 38.99
N VAL A 1058 37.13 -38.19 38.33
CA VAL A 1058 35.81 -37.54 38.42
C VAL A 1058 35.30 -37.42 39.87
N ASN A 1059 35.83 -38.24 40.80
CA ASN A 1059 35.52 -38.14 42.24
C ASN A 1059 36.22 -36.98 42.97
N ALA A 1060 37.25 -36.35 42.38
CA ALA A 1060 37.90 -35.15 42.92
C ALA A 1060 36.99 -33.90 42.88
N ALA A 1061 35.86 -33.97 42.17
CA ALA A 1061 34.86 -32.90 42.16
C ALA A 1061 34.12 -32.73 43.50
N LYS A 1062 34.20 -33.71 44.43
CA LYS A 1062 33.49 -33.64 45.72
C LYS A 1062 34.31 -33.06 46.88
N ARG A 1063 35.65 -33.18 46.89
CA ARG A 1063 36.52 -32.66 47.97
C ARG A 1063 37.69 -31.90 47.36
N PHE A 1064 37.78 -30.60 47.61
CA PHE A 1064 38.79 -29.70 47.03
C PHE A 1064 39.11 -28.55 47.99
N TRP A 1065 40.28 -27.92 47.82
CA TRP A 1065 40.71 -26.81 48.67
C TRP A 1065 40.16 -25.49 48.14
N ARG A 1066 39.68 -24.63 49.03
CA ARG A 1066 39.05 -23.36 48.70
C ARG A 1066 39.62 -22.23 49.54
N MET A 1067 39.96 -21.13 48.89
CA MET A 1067 40.35 -19.89 49.56
C MET A 1067 39.12 -19.11 50.05
N SER A 1068 39.15 -18.67 51.32
CA SER A 1068 38.07 -17.89 51.94
C SER A 1068 37.93 -16.51 51.29
N SER A 1069 36.68 -16.06 51.13
CA SER A 1069 36.32 -14.84 50.39
C SER A 1069 36.58 -13.53 51.13
N ILE A 1070 36.62 -13.56 52.47
CA ILE A 1070 36.68 -12.35 53.32
C ILE A 1070 38.10 -12.12 53.84
N PHE A 1071 38.80 -13.20 54.18
CA PHE A 1071 40.20 -13.15 54.63
C PHE A 1071 40.99 -14.23 53.88
N PRO A 1072 41.79 -13.83 52.89
CA PRO A 1072 42.28 -14.72 51.83
C PRO A 1072 43.44 -15.63 52.23
N HIS A 1073 43.97 -15.46 53.44
CA HIS A 1073 45.04 -16.32 53.93
C HIS A 1073 44.52 -17.70 54.36
N ILE A 1074 43.20 -17.88 54.50
CA ILE A 1074 42.60 -19.14 54.94
C ILE A 1074 42.19 -19.98 53.73
N LEU A 1075 42.80 -21.15 53.61
CA LEU A 1075 42.45 -22.24 52.71
C LEU A 1075 41.73 -23.31 53.52
N PHE A 1076 40.60 -23.81 53.07
CA PHE A 1076 39.90 -24.90 53.73
C PHE A 1076 39.47 -25.95 52.73
N GLU A 1077 39.34 -27.18 53.19
CA GLU A 1077 38.95 -28.28 52.34
C GLU A 1077 37.42 -28.44 52.32
N LYS A 1078 36.78 -28.08 51.20
CA LYS A 1078 35.32 -28.20 51.04
C LYS A 1078 34.93 -29.67 51.05
N ASN A 1079 33.95 -30.05 51.87
CA ASN A 1079 33.54 -31.42 52.20
C ASN A 1079 34.66 -32.28 52.82
N GLY A 1080 35.71 -31.65 53.35
CA GLY A 1080 36.77 -32.27 54.14
C GLY A 1080 36.84 -31.67 55.54
N ASN A 1081 37.94 -31.92 56.24
CA ASN A 1081 38.14 -31.51 57.64
C ASN A 1081 39.41 -30.66 57.86
N GLY A 1082 40.19 -30.35 56.81
CA GLY A 1082 41.42 -29.55 56.92
C GLY A 1082 41.22 -28.04 56.71
N ILE A 1083 41.97 -27.23 57.46
CA ILE A 1083 42.07 -25.78 57.34
C ILE A 1083 43.56 -25.36 57.41
N ASN A 1084 44.04 -24.66 56.38
CA ASN A 1084 45.40 -24.11 56.27
C ASN A 1084 45.37 -22.59 56.22
N MET A 1085 46.09 -21.93 57.12
CA MET A 1085 46.16 -20.46 57.19
C MET A 1085 47.57 -19.99 56.85
N ILE A 1086 47.70 -19.30 55.73
CA ILE A 1086 48.97 -18.77 55.22
C ILE A 1086 49.37 -17.54 56.04
N GLY A 1087 50.59 -17.50 56.56
CA GLY A 1087 51.11 -16.32 57.25
C GLY A 1087 51.21 -15.11 56.31
N LEU A 1088 50.93 -13.91 56.83
CA LEU A 1088 50.93 -12.67 56.02
C LEU A 1088 52.28 -12.34 55.37
N ASN A 1089 53.39 -12.84 55.94
CA ASN A 1089 54.74 -12.70 55.40
C ASN A 1089 55.12 -13.83 54.41
N LEU A 1090 54.22 -14.78 54.14
CA LEU A 1090 54.46 -15.95 53.28
C LEU A 1090 55.59 -16.90 53.72
N GLU A 1091 56.06 -16.80 54.97
CA GLU A 1091 57.14 -17.66 55.48
C GLU A 1091 56.65 -18.99 56.08
N ASN A 1092 55.51 -18.96 56.78
CA ASN A 1092 54.94 -20.13 57.46
C ASN A 1092 53.42 -20.20 57.21
N TYR A 1093 52.84 -21.38 57.31
CA TYR A 1093 51.40 -21.59 57.36
C TYR A 1093 51.00 -22.40 58.60
N VAL A 1094 49.77 -22.21 59.05
CA VAL A 1094 49.17 -22.87 60.20
C VAL A 1094 48.16 -23.90 59.72
N GLU A 1095 48.38 -25.17 60.04
CA GLU A 1095 47.53 -26.31 59.70
C GLU A 1095 46.68 -26.72 60.90
N LEU A 1096 45.38 -26.89 60.66
CA LEU A 1096 44.36 -27.26 61.63
C LEU A 1096 43.45 -28.33 61.03
N GLU A 1097 43.38 -29.49 61.69
CA GLU A 1097 42.49 -30.60 61.32
C GLU A 1097 41.31 -30.69 62.29
N LEU A 1098 40.10 -30.66 61.76
CA LEU A 1098 38.87 -30.90 62.51
C LEU A 1098 38.59 -32.41 62.65
N PRO A 1099 37.79 -32.84 63.65
CA PRO A 1099 37.43 -34.25 63.81
C PRO A 1099 36.74 -34.81 62.55
N GLU A 1100 36.94 -36.09 62.23
CA GLU A 1100 36.50 -36.71 60.95
C GLU A 1100 35.01 -36.56 60.61
N ASN A 1101 34.15 -36.36 61.62
CA ASN A 1101 32.71 -36.17 61.43
C ASN A 1101 32.33 -34.76 60.94
N PHE A 1102 33.26 -33.80 60.99
CA PHE A 1102 33.05 -32.43 60.54
C PHE A 1102 33.37 -32.32 59.04
N MET A 1103 32.34 -32.25 58.22
CA MET A 1103 32.47 -31.91 56.81
C MET A 1103 32.28 -30.41 56.63
N LEU A 1104 33.37 -29.71 56.31
CA LEU A 1104 33.39 -28.26 56.12
C LEU A 1104 32.69 -27.84 54.84
N ASN A 1105 31.67 -27.01 54.97
CA ASN A 1105 30.98 -26.38 53.84
C ASN A 1105 31.59 -25.00 53.51
N ASN A 1106 31.91 -24.21 54.54
CA ASN A 1106 32.46 -22.87 54.38
C ASN A 1106 33.22 -22.40 55.64
N VAL A 1107 34.23 -21.54 55.49
CA VAL A 1107 35.00 -20.95 56.61
C VAL A 1107 35.13 -19.44 56.41
N THR A 1108 34.77 -18.68 57.43
CA THR A 1108 34.75 -17.20 57.41
C THR A 1108 35.49 -16.63 58.62
N SER A 1109 36.52 -15.82 58.42
CA SER A 1109 37.17 -15.13 59.55
C SER A 1109 36.36 -13.93 60.05
N CYS A 1110 36.39 -13.76 61.36
CA CYS A 1110 35.71 -12.71 62.13
C CYS A 1110 36.71 -11.79 62.87
N GLY A 1111 38.01 -11.97 62.62
CA GLY A 1111 39.14 -11.28 63.24
C GLY A 1111 40.45 -12.05 63.02
N ASP A 1112 41.57 -11.52 63.50
CA ASP A 1112 42.90 -12.11 63.24
C ASP A 1112 43.07 -13.53 63.81
N THR A 1113 42.39 -13.82 64.93
CA THR A 1113 42.47 -15.11 65.62
C THR A 1113 41.16 -15.90 65.61
N ASN A 1114 40.05 -15.31 65.17
CA ASN A 1114 38.71 -15.89 65.31
C ASN A 1114 38.09 -16.14 63.93
N PHE A 1115 37.61 -17.35 63.67
CA PHE A 1115 36.89 -17.68 62.44
C PHE A 1115 35.74 -18.65 62.68
N ILE A 1116 34.70 -18.54 61.88
CA ILE A 1116 33.50 -19.36 61.94
C ILE A 1116 33.56 -20.42 60.84
N THR A 1117 33.34 -21.67 61.24
CA THR A 1117 33.25 -22.82 60.35
C THR A 1117 31.80 -23.29 60.25
N MET A 1118 31.30 -23.42 59.03
CA MET A 1118 30.02 -24.03 58.70
C MET A 1118 30.27 -25.48 58.34
N SER A 1119 29.68 -26.42 59.07
CA SER A 1119 29.75 -27.84 58.75
C SER A 1119 28.37 -28.48 58.66
N ASN A 1120 28.34 -29.75 58.23
CA ASN A 1120 27.18 -30.63 58.38
C ASN A 1120 26.67 -30.75 59.84
N CYS A 1121 27.50 -30.46 60.84
CA CYS A 1121 27.16 -30.52 62.25
C CYS A 1121 26.66 -29.18 62.84
N GLY A 1122 26.53 -28.14 62.01
CA GLY A 1122 26.11 -26.80 62.45
C GLY A 1122 27.24 -25.77 62.40
N ILE A 1123 27.05 -24.65 63.10
CA ILE A 1123 27.90 -23.46 62.99
C ILE A 1123 28.78 -23.37 64.23
N HIS A 1124 30.10 -23.28 64.00
CA HIS A 1124 31.07 -23.28 65.10
C HIS A 1124 32.03 -22.11 64.98
N LEU A 1125 32.35 -21.47 66.10
CA LEU A 1125 33.38 -20.44 66.23
C LEU A 1125 34.69 -21.11 66.66
N VAL A 1126 35.72 -21.01 65.83
CA VAL A 1126 37.10 -21.39 66.13
C VAL A 1126 37.86 -20.14 66.58
N THR A 1127 38.48 -20.22 67.74
CA THR A 1127 39.39 -19.20 68.28
C THR A 1127 40.80 -19.79 68.36
N LEU A 1128 41.74 -19.22 67.62
CA LEU A 1128 43.15 -19.58 67.66
C LEU A 1128 43.81 -18.98 68.89
N GLU A 1129 44.47 -19.84 69.64
CA GLU A 1129 45.44 -19.46 70.68
C GLU A 1129 46.81 -20.05 70.30
N ASP A 1130 47.90 -19.55 70.86
CA ASP A 1130 49.29 -19.78 70.36
C ASP A 1130 49.70 -21.24 70.11
N ARG A 1131 49.06 -22.23 70.78
CA ARG A 1131 49.39 -23.67 70.64
C ARG A 1131 48.18 -24.58 70.45
N TYR A 1132 46.96 -24.06 70.49
CA TYR A 1132 45.74 -24.84 70.31
C TYR A 1132 44.61 -23.94 69.81
N ALA A 1133 43.64 -24.52 69.13
CA ALA A 1133 42.43 -23.81 68.71
C ALA A 1133 41.22 -24.28 69.54
N VAL A 1134 40.35 -23.35 69.90
CA VAL A 1134 39.15 -23.61 70.71
C VAL A 1134 37.91 -23.53 69.80
N LEU A 1135 37.17 -24.62 69.70
CA LEU A 1135 35.93 -24.72 68.93
C LEU A 1135 34.71 -24.57 69.86
N ARG A 1136 33.83 -23.59 69.57
CA ARG A 1136 32.58 -23.30 70.30
C ARG A 1136 31.38 -23.39 69.37
N GLU A 1137 30.27 -23.95 69.84
CA GLU A 1137 29.02 -24.00 69.06
C GLU A 1137 28.30 -22.64 69.07
N VAL A 1138 27.68 -22.26 67.95
CA VAL A 1138 26.92 -21.01 67.80
C VAL A 1138 25.42 -21.31 67.77
N TYR A 1139 24.64 -20.54 68.54
CA TYR A 1139 23.18 -20.56 68.59
C TYR A 1139 22.60 -20.04 67.27
N SER A 1140 21.74 -20.85 66.64
CA SER A 1140 20.95 -20.49 65.47
C SER A 1140 19.50 -20.94 65.67
N ALA A 1141 18.61 -20.04 66.11
CA ALA A 1141 17.18 -20.31 66.15
C ALA A 1141 16.45 -19.40 65.14
N GLY A 1142 15.74 -20.03 64.19
CA GLY A 1142 15.05 -19.37 63.08
C GLY A 1142 15.69 -19.66 61.71
N ASP A 1143 15.02 -19.22 60.63
CA ASP A 1143 15.52 -19.30 59.24
C ASP A 1143 16.63 -18.27 59.01
N ILE A 1144 17.78 -18.52 59.60
CA ILE A 1144 18.96 -17.67 59.43
C ILE A 1144 19.49 -17.89 58.00
N PRO A 1145 19.75 -16.81 57.24
CA PRO A 1145 20.26 -16.95 55.88
C PRO A 1145 21.61 -17.68 55.89
N SER A 1146 21.79 -18.71 55.05
CA SER A 1146 23.05 -19.47 54.94
C SER A 1146 24.26 -18.58 54.63
N ASP A 1147 24.02 -17.44 53.99
CA ASP A 1147 25.02 -16.49 53.51
C ASP A 1147 25.22 -15.30 54.47
N LEU A 1148 24.63 -15.30 55.68
CA LEU A 1148 24.76 -14.21 56.69
C LEU A 1148 26.23 -13.87 57.00
N LEU A 1149 27.08 -14.88 57.04
CA LEU A 1149 28.51 -14.75 57.35
C LEU A 1149 29.32 -14.14 56.19
N CYS A 1150 28.77 -14.16 54.98
CA CYS A 1150 29.42 -13.59 53.79
C CYS A 1150 29.22 -12.06 53.66
N GLY A 1151 28.32 -11.48 54.47
CA GLY A 1151 27.95 -10.06 54.39
C GLY A 1151 29.04 -9.11 54.89
N ARG A 1152 29.15 -7.93 54.27
CA ARG A 1152 30.13 -6.90 54.67
C ARG A 1152 29.51 -5.90 55.65
N LYS A 1153 30.25 -5.58 56.71
CA LYS A 1153 29.83 -4.60 57.72
C LYS A 1153 29.94 -3.18 57.17
N VAL A 1154 28.84 -2.42 57.23
CA VAL A 1154 28.76 -1.01 56.90
C VAL A 1154 28.55 -0.21 58.20
N LYS A 1155 29.31 0.87 58.39
CA LYS A 1155 29.04 1.84 59.46
C LYS A 1155 28.07 2.89 58.92
N LEU A 1156 26.86 2.96 59.45
CA LEU A 1156 25.93 4.05 59.16
C LEU A 1156 26.21 5.22 60.10
N GLY A 1157 26.23 6.45 59.56
CA GLY A 1157 26.39 7.65 60.37
C GLY A 1157 25.20 7.82 61.32
N GLY A 1158 25.39 7.55 62.61
CA GLY A 1158 24.46 7.94 63.68
C GLY A 1158 23.73 6.84 64.45
N GLY A 1159 24.04 5.54 64.28
CA GLY A 1159 23.42 4.47 65.08
C GLY A 1159 24.39 3.34 65.48
N ASP A 1160 24.27 2.83 66.71
CA ASP A 1160 25.15 1.80 67.30
C ASP A 1160 24.94 0.37 66.75
N LYS A 1161 24.00 0.16 65.83
CA LYS A 1161 23.69 -1.16 65.26
C LYS A 1161 24.61 -1.51 64.09
N ALA A 1162 25.20 -2.71 64.12
CA ALA A 1162 25.97 -3.20 62.98
C ALA A 1162 25.02 -3.54 61.83
N VAL A 1163 25.20 -2.86 60.69
CA VAL A 1163 24.47 -3.15 59.46
C VAL A 1163 25.34 -4.00 58.56
N PHE A 1164 24.84 -5.17 58.21
CA PHE A 1164 25.44 -6.06 57.24
C PHE A 1164 24.64 -5.96 55.95
N ALA A 1165 25.36 -5.71 54.88
CA ALA A 1165 24.76 -5.59 53.58
C ALA A 1165 25.48 -6.54 52.62
N ASP A 1166 24.71 -7.10 51.68
CA ASP A 1166 25.02 -8.22 50.77
C ASP A 1166 24.51 -9.59 51.24
N ASN A 1167 23.25 -9.88 50.87
CA ASN A 1167 22.70 -11.22 50.94
C ASN A 1167 21.88 -11.51 49.66
N LYS A 1168 21.87 -12.76 49.20
CA LYS A 1168 21.08 -13.18 48.05
C LYS A 1168 19.58 -12.93 48.27
N ASP A 1169 19.13 -13.09 49.52
CA ASP A 1169 17.71 -13.07 49.86
C ASP A 1169 17.25 -11.79 50.57
N TYR A 1170 18.15 -10.89 50.97
CA TYR A 1170 17.84 -9.70 51.77
C TYR A 1170 18.55 -8.44 51.22
N TYR A 1171 17.90 -7.27 51.29
CA TYR A 1171 18.48 -5.99 50.91
C TYR A 1171 19.42 -5.44 52.00
N VAL A 1172 18.98 -5.52 53.26
CA VAL A 1172 19.72 -5.05 54.44
C VAL A 1172 19.48 -5.99 55.62
N LEU A 1173 20.53 -6.30 56.39
CA LEU A 1173 20.49 -7.08 57.63
C LEU A 1173 21.09 -6.26 58.78
N THR A 1174 20.45 -6.26 59.94
CA THR A 1174 20.93 -5.54 61.13
C THR A 1174 20.89 -6.46 62.33
N SER A 1175 21.95 -6.49 63.12
CA SER A 1175 22.01 -7.26 64.36
C SER A 1175 22.57 -6.42 65.51
N ASN A 1176 22.05 -6.66 66.71
CA ASN A 1176 22.57 -6.09 67.97
C ASN A 1176 23.68 -6.97 68.59
N ALA A 1177 23.83 -8.19 68.11
CA ALA A 1177 24.84 -9.15 68.53
C ALA A 1177 25.66 -9.65 67.34
N PHE A 1178 26.98 -9.85 67.54
CA PHE A 1178 27.94 -10.27 66.50
C PHE A 1178 28.18 -9.21 65.39
N PRO A 1179 29.43 -8.93 64.92
CA PRO A 1179 30.69 -9.63 65.19
C PRO A 1179 31.51 -9.18 66.43
N PRO A 1180 31.34 -7.99 67.06
CA PRO A 1180 32.28 -7.58 68.12
C PRO A 1180 31.94 -8.12 69.52
N THR A 1181 30.69 -8.44 69.82
CA THR A 1181 30.24 -8.76 71.20
C THR A 1181 30.08 -10.26 71.48
N PHE A 1182 29.95 -11.10 70.45
CA PHE A 1182 29.69 -12.55 70.52
C PHE A 1182 28.55 -12.99 71.47
N SER A 1183 27.73 -12.04 71.96
CA SER A 1183 26.56 -12.25 72.80
C SER A 1183 25.39 -12.80 71.99
N VAL A 1184 24.34 -13.28 72.65
CA VAL A 1184 23.06 -13.61 71.98
C VAL A 1184 22.30 -12.31 71.70
N GLY A 1185 21.76 -12.16 70.49
CA GLY A 1185 20.90 -11.02 70.15
C GLY A 1185 20.07 -11.23 68.89
N GLU A 1186 19.10 -10.33 68.71
CA GLU A 1186 18.13 -10.37 67.63
C GLU A 1186 18.70 -9.94 66.28
N LEU A 1187 18.35 -10.70 65.24
CA LEU A 1187 18.67 -10.44 63.83
C LEU A 1187 17.41 -9.91 63.12
N ALA A 1188 17.48 -8.69 62.60
CA ALA A 1188 16.42 -8.09 61.77
C ALA A 1188 16.88 -7.93 60.31
N ALA A 1189 15.99 -8.20 59.36
CA ALA A 1189 16.29 -8.21 57.94
C ALA A 1189 15.17 -7.59 57.09
N SER A 1190 15.55 -6.94 56.00
CA SER A 1190 14.65 -6.49 54.95
C SER A 1190 14.71 -7.49 53.78
N PRO A 1191 13.66 -8.30 53.55
CA PRO A 1191 13.67 -9.35 52.52
C PRO A 1191 13.63 -8.76 51.11
N ARG A 1192 14.35 -9.38 50.18
CA ARG A 1192 14.13 -9.17 48.75
C ARG A 1192 12.82 -9.83 48.36
N GLU A 1193 12.00 -9.14 47.57
CA GLU A 1193 10.80 -9.75 47.01
C GLU A 1193 11.20 -10.93 46.12
N LYS A 1194 10.67 -12.13 46.39
CA LYS A 1194 10.77 -13.27 45.47
C LYS A 1194 9.89 -12.99 44.25
N THR A 1195 10.38 -12.17 43.33
CA THR A 1195 9.58 -11.74 42.17
C THR A 1195 9.27 -12.91 41.24
N GLU A 1196 8.01 -13.07 40.84
CA GLU A 1196 7.55 -14.05 39.83
C GLU A 1196 8.08 -13.79 38.40
N GLY A 1197 8.97 -12.80 38.22
CA GLY A 1197 9.57 -12.52 36.92
C GLY A 1197 10.83 -11.65 36.99
N TYR A 1198 11.93 -12.19 36.46
CA TYR A 1198 13.15 -11.46 36.11
C TYR A 1198 13.02 -10.85 34.70
N VAL A 1199 13.88 -9.88 34.37
CA VAL A 1199 13.94 -9.24 33.02
C VAL A 1199 14.15 -10.30 31.95
N TYR A 1200 15.00 -11.30 32.23
CA TYR A 1200 15.18 -12.46 31.37
C TYR A 1200 14.89 -13.74 32.15
N SER A 1201 13.90 -14.54 31.70
CA SER A 1201 13.40 -15.69 32.47
C SER A 1201 14.27 -16.95 32.38
N LYS A 1202 15.17 -17.04 31.40
CA LYS A 1202 16.04 -18.21 31.21
C LYS A 1202 17.47 -17.92 31.66
N ARG A 1203 17.95 -18.64 32.69
CA ARG A 1203 19.37 -18.63 33.07
C ARG A 1203 20.20 -19.18 31.90
N PRO A 1204 21.35 -18.58 31.54
CA PRO A 1204 22.19 -19.11 30.47
C PRO A 1204 22.67 -20.54 30.79
N PHE A 1205 22.65 -21.42 29.80
CA PHE A 1205 22.91 -22.86 29.96
C PHE A 1205 24.29 -23.18 30.59
N TYR A 1206 25.31 -22.33 30.36
CA TYR A 1206 26.63 -22.49 30.95
C TYR A 1206 26.70 -22.18 32.46
N VAL A 1207 25.58 -21.72 33.07
CA VAL A 1207 25.45 -21.40 34.51
C VAL A 1207 24.48 -22.38 35.22
N ALA A 1208 24.22 -23.56 34.65
CA ALA A 1208 23.26 -24.55 35.19
C ALA A 1208 23.60 -25.05 36.62
N ASP A 1209 22.55 -25.44 37.34
CA ASP A 1209 22.36 -25.35 38.80
C ASP A 1209 23.24 -26.21 39.74
N ASP A 1210 24.25 -26.94 39.26
CA ASP A 1210 25.12 -27.79 40.12
C ASP A 1210 26.50 -27.19 40.42
N LEU A 1211 26.77 -25.99 39.91
CA LEU A 1211 27.99 -25.23 40.16
C LEU A 1211 27.59 -23.96 40.93
N ASP A 1212 27.81 -23.95 42.26
CA ASP A 1212 28.01 -22.70 43.01
C ASP A 1212 28.83 -21.77 42.09
N PRO A 1213 28.34 -20.57 41.74
CA PRO A 1213 28.92 -19.80 40.65
C PRO A 1213 30.41 -19.64 40.91
N LEU A 1214 31.21 -19.90 39.87
CA LEU A 1214 32.67 -19.70 39.86
C LEU A 1214 33.05 -18.33 40.48
N LEU A 1215 32.16 -17.35 40.27
CA LEU A 1215 32.23 -16.00 40.80
C LEU A 1215 31.82 -15.92 42.28
N ASN A 1216 32.73 -15.40 43.09
CA ASN A 1216 32.52 -15.03 44.48
C ASN A 1216 31.49 -13.88 44.58
N SER A 1217 30.26 -14.18 45.05
CA SER A 1217 29.18 -13.17 45.13
C SER A 1217 29.56 -11.95 45.97
N GLY A 1218 30.35 -12.14 47.04
CA GLY A 1218 30.82 -11.05 47.90
C GLY A 1218 31.87 -10.13 47.26
N ALA A 1219 32.47 -10.53 46.13
CA ALA A 1219 33.41 -9.70 45.37
C ALA A 1219 32.71 -8.75 44.38
N LEU A 1220 31.44 -9.05 44.02
CA LEU A 1220 30.63 -8.28 43.07
C LEU A 1220 29.91 -7.08 43.70
N VAL A 1221 30.11 -6.87 45.00
CA VAL A 1221 29.48 -5.81 45.78
C VAL A 1221 30.53 -4.84 46.30
N ARG A 1222 30.23 -3.55 46.19
CA ARG A 1222 31.05 -2.47 46.75
C ARG A 1222 30.26 -1.57 47.67
N ILE A 1223 30.90 -1.21 48.76
CA ILE A 1223 30.41 -0.22 49.71
C ILE A 1223 31.21 1.04 49.47
N THR A 1224 30.50 2.14 49.21
CA THR A 1224 31.08 3.48 49.07
C THR A 1224 31.43 4.05 50.46
N SER A 1225 32.23 5.11 50.51
CA SER A 1225 32.57 5.82 51.76
C SER A 1225 31.34 6.36 52.51
N GLU A 1226 30.24 6.59 51.79
CA GLU A 1226 28.96 7.11 52.32
C GLU A 1226 28.00 6.00 52.80
N GLY A 1227 28.40 4.73 52.69
CA GLY A 1227 27.59 3.59 53.10
C GLY A 1227 26.58 3.11 52.05
N THR A 1228 26.58 3.68 50.83
CA THR A 1228 25.80 3.20 49.68
C THR A 1228 26.41 1.93 49.13
N LEU A 1229 25.56 0.95 48.84
CA LEU A 1229 25.95 -0.36 48.31
C LEU A 1229 25.64 -0.46 46.82
N VAL A 1230 26.63 -0.86 46.03
CA VAL A 1230 26.51 -1.06 44.59
C VAL A 1230 26.79 -2.51 44.26
N ARG A 1231 25.83 -3.16 43.59
CA ARG A 1231 25.89 -4.56 43.16
C ARG A 1231 25.64 -4.66 41.67
N ALA A 1232 26.50 -5.37 40.94
CA ALA A 1232 26.26 -5.67 39.53
C ALA A 1232 25.29 -6.86 39.38
N LEU A 1233 24.21 -6.68 38.61
CA LEU A 1233 23.20 -7.68 38.32
C LEU A 1233 23.15 -8.00 36.81
N PRO A 1234 23.28 -9.27 36.41
CA PRO A 1234 22.98 -9.67 35.03
C PRO A 1234 21.47 -9.64 34.76
N LEU A 1235 21.09 -9.54 33.48
CA LEU A 1235 19.67 -9.44 33.05
C LEU A 1235 18.77 -10.56 33.61
N TRP A 1236 19.29 -11.78 33.76
CA TRP A 1236 18.52 -12.92 34.28
C TRP A 1236 18.32 -12.91 35.81
N ALA A 1237 19.10 -12.10 36.54
CA ALA A 1237 18.98 -11.91 37.99
C ALA A 1237 18.39 -10.53 38.35
N THR A 1238 18.01 -9.73 37.35
CA THR A 1238 17.45 -8.39 37.57
C THR A 1238 15.92 -8.46 37.69
N PRO A 1239 15.31 -7.90 38.74
CA PRO A 1239 13.84 -7.88 38.90
C PRO A 1239 13.15 -7.10 37.77
N ARG A 1240 11.96 -7.52 37.34
CA ARG A 1240 11.19 -6.76 36.32
C ARG A 1240 10.87 -5.31 36.71
N LYS A 1241 10.78 -4.99 38.00
CA LYS A 1241 10.57 -3.62 38.50
C LYS A 1241 11.65 -2.63 38.02
N ALA A 1242 12.88 -3.12 37.79
CA ALA A 1242 13.96 -2.32 37.21
C ALA A 1242 13.67 -1.79 35.79
N MET A 1243 12.64 -2.32 35.12
CA MET A 1243 12.21 -1.92 33.78
C MET A 1243 11.12 -0.85 33.78
N GLU A 1244 10.57 -0.46 34.94
CA GLU A 1244 9.51 0.54 35.01
C GLU A 1244 10.05 1.94 34.62
N GLY A 1245 9.69 2.38 33.40
CA GLY A 1245 10.15 3.66 32.83
C GLY A 1245 11.17 3.53 31.70
N ILE A 1246 11.60 2.31 31.34
CA ILE A 1246 12.52 2.03 30.22
C ILE A 1246 11.74 1.37 29.06
N ASP A 1247 11.89 1.89 27.84
CA ASP A 1247 11.24 1.31 26.65
C ASP A 1247 11.62 -0.16 26.42
N LYS A 1248 10.62 -1.01 26.14
CA LYS A 1248 10.82 -2.46 25.89
C LYS A 1248 11.74 -2.77 24.70
N SER A 1249 11.92 -1.84 23.76
CA SER A 1249 12.85 -1.99 22.64
C SER A 1249 14.31 -1.67 23.02
N ALA A 1250 14.55 -1.02 24.16
CA ALA A 1250 15.90 -0.67 24.62
C ALA A 1250 16.61 -1.82 25.35
N VAL A 1251 15.88 -2.86 25.78
CA VAL A 1251 16.40 -3.99 26.57
C VAL A 1251 17.45 -4.80 25.80
N SER A 1252 17.35 -4.87 24.47
CA SER A 1252 18.34 -5.55 23.63
C SER A 1252 19.74 -4.92 23.71
N ASN A 1253 19.80 -3.65 24.08
CA ASN A 1253 21.02 -2.83 24.09
C ASN A 1253 21.59 -2.64 25.51
N VAL A 1254 21.12 -3.40 26.50
CA VAL A 1254 21.59 -3.35 27.89
C VAL A 1254 22.26 -4.69 28.21
N ALA A 1255 23.46 -4.67 28.78
CA ALA A 1255 24.21 -5.87 29.17
C ALA A 1255 23.80 -6.36 30.58
N GLY A 1256 23.38 -5.46 31.46
CA GLY A 1256 22.98 -5.72 32.84
C GLY A 1256 22.61 -4.42 33.57
N PHE A 1257 22.44 -4.49 34.88
CA PHE A 1257 22.07 -3.36 35.72
C PHE A 1257 22.99 -3.25 36.95
N LEU A 1258 23.23 -2.03 37.43
CA LEU A 1258 23.81 -1.78 38.75
C LEU A 1258 22.67 -1.53 39.74
N GLU A 1259 22.53 -2.42 40.72
CA GLU A 1259 21.64 -2.23 41.86
C GLU A 1259 22.34 -1.38 42.91
N VAL A 1260 21.83 -0.17 43.13
CA VAL A 1260 22.33 0.80 44.11
C VAL A 1260 21.36 0.84 45.28
N VAL A 1261 21.77 0.30 46.42
CA VAL A 1261 20.99 0.27 47.66
C VAL A 1261 21.48 1.39 48.56
N PHE A 1262 20.56 2.25 48.99
CA PHE A 1262 20.77 3.31 49.96
C PHE A 1262 20.17 2.89 51.32
N PRO A 1263 20.97 2.35 52.26
CA PRO A 1263 20.43 1.80 53.50
C PRO A 1263 19.87 2.88 54.44
N VAL A 1264 20.35 4.13 54.34
CA VAL A 1264 19.92 5.26 55.18
C VAL A 1264 18.58 5.83 54.73
N SER A 1265 18.35 5.94 53.43
CA SER A 1265 17.10 6.47 52.86
C SER A 1265 16.08 5.37 52.53
N GLU A 1266 16.40 4.11 52.82
CA GLU A 1266 15.57 2.92 52.56
C GLU A 1266 15.13 2.79 51.09
N GLN A 1267 16.02 3.15 50.16
CA GLN A 1267 15.74 3.15 48.71
C GLN A 1267 16.70 2.27 47.91
N VAL A 1268 16.21 1.74 46.79
CA VAL A 1268 17.01 1.01 45.78
C VAL A 1268 16.78 1.60 44.39
N GLN A 1269 17.86 1.76 43.63
CA GLN A 1269 17.86 2.20 42.22
C GLN A 1269 18.55 1.16 41.33
N TYR A 1270 18.10 1.06 40.07
CA TYR A 1270 18.65 0.11 39.09
C TYR A 1270 19.18 0.84 37.87
N ILE A 1271 20.49 1.07 37.78
CA ILE A 1271 21.11 1.82 36.68
C ILE A 1271 21.45 0.89 35.51
N PRO A 1272 20.94 1.11 34.27
CA PRO A 1272 21.23 0.25 33.12
C PRO A 1272 22.67 0.42 32.64
N VAL A 1273 23.34 -0.71 32.41
CA VAL A 1273 24.68 -0.77 31.80
C VAL A 1273 24.52 -1.14 30.34
N ALA A 1274 24.92 -0.24 29.43
CA ALA A 1274 24.77 -0.48 27.99
C ALA A 1274 25.61 -1.67 27.51
N LYS A 1275 25.10 -2.37 26.50
CA LYS A 1275 25.79 -3.43 25.79
C LYS A 1275 26.62 -2.79 24.67
N SER A 1276 27.93 -3.05 24.63
CA SER A 1276 28.75 -2.68 23.47
C SER A 1276 28.22 -3.43 22.24
N GLN A 1277 28.06 -2.73 21.11
CA GLN A 1277 27.77 -3.39 19.82
C GLN A 1277 28.95 -4.21 19.35
#